data_AF-A0AAD8DM58-F1
#
_entry.id   AF-A0AAD8DM58-F1
#
_cell.length_a   1.000
_cell.length_b   1.000
_cell.length_c   1.000
_cell.angle_alpha   90.00
_cell.angle_beta   90.00
_cell.angle_gamma   90.00
#
_symmetry.space_group_name_H-M   'P 1'
#
loop_
_entity.id
_entity.type
_entity.pdbx_description
1 polymer ?
#
loop_
_entity_poly.entity_id
_entity_poly.type
_entity_poly.pdbx_seq_one_letter_code
_entity_poly.pdbx_strand_id
1 'polypeptide(L)'
;MVCNAALEVYVRRAYTSYDITCLQHLALSGELGVVHFQFILPTGHPNRYVSTSAKPLREREKSLVYVRRAYTSYDITCLQHLALSGELGVVHFQFILPTGHPNRIPISQAEIELAAGSDAEGIPAELSTAAMRKCHHRTGALASFESFDQFVQYSDELLDLVHDFASSATVRKEDLAALQDGSESRGDSTSINVGMDFKPAEADVEAPLEPIHILMIGVRDSGESDDSAVSRRFGNFCRAHRHELHQKRIRRITFMLLIKRQFPKFFTYRARNDFTEDTIYRHLEPASAFQLELYRMRSYELEALPTSNQKMHLYLGKAKVKKGQEVTDYRFFIRSIIRHQDLITKEASFEYLQNEGERVLLEAMDELEVAFSHPLAKRTDCNHIFLNFGPTVIMDPAKIEESVLGMVMRYGPRLWKLRVLQAEIRFTLRIGPGAPTKNVRLCLSNGSGYSLDVYTYEEISDPKIGVIMFQSFGPRQGPMHGLPISTPYVTKDYLQQKRFLATSQGTTYVYDIPDMFRQMIERRWRECIEEGSVEGPMPDNVMTAVELVVEPDGERRIVEVTRLHGQNNVGMVAWRLTLYTPECPDGRDIILIANDLTYYMGSFGPNEDWVYYKASVYARELKIPRVYISVNSGARIGVAEEVKSEFNVAWLDSERPDRGFKYLYLTPESYSKLGTLGSVKTTLIEDEGESRYKITDIIGKEDGLGVECLRDAGLIAGETAQAYEDIVTISIVTCRAIGIGSYVVRLGHRVIQVESSYIILTGYAALNKVLGRAVYASNNQLGGQQVMHHNGVSHAVAPTDLEAVRTALRWLSFVPKDKMSMVPIMRPWDPIDRPVEWTPPRAAHDPRLMLAGDAARAGFFDVGTWDEIMRPWAQTVITGRARLGGIPVGVVAVETRTVELTLPADPANLDSEAKTLQQAGQVWFPDSAYKTAQAINDFSRENLPIMIFANWRGFSGGQKDMYEQILKFGAEIVRALRGATAPVIVYIPPGGELRGGAWAVVDPSVNTLRMEMYADPEARGGVLEAEAIVEVKFKQRDILKTMHRLDPELQRTGARIAELKEQIKEISKGLDRRGSVDESLIRTDAGRAAETRVRELETELLAAEKTAKAREKELSPIYHQIAVQFAELHDTAERMLEKGCIFDIVPWRDSRRQFYWRLKRLLRQNEQERRVQEAVKPADKMEQGPAAATLRRWFTEDRGETQSHQWEHDNEAVCKWLEAQAGDDNSVLERNLRSIHQDALLQAVNNLVVELTPSQRAEFIRKLTALEMEH
;
A
#
# COMPACT_ATOMS: atom_id res chain seq x y z
N MET A 1 -30.29 -44.95 40.52
CA MET A 1 -29.29 -43.89 40.25
C MET A 1 -29.41 -42.66 41.15
N VAL A 2 -30.59 -42.05 41.33
CA VAL A 2 -30.75 -40.80 42.12
C VAL A 2 -30.34 -40.98 43.60
N CYS A 3 -30.68 -42.10 44.25
CA CYS A 3 -30.27 -42.38 45.63
C CYS A 3 -28.75 -42.55 45.80
N ASN A 4 -28.06 -43.17 44.84
CA ASN A 4 -26.61 -43.33 44.87
C ASN A 4 -25.89 -41.98 44.71
N ALA A 5 -26.34 -41.14 43.78
CA ALA A 5 -25.81 -39.78 43.63
C ALA A 5 -26.03 -38.94 44.90
N ALA A 6 -27.19 -39.06 45.55
CA ALA A 6 -27.47 -38.37 46.81
C ALA A 6 -26.55 -38.85 47.96
N LEU A 7 -26.29 -40.16 48.06
CA LEU A 7 -25.36 -40.72 49.04
C LEU A 7 -23.91 -40.27 48.81
N GLU A 8 -23.46 -40.21 47.55
CA GLU A 8 -22.13 -39.68 47.22
C GLU A 8 -22.02 -38.19 47.57
N VAL A 9 -23.04 -37.39 47.24
CA VAL A 9 -23.07 -35.97 47.60
C VAL A 9 -23.06 -35.79 49.12
N TYR A 10 -23.78 -36.65 49.86
CA TYR A 10 -23.76 -36.66 51.33
C TYR A 10 -22.37 -36.98 51.87
N VAL A 11 -21.70 -38.03 51.37
CA VAL A 11 -20.34 -38.40 51.80
C VAL A 11 -19.34 -37.28 51.51
N ARG A 12 -19.39 -36.70 50.31
CA ARG A 12 -18.51 -35.58 49.93
C ARG A 12 -18.76 -34.31 50.75
N ARG A 13 -20.00 -34.06 51.18
CA ARG A 13 -20.35 -32.91 52.03
C ARG A 13 -20.07 -33.14 53.52
N ALA A 14 -20.30 -34.34 54.03
CA ALA A 14 -20.08 -34.67 55.44
C ALA A 14 -18.59 -34.78 55.79
N TYR A 15 -17.76 -35.19 54.83
CA TYR A 15 -16.32 -35.35 54.99
C TYR A 15 -15.50 -34.29 54.23
N THR A 16 -16.05 -33.08 53.99
CA THR A 16 -15.35 -32.00 53.27
C THR A 16 -13.99 -31.63 53.85
N SER A 17 -13.80 -31.85 55.15
CA SER A 17 -12.57 -31.56 55.90
C SER A 17 -11.50 -32.66 55.73
N TYR A 18 -11.84 -33.77 55.09
CA TYR A 18 -11.01 -34.96 54.91
C TYR A 18 -10.81 -35.25 53.42
N ASP A 19 -9.62 -35.73 53.03
CA ASP A 19 -9.35 -36.06 51.64
C ASP A 19 -9.89 -37.46 51.32
N ILE A 20 -10.97 -37.55 50.55
CA ILE A 20 -11.57 -38.82 50.13
C ILE A 20 -10.70 -39.43 49.03
N THR A 21 -10.04 -40.55 49.32
CA THR A 21 -9.12 -41.24 48.41
C THR A 21 -9.80 -42.29 47.54
N CYS A 22 -10.92 -42.85 48.02
CA CYS A 22 -11.70 -43.82 47.28
C CYS A 22 -13.19 -43.61 47.57
N LEU A 23 -14.02 -43.66 46.54
CA LEU A 23 -15.48 -43.65 46.66
C LEU A 23 -16.05 -44.57 45.59
N GLN A 24 -16.75 -45.62 46.01
CA GLN A 24 -17.31 -46.66 45.16
C GLN A 24 -18.79 -46.89 45.49
N HIS A 25 -19.59 -47.00 44.44
CA HIS A 25 -21.00 -47.39 44.53
C HIS A 25 -21.10 -48.90 44.44
N LEU A 26 -21.58 -49.54 45.50
CA LEU A 26 -21.82 -50.97 45.58
C LEU A 26 -23.32 -51.22 45.69
N ALA A 27 -23.82 -52.24 45.00
CA ALA A 27 -25.19 -52.70 45.13
C ALA A 27 -25.19 -54.02 45.91
N LEU A 28 -25.86 -54.05 47.06
CA LEU A 28 -26.16 -55.31 47.73
C LEU A 28 -27.45 -55.90 47.13
N SER A 29 -27.50 -57.22 47.02
CA SER A 29 -28.51 -58.00 46.29
C SER A 29 -29.93 -57.41 46.37
N GLY A 30 -30.43 -56.88 45.25
CA GLY A 30 -31.84 -56.48 45.08
C GLY A 30 -32.20 -55.03 45.44
N GLU A 31 -31.49 -54.04 44.87
CA GLU A 31 -31.82 -52.59 44.85
C GLU A 31 -31.39 -51.69 46.03
N LEU A 32 -30.61 -52.19 47.00
CA LEU A 32 -30.05 -51.33 48.07
C LEU A 32 -28.65 -50.80 47.70
N GLY A 33 -28.58 -49.48 47.48
CA GLY A 33 -27.35 -48.77 47.15
C GLY A 33 -26.50 -48.45 48.39
N VAL A 34 -25.24 -48.87 48.39
CA VAL A 34 -24.25 -48.58 49.43
C VAL A 34 -23.07 -47.83 48.80
N VAL A 35 -22.60 -46.77 49.47
CA VAL A 35 -21.40 -46.05 49.06
C VAL A 35 -20.27 -46.41 50.02
N HIS A 36 -19.29 -47.18 49.54
CA HIS A 36 -18.06 -47.46 50.27
C HIS A 36 -17.06 -46.34 49.98
N PHE A 37 -16.48 -45.73 51.02
CA PHE A 37 -15.51 -44.67 50.86
C PHE A 37 -14.35 -44.78 51.85
N GLN A 38 -13.17 -44.36 51.41
CA GLN A 38 -11.97 -44.23 52.23
C GLN A 38 -11.52 -42.77 52.19
N PHE A 39 -11.05 -42.28 53.33
CA PHE A 39 -10.57 -40.91 53.46
C PHE A 39 -9.30 -40.87 54.31
N ILE A 40 -8.48 -39.84 54.07
CA ILE A 40 -7.27 -39.56 54.83
C ILE A 40 -7.56 -38.43 55.83
N LEU A 41 -7.08 -38.62 57.06
CA LEU A 41 -7.13 -37.59 58.10
C LEU A 41 -6.29 -36.36 57.68
N PRO A 42 -6.77 -35.12 57.83
CA PRO A 42 -5.99 -33.91 57.54
C PRO A 42 -4.66 -33.86 58.31
N THR A 43 -3.68 -33.11 57.79
CA THR A 43 -2.29 -33.13 58.27
C THR A 43 -2.12 -32.75 59.74
N GLY A 44 -3.07 -32.00 60.33
CA GLY A 44 -3.08 -31.62 61.75
C GLY A 44 -3.94 -32.51 62.66
N HIS A 45 -4.50 -33.62 62.16
CA HIS A 45 -5.41 -34.46 62.95
C HIS A 45 -4.64 -35.38 63.92
N PRO A 46 -5.00 -35.46 65.22
CA PRO A 46 -4.19 -36.12 66.25
C PRO A 46 -3.98 -37.63 66.05
N ASN A 47 -4.88 -38.29 65.31
CA ASN A 47 -4.78 -39.73 64.96
C ASN A 47 -4.03 -39.99 63.64
N ARG A 48 -3.44 -38.98 62.99
CA ARG A 48 -2.65 -39.18 61.76
C ARG A 48 -1.23 -39.59 62.11
N TYR A 49 -0.97 -40.90 62.16
CA TYR A 49 0.39 -41.43 62.30
C TYR A 49 1.17 -41.25 61.00
N VAL A 50 2.23 -40.43 61.03
CA VAL A 50 3.19 -40.29 59.93
C VAL A 50 4.22 -41.41 60.04
N SER A 51 3.99 -42.52 59.31
CA SER A 51 5.05 -43.51 59.08
C SER A 51 6.14 -42.91 58.18
N THR A 52 7.40 -43.04 58.58
CA THR A 52 8.59 -42.65 57.82
C THR A 52 8.86 -43.53 56.58
N SER A 53 7.94 -44.44 56.22
CA SER A 53 7.98 -45.27 54.99
C SER A 53 7.24 -44.67 53.78
N ALA A 54 7.00 -43.35 53.73
CA ALA A 54 6.15 -42.70 52.71
C ALA A 54 6.86 -42.27 51.40
N LYS A 55 7.96 -42.92 50.98
CA LYS A 55 8.56 -42.68 49.66
C LYS A 55 7.66 -43.13 48.48
N PRO A 56 7.03 -44.33 48.48
CA PRO A 56 6.24 -44.78 47.33
C PRO A 56 4.93 -44.01 47.13
N LEU A 57 4.32 -43.42 48.17
CA LEU A 57 3.08 -42.65 48.05
C LEU A 57 3.25 -41.32 47.28
N ARG A 58 4.38 -40.62 47.45
CA ARG A 58 4.62 -39.34 46.76
C ARG A 58 5.02 -39.51 45.29
N GLU A 59 5.59 -40.64 44.92
CA GLU A 59 5.89 -40.97 43.51
C GLU A 59 4.62 -41.35 42.75
N ARG A 60 3.71 -42.08 43.40
CA ARG A 60 2.36 -42.41 42.89
C ARG A 60 1.57 -41.17 42.47
N GLU A 61 1.54 -40.14 43.32
CA GLU A 61 0.80 -38.90 43.05
C GLU A 61 1.38 -38.12 41.85
N LYS A 62 2.70 -38.08 41.70
CA LYS A 62 3.36 -37.31 40.62
C LYS A 62 3.08 -37.88 39.23
N SER A 63 3.12 -39.20 39.08
CA SER A 63 2.85 -39.87 37.80
C SER A 63 1.39 -39.68 37.36
N LEU A 64 0.44 -39.69 38.31
CA LEU A 64 -0.97 -39.40 38.02
C LEU A 64 -1.19 -37.96 37.55
N VAL A 65 -0.57 -36.99 38.23
CA VAL A 65 -0.65 -35.57 37.81
C VAL A 65 -0.04 -35.37 36.42
N TYR A 66 1.07 -36.07 36.13
CA TYR A 66 1.70 -36.00 34.82
C TYR A 66 0.76 -36.49 33.70
N VAL A 67 0.17 -37.69 33.84
CA VAL A 67 -0.75 -38.24 32.82
C VAL A 67 -1.93 -37.31 32.60
N ARG A 68 -2.56 -36.80 33.67
CA ARG A 68 -3.68 -35.85 33.57
C ARG A 68 -3.29 -34.55 32.86
N ARG A 69 -2.09 -34.02 33.11
CA ARG A 69 -1.60 -32.80 32.45
C ARG A 69 -1.20 -33.04 30.99
N ALA A 70 -0.53 -34.14 30.69
CA ALA A 70 -0.10 -34.48 29.33
C ALA A 70 -1.30 -34.76 28.42
N TYR A 71 -2.29 -35.51 28.91
CA TYR A 71 -3.46 -35.92 28.14
C TYR A 71 -4.68 -35.01 28.34
N THR A 72 -4.50 -33.73 28.68
CA THR A 72 -5.61 -32.77 28.89
C THR A 72 -6.57 -32.64 27.69
N SER A 73 -6.08 -32.90 26.47
CA SER A 73 -6.92 -32.84 25.24
C SER A 73 -7.61 -34.17 24.90
N TYR A 74 -7.44 -35.20 25.73
CA TYR A 74 -7.97 -36.54 25.52
C TYR A 74 -8.86 -36.91 26.70
N ASP A 75 -9.96 -37.62 26.42
CA ASP A 75 -10.87 -38.07 27.47
C ASP A 75 -10.30 -39.34 28.10
N ILE A 76 -9.78 -39.23 29.33
CA ILE A 76 -9.24 -40.37 30.09
C ILE A 76 -10.43 -41.15 30.69
N THR A 77 -10.62 -42.39 30.27
CA THR A 77 -11.69 -43.27 30.75
C THR A 77 -11.27 -44.09 31.98
N CYS A 78 -9.99 -44.44 32.08
CA CYS A 78 -9.46 -45.26 33.16
C CYS A 78 -8.06 -44.78 33.57
N LEU A 79 -7.77 -44.77 34.86
CA LEU A 79 -6.46 -44.42 35.43
C LEU A 79 -6.21 -45.28 36.67
N GLN A 80 -5.32 -46.25 36.56
CA GLN A 80 -5.03 -47.26 37.58
C GLN A 80 -3.55 -47.24 37.97
N HIS A 81 -3.27 -47.51 39.24
CA HIS A 81 -1.90 -47.68 39.73
C HIS A 81 -1.61 -49.16 39.92
N LEU A 82 -0.57 -49.64 39.27
CA LEU A 82 -0.05 -51.00 39.32
C LEU A 82 1.37 -50.98 39.91
N ALA A 83 1.88 -52.14 40.29
CA ALA A 83 3.24 -52.30 40.75
C ALA A 83 3.87 -53.51 40.06
N LEU A 84 5.12 -53.37 39.63
CA LEU A 84 5.96 -54.49 39.18
C LEU A 84 6.54 -55.22 40.40
N SER A 85 7.15 -56.39 40.16
CA SER A 85 7.73 -57.30 41.15
C SER A 85 8.67 -56.63 42.18
N GLY A 86 9.31 -55.50 41.84
CA GLY A 86 10.17 -54.71 42.72
C GLY A 86 9.52 -53.51 43.44
N GLU A 87 8.19 -53.50 43.62
CA GLU A 87 7.40 -52.34 44.13
C GLU A 87 7.49 -51.06 43.26
N LEU A 88 8.00 -51.17 42.04
CA LEU A 88 8.06 -50.08 41.07
C LEU A 88 6.66 -49.73 40.57
N GLY A 89 6.24 -48.48 40.76
CA GLY A 89 4.92 -48.02 40.37
C GLY A 89 4.76 -47.85 38.87
N VAL A 90 3.70 -48.43 38.30
CA VAL A 90 3.28 -48.28 36.91
C VAL A 90 1.89 -47.68 36.88
N VAL A 91 1.69 -46.60 36.13
CA VAL A 91 0.37 -46.00 35.92
C VAL A 91 -0.18 -46.50 34.59
N HIS A 92 -1.23 -47.31 34.65
CA HIS A 92 -2.00 -47.74 33.49
C HIS A 92 -3.14 -46.75 33.26
N PHE A 93 -3.33 -46.32 32.01
CA PHE A 93 -4.40 -45.39 31.66
C PHE A 93 -5.01 -45.71 30.30
N GLN A 94 -6.30 -45.46 30.17
CA GLN A 94 -7.04 -45.59 28.91
C GLN A 94 -7.66 -44.26 28.55
N PHE A 95 -7.65 -43.91 27.27
CA PHE A 95 -8.18 -42.65 26.78
C PHE A 95 -8.77 -42.74 25.38
N ILE A 96 -9.65 -41.80 25.04
CA ILE A 96 -10.30 -41.67 23.74
C ILE A 96 -9.69 -40.50 22.97
N LEU A 97 -9.52 -40.68 21.65
CA LEU A 97 -9.07 -39.59 20.76
C LEU A 97 -10.12 -38.47 20.71
N PRO A 98 -9.74 -37.18 20.75
CA PRO A 98 -10.71 -36.08 20.64
C PRO A 98 -11.37 -36.03 19.26
N THR A 99 -12.57 -35.44 19.17
CA THR A 99 -13.40 -35.35 17.93
C THR A 99 -12.65 -34.73 16.75
N GLY A 100 -11.76 -33.77 17.01
CA GLY A 100 -10.90 -33.14 15.99
C GLY A 100 -9.65 -33.94 15.58
N HIS A 101 -9.42 -35.13 16.13
CA HIS A 101 -8.21 -35.90 15.85
C HIS A 101 -8.28 -36.56 14.45
N PRO A 102 -7.23 -36.48 13.60
CA PRO A 102 -7.27 -36.98 12.22
C PRO A 102 -7.51 -38.49 12.10
N ASN A 103 -7.21 -39.26 13.16
CA ASN A 103 -7.45 -40.71 13.21
C ASN A 103 -8.77 -41.08 13.92
N ARG A 104 -9.62 -40.11 14.28
CA ARG A 104 -10.98 -40.37 14.79
C ARG A 104 -11.94 -40.32 13.62
N ILE A 105 -12.47 -41.48 13.25
CA ILE A 105 -13.56 -41.59 12.27
C ILE A 105 -14.85 -41.10 12.94
N PRO A 106 -15.63 -40.18 12.34
CA PRO A 106 -16.91 -39.75 12.90
C PRO A 106 -17.91 -40.93 12.88
N ILE A 107 -18.59 -41.14 14.00
CA ILE A 107 -19.68 -42.13 14.13
C ILE A 107 -20.99 -41.38 13.87
N SER A 108 -21.86 -41.91 13.02
CA SER A 108 -23.16 -41.29 12.74
C SER A 108 -24.13 -41.42 13.92
N GLN A 109 -25.05 -40.46 14.08
CA GLN A 109 -26.09 -40.50 15.13
C GLN A 109 -26.92 -41.80 15.07
N ALA A 110 -27.17 -42.32 13.86
CA ALA A 110 -27.89 -43.57 13.64
C ALA A 110 -27.14 -44.81 14.15
N GLU A 111 -25.80 -44.83 14.07
CA GLU A 111 -24.98 -45.91 14.63
C GLU A 111 -24.93 -45.87 16.16
N ILE A 112 -25.05 -44.68 16.77
CA ILE A 112 -25.12 -44.50 18.23
C ILE A 112 -26.47 -44.98 18.78
N GLU A 113 -27.56 -44.68 18.08
CA GLU A 113 -28.91 -45.12 18.45
C GLU A 113 -29.09 -46.65 18.31
N LEU A 114 -28.49 -47.26 17.29
CA LEU A 114 -28.47 -48.72 17.14
C LEU A 114 -27.70 -49.43 18.26
N ALA A 115 -26.69 -48.80 18.84
CA ALA A 115 -25.90 -49.36 19.95
C ALA A 115 -26.61 -49.28 21.32
N ALA A 116 -27.73 -48.55 21.42
CA ALA A 116 -28.51 -48.38 22.64
C ALA A 116 -29.73 -49.33 22.74
N GLY A 117 -29.98 -50.16 21.73
CA GLY A 117 -31.07 -51.16 21.73
C GLY A 117 -30.71 -52.39 22.58
N SER A 118 -31.66 -52.82 23.43
CA SER A 118 -31.58 -54.09 24.16
C SER A 118 -32.57 -55.08 23.54
N ASP A 119 -32.17 -56.34 23.39
CA ASP A 119 -33.06 -57.41 22.93
C ASP A 119 -33.99 -57.89 24.07
N ALA A 120 -35.06 -58.60 23.70
CA ALA A 120 -36.20 -58.95 24.57
C ALA A 120 -35.88 -59.79 25.82
N GLU A 121 -34.65 -60.29 25.98
CA GLU A 121 -34.16 -61.01 27.16
C GLU A 121 -33.25 -60.15 28.07
N GLY A 122 -33.12 -58.85 27.82
CA GLY A 122 -32.33 -57.94 28.67
C GLY A 122 -30.82 -58.11 28.54
N ILE A 123 -30.34 -58.81 27.50
CA ILE A 123 -28.93 -58.94 27.16
C ILE A 123 -28.59 -57.83 26.13
N PRO A 124 -27.56 -57.00 26.36
CA PRO A 124 -27.09 -56.04 25.36
C PRO A 124 -26.65 -56.79 24.09
N ALA A 125 -27.15 -56.37 22.92
CA ALA A 125 -26.78 -56.98 21.64
C ALA A 125 -25.26 -57.09 21.52
N GLU A 126 -24.77 -58.30 21.23
CA GLU A 126 -23.35 -58.61 21.10
C GLU A 126 -22.68 -57.57 20.19
N LEU A 127 -21.73 -56.83 20.77
CA LEU A 127 -20.89 -55.89 20.06
C LEU A 127 -19.99 -56.70 19.11
N SER A 128 -20.54 -57.04 17.95
CA SER A 128 -19.85 -57.68 16.84
C SER A 128 -18.50 -57.01 16.64
N THR A 129 -17.49 -57.84 16.38
CA THR A 129 -16.09 -57.58 16.08
C THR A 129 -15.85 -56.38 15.14
N ALA A 130 -16.86 -55.89 14.42
CA ALA A 130 -16.85 -54.64 13.66
C ALA A 130 -16.72 -53.36 14.51
N ALA A 131 -17.28 -53.28 15.72
CA ALA A 131 -17.18 -52.12 16.60
C ALA A 131 -15.78 -52.01 17.25
N MET A 132 -15.17 -53.14 17.63
CA MET A 132 -13.77 -53.18 18.08
C MET A 132 -12.77 -52.93 16.93
N ARG A 133 -13.11 -53.22 15.67
CA ARG A 133 -12.28 -52.84 14.51
C ARG A 133 -12.21 -51.31 14.29
N LYS A 134 -13.13 -50.51 14.87
CA LYS A 134 -13.13 -49.04 14.87
C LYS A 134 -12.72 -48.43 16.22
N CYS A 135 -11.86 -49.09 17.01
CA CYS A 135 -11.61 -48.68 18.40
C CYS A 135 -10.88 -47.32 18.52
N HIS A 136 -11.61 -46.28 18.94
CA HIS A 136 -11.08 -44.95 19.30
C HIS A 136 -10.34 -44.93 20.65
N HIS A 137 -10.35 -46.03 21.39
CA HIS A 137 -9.67 -46.17 22.67
C HIS A 137 -8.19 -46.50 22.46
N ARG A 138 -7.35 -45.93 23.30
CA ARG A 138 -5.91 -46.20 23.37
C ARG A 138 -5.54 -46.51 24.81
N THR A 139 -4.59 -47.42 24.97
CA THR A 139 -4.09 -47.85 26.27
C THR A 139 -2.66 -47.36 26.43
N GLY A 140 -2.35 -46.75 27.57
CA GLY A 140 -1.03 -46.25 27.92
C GLY A 140 -0.54 -46.82 29.25
N ALA A 141 0.78 -46.96 29.36
CA ALA A 141 1.45 -47.25 30.63
C ALA A 141 2.62 -46.27 30.84
N LEU A 142 2.71 -45.72 32.04
CA LEU A 142 3.78 -44.82 32.48
C LEU A 142 4.53 -45.47 33.65
N ALA A 143 5.84 -45.65 33.49
CA ALA A 143 6.73 -46.16 34.54
C ALA A 143 7.96 -45.25 34.69
N SER A 144 8.50 -45.13 35.90
CA SER A 144 9.68 -44.31 36.18
C SER A 144 10.78 -45.14 36.86
N PHE A 145 12.02 -44.98 36.41
CA PHE A 145 13.18 -45.76 36.81
C PHE A 145 14.33 -44.83 37.26
N GLU A 146 15.14 -45.31 38.20
CA GLU A 146 16.32 -44.60 38.73
C GLU A 146 17.49 -44.60 37.75
N SER A 147 17.57 -45.59 36.85
CA SER A 147 18.55 -45.64 35.76
C SER A 147 18.00 -46.39 34.55
N PHE A 148 18.63 -46.21 33.38
CA PHE A 148 18.24 -46.95 32.18
C PHE A 148 18.50 -48.46 32.32
N ASP A 149 19.55 -48.85 33.04
CA ASP A 149 19.87 -50.26 33.24
C ASP A 149 18.83 -50.94 34.13
N GLN A 150 18.24 -50.21 35.09
CA GLN A 150 17.09 -50.69 35.85
C GLN A 150 15.87 -50.90 34.95
N PHE A 151 15.60 -49.99 34.00
CA PHE A 151 14.51 -50.20 33.04
C PHE A 151 14.70 -51.49 32.22
N VAL A 152 15.91 -51.76 31.73
CA VAL A 152 16.21 -52.97 30.94
C VAL A 152 15.99 -54.25 31.76
N GLN A 153 16.18 -54.22 33.08
CA GLN A 153 15.92 -55.38 33.94
C GLN A 153 14.44 -55.73 34.08
N TYR A 154 13.54 -54.73 33.99
CA TYR A 154 12.10 -54.89 34.20
C TYR A 154 11.29 -54.67 32.90
N SER A 155 11.94 -54.60 31.74
CA SER A 155 11.27 -54.30 30.47
C SER A 155 10.30 -55.39 30.05
N ASP A 156 10.69 -56.66 30.23
CA ASP A 156 9.92 -57.82 29.78
C ASP A 156 8.63 -57.93 30.63
N GLU A 157 8.75 -57.75 31.95
CA GLU A 157 7.61 -57.71 32.88
C GLU A 157 6.64 -56.56 32.54
N LEU A 158 7.17 -55.39 32.19
CA LEU A 158 6.35 -54.24 31.79
C LEU A 158 5.62 -54.49 30.46
N LEU A 159 6.27 -55.13 29.49
CA LEU A 159 5.69 -55.45 28.18
C LEU A 159 4.62 -56.54 28.29
N ASP A 160 4.83 -57.55 29.13
CA ASP A 160 3.85 -58.60 29.43
C ASP A 160 2.63 -58.02 30.13
N LEU A 161 2.83 -57.21 31.17
CA LEU A 161 1.75 -56.54 31.90
C LEU A 161 0.85 -55.72 30.95
N VAL A 162 1.43 -54.96 30.02
CA VAL A 162 0.69 -54.14 29.06
C VAL A 162 -0.06 -54.96 28.02
N HIS A 163 0.45 -56.15 27.66
CA HIS A 163 -0.20 -57.07 26.74
C HIS A 163 -1.39 -57.80 27.38
N ASP A 164 -1.30 -58.17 28.65
CA ASP A 164 -2.36 -58.87 29.38
C ASP A 164 -3.63 -58.01 29.56
N PHE A 165 -3.48 -56.68 29.63
CA PHE A 165 -4.63 -55.77 29.62
C PHE A 165 -5.36 -55.71 28.26
N ALA A 166 -4.77 -56.22 27.17
CA ALA A 166 -5.46 -56.36 25.88
C ALA A 166 -6.19 -57.69 25.71
N SER A 167 -5.73 -58.76 26.37
CA SER A 167 -6.30 -60.12 26.24
C SER A 167 -7.55 -60.34 27.10
N SER A 168 -7.69 -59.62 28.22
CA SER A 168 -8.87 -59.72 29.11
C SER A 168 -10.21 -59.26 28.52
N ALA A 169 -10.22 -58.70 27.30
CA ALA A 169 -11.44 -58.28 26.61
C ALA A 169 -12.07 -59.37 25.71
N THR A 170 -11.46 -60.56 25.59
CA THR A 170 -11.98 -61.66 24.76
C THR A 170 -11.97 -62.98 25.52
N VAL A 171 -13.01 -63.26 26.30
CA VAL A 171 -13.28 -64.65 26.71
C VAL A 171 -13.91 -65.34 25.50
N ARG A 172 -13.22 -66.32 24.91
CA ARG A 172 -13.79 -67.13 23.83
C ARG A 172 -14.88 -68.02 24.43
N LYS A 173 -15.99 -68.16 23.71
CA LYS A 173 -17.15 -68.99 24.11
C LYS A 173 -16.76 -70.46 24.34
N GLU A 174 -15.68 -70.91 23.69
CA GLU A 174 -15.07 -72.24 23.79
C GLU A 174 -14.44 -72.50 25.16
N ASP A 175 -13.82 -71.49 25.79
CA ASP A 175 -13.14 -71.62 27.09
C ASP A 175 -14.14 -71.64 28.25
N LEU A 176 -15.30 -70.98 28.09
CA LEU A 176 -16.42 -71.04 29.03
C LEU A 176 -17.16 -72.40 28.98
N ALA A 177 -17.18 -73.06 27.82
CA ALA A 177 -17.75 -74.40 27.67
C ALA A 177 -16.81 -75.49 28.22
N ALA A 178 -15.49 -75.33 28.05
CA ALA A 178 -14.48 -76.25 28.60
C ALA A 178 -14.40 -76.24 30.14
N LEU A 179 -14.82 -75.15 30.79
CA LEU A 179 -14.89 -75.03 32.24
C LEU A 179 -16.18 -75.61 32.86
N GLN A 180 -17.20 -75.92 32.05
CA GLN A 180 -18.48 -76.45 32.51
C GLN A 180 -18.64 -77.97 32.34
N ASP A 181 -17.80 -78.64 31.53
CA ASP A 181 -17.99 -80.07 31.18
C ASP A 181 -16.89 -81.02 31.74
N GLY A 182 -16.19 -80.60 32.80
CA GLY A 182 -15.06 -81.33 33.39
C GLY A 182 -15.22 -81.64 34.88
N SER A 183 -16.27 -82.37 35.28
CA SER A 183 -16.32 -83.04 36.58
C SER A 183 -16.82 -84.47 36.44
N GLU A 184 -16.09 -85.39 37.08
CA GLU A 184 -16.31 -86.84 37.21
C GLU A 184 -15.88 -87.76 36.06
N SER A 185 -14.65 -88.29 36.14
CA SER A 185 -14.39 -89.73 36.37
C SER A 185 -12.90 -90.11 36.24
N ARG A 186 -12.54 -91.20 36.93
CA ARG A 186 -11.20 -91.73 37.26
C ARG A 186 -10.44 -92.38 36.08
N GLY A 187 -9.11 -92.45 36.21
CA GLY A 187 -8.34 -93.68 35.91
C GLY A 187 -7.25 -93.61 34.84
N ASP A 188 -6.02 -93.94 35.25
CA ASP A 188 -4.92 -94.62 34.53
C ASP A 188 -4.37 -94.15 33.17
N SER A 189 -3.09 -93.78 33.22
CA SER A 189 -1.95 -94.16 32.37
C SER A 189 -2.13 -94.62 30.90
N THR A 190 -1.31 -93.96 30.05
CA THR A 190 -0.52 -94.49 28.91
C THR A 190 -1.22 -95.22 27.75
N SER A 191 -1.18 -94.64 26.54
CA SER A 191 -0.52 -95.23 25.33
C SER A 191 -0.91 -94.54 24.01
N ILE A 192 0.11 -94.03 23.31
CA ILE A 192 0.46 -94.18 21.88
C ILE A 192 -0.64 -94.51 20.82
N ASN A 193 -0.61 -93.69 19.74
CA ASN A 193 -0.83 -93.91 18.28
C ASN A 193 -2.16 -93.57 17.55
N VAL A 194 -1.99 -92.60 16.63
CA VAL A 194 -2.28 -92.57 15.16
C VAL A 194 -3.71 -92.80 14.66
N GLY A 195 -4.22 -91.81 13.89
CA GLY A 195 -5.04 -92.09 12.72
C GLY A 195 -5.94 -90.97 12.20
N MET A 196 -5.58 -90.44 11.03
CA MET A 196 -6.44 -89.93 9.94
C MET A 196 -6.92 -88.45 9.93
N ASP A 197 -6.22 -87.70 9.07
CA ASP A 197 -6.72 -86.81 8.01
C ASP A 197 -8.00 -85.98 8.26
N PHE A 198 -7.80 -84.71 8.60
CA PHE A 198 -8.71 -83.62 8.25
C PHE A 198 -7.94 -82.55 7.45
N LYS A 199 -8.47 -82.20 6.27
CA LYS A 199 -7.90 -81.21 5.35
C LYS A 199 -7.69 -79.85 6.06
N PRO A 200 -6.57 -79.15 5.85
CA PRO A 200 -6.45 -77.77 6.30
C PRO A 200 -7.39 -76.91 5.43
N ALA A 201 -8.43 -76.37 6.06
CA ALA A 201 -9.17 -75.26 5.49
C ALA A 201 -8.22 -74.05 5.37
N GLU A 202 -8.37 -73.33 4.27
CA GLU A 202 -7.53 -72.22 3.83
C GLU A 202 -7.30 -71.20 4.94
N ALA A 203 -6.06 -70.73 5.03
CA ALA A 203 -5.65 -69.63 5.89
C ALA A 203 -6.44 -68.37 5.51
N ASP A 204 -7.44 -68.03 6.33
CA ASP A 204 -7.96 -66.66 6.39
C ASP A 204 -6.79 -65.72 6.61
N VAL A 205 -6.56 -64.83 5.65
CA VAL A 205 -5.56 -63.78 5.71
C VAL A 205 -5.92 -62.85 6.88
N GLU A 206 -5.30 -63.06 8.04
CA GLU A 206 -5.36 -62.11 9.16
C GLU A 206 -4.84 -60.75 8.70
N ALA A 207 -5.75 -59.81 8.46
CA ALA A 207 -5.37 -58.41 8.30
C ALA A 207 -4.68 -57.94 9.61
N PRO A 208 -3.48 -57.34 9.54
CA PRO A 208 -2.72 -56.97 10.74
C PRO A 208 -3.50 -55.95 11.58
N LEU A 209 -3.84 -56.33 12.80
CA LEU A 209 -4.54 -55.48 13.78
C LEU A 209 -3.69 -54.25 14.15
N GLU A 210 -4.28 -53.04 14.13
CA GLU A 210 -3.56 -51.79 14.43
C GLU A 210 -2.92 -51.81 15.84
N PRO A 211 -1.67 -51.33 16.02
CA PRO A 211 -1.06 -51.19 17.34
C PRO A 211 -1.70 -50.05 18.15
N ILE A 212 -2.11 -50.36 19.39
CA ILE A 212 -2.92 -49.47 20.25
C ILE A 212 -2.21 -49.04 21.55
N HIS A 213 -1.14 -49.72 21.95
CA HIS A 213 -0.47 -49.50 23.24
C HIS A 213 0.56 -48.37 23.19
N ILE A 214 0.67 -47.59 24.26
CA ILE A 214 1.62 -46.48 24.39
C ILE A 214 2.46 -46.69 25.65
N LEU A 215 3.78 -46.68 25.51
CA LEU A 215 4.69 -46.78 26.66
C LEU A 215 5.38 -45.45 26.90
N MET A 216 5.38 -44.99 28.15
CA MET A 216 6.08 -43.80 28.61
C MET A 216 7.02 -44.19 29.73
N ILE A 217 8.32 -43.93 29.56
CA ILE A 217 9.37 -44.41 30.47
C ILE A 217 10.17 -43.22 30.98
N GLY A 218 10.07 -42.92 32.26
CA GLY A 218 10.92 -41.93 32.92
C GLY A 218 12.24 -42.54 33.36
N VAL A 219 13.37 -41.92 33.04
CA VAL A 219 14.71 -42.34 33.46
C VAL A 219 15.41 -41.16 34.10
N ARG A 220 15.90 -41.30 35.32
CA ARG A 220 16.73 -40.27 35.98
C ARG A 220 18.14 -40.25 35.40
N ASP A 221 18.71 -39.06 35.22
CA ASP A 221 20.09 -38.88 34.74
C ASP A 221 20.79 -37.68 35.42
N SER A 222 22.13 -37.70 35.44
CA SER A 222 22.95 -36.64 36.05
C SER A 222 23.09 -35.39 35.17
N GLY A 223 22.80 -35.49 33.87
CA GLY A 223 22.80 -34.38 32.92
C GLY A 223 24.11 -34.16 32.16
N GLU A 224 25.09 -35.06 32.28
CA GLU A 224 26.39 -35.00 31.57
C GLU A 224 26.36 -35.61 30.16
N SER A 225 25.27 -36.30 29.80
CA SER A 225 25.14 -37.04 28.54
C SER A 225 24.65 -36.15 27.39
N ASP A 226 25.32 -36.21 26.23
CA ASP A 226 24.87 -35.57 24.98
C ASP A 226 23.60 -36.25 24.41
N ASP A 227 22.71 -35.47 23.78
CA ASP A 227 21.44 -35.93 23.22
C ASP A 227 21.64 -37.04 22.18
N SER A 228 22.73 -36.97 21.40
CA SER A 228 23.08 -37.98 20.39
C SER A 228 23.56 -39.30 21.02
N ALA A 229 24.17 -39.24 22.20
CA ALA A 229 24.55 -40.44 22.95
C ALA A 229 23.33 -41.10 23.58
N VAL A 230 22.42 -40.31 24.16
CA VAL A 230 21.17 -40.78 24.76
C VAL A 230 20.24 -41.40 23.71
N SER A 231 20.03 -40.74 22.56
CA SER A 231 19.24 -41.28 21.45
C SER A 231 19.79 -42.61 20.93
N ARG A 232 21.11 -42.76 20.83
CA ARG A 232 21.74 -44.04 20.44
C ARG A 232 21.48 -45.14 21.49
N ARG A 233 21.57 -44.83 22.78
CA ARG A 233 21.32 -45.79 23.88
C ARG A 233 19.88 -46.32 23.83
N PHE A 234 18.90 -45.42 23.76
CA PHE A 234 17.48 -45.78 23.67
C PHE A 234 17.13 -46.47 22.34
N GLY A 235 17.71 -46.00 21.23
CA GLY A 235 17.52 -46.58 19.90
C GLY A 235 18.06 -48.00 19.77
N ASN A 236 19.20 -48.31 20.41
CA ASN A 236 19.75 -49.67 20.45
C ASN A 236 18.80 -50.64 21.16
N PHE A 237 18.18 -50.23 22.27
CA PHE A 237 17.18 -51.03 22.97
C PHE A 237 15.95 -51.30 22.09
N CYS A 238 15.40 -50.27 21.45
CA CYS A 238 14.24 -50.41 20.57
C CYS A 238 14.54 -51.33 19.37
N ARG A 239 15.75 -51.24 18.81
CA ARG A 239 16.20 -52.10 17.70
C ARG A 239 16.35 -53.56 18.13
N ALA A 240 16.88 -53.81 19.33
CA ALA A 240 17.04 -55.14 19.89
C ALA A 240 15.68 -55.82 20.14
N HIS A 241 14.69 -55.08 20.66
CA HIS A 241 13.36 -55.61 21.02
C HIS A 241 12.29 -55.35 19.94
N ARG A 242 12.68 -55.00 18.71
CA ARG A 242 11.75 -54.58 17.65
C ARG A 242 10.64 -55.58 17.36
N HIS A 243 10.97 -56.88 17.35
CA HIS A 243 10.02 -57.95 17.01
C HIS A 243 8.99 -58.11 18.13
N GLU A 244 9.46 -58.07 19.38
CA GLU A 244 8.61 -58.14 20.57
C GLU A 244 7.68 -56.94 20.69
N LEU A 245 8.18 -55.72 20.42
CA LEU A 245 7.35 -54.51 20.45
C LEU A 245 6.22 -54.54 19.41
N HIS A 246 6.47 -55.09 18.21
CA HIS A 246 5.42 -55.31 17.20
C HIS A 246 4.43 -56.40 17.65
N GLN A 247 4.92 -57.53 18.17
CA GLN A 247 4.10 -58.64 18.68
C GLN A 247 3.16 -58.18 19.81
N LYS A 248 3.64 -57.35 20.73
CA LYS A 248 2.89 -56.78 21.85
C LYS A 248 2.04 -55.55 21.45
N ARG A 249 1.91 -55.26 20.15
CA ARG A 249 1.08 -54.18 19.58
C ARG A 249 1.40 -52.78 20.15
N ILE A 250 2.67 -52.53 20.46
CA ILE A 250 3.14 -51.22 20.92
C ILE A 250 3.13 -50.23 19.76
N ARG A 251 2.38 -49.14 19.90
CA ARG A 251 2.28 -48.07 18.90
C ARG A 251 3.48 -47.13 18.98
N ARG A 252 3.86 -46.75 20.19
CA ARG A 252 5.01 -45.88 20.48
C ARG A 252 5.58 -46.15 21.86
N ILE A 253 6.87 -45.91 21.97
CA ILE A 253 7.62 -45.87 23.22
C ILE A 253 8.30 -44.51 23.31
N THR A 254 8.08 -43.81 24.43
CA THR A 254 8.64 -42.47 24.68
C THR A 254 9.47 -42.51 25.95
N PHE A 255 10.76 -42.22 25.81
CA PHE A 255 11.69 -42.09 26.93
C PHE A 255 11.75 -40.63 27.37
N MET A 256 11.61 -40.40 28.67
CA MET A 256 11.68 -39.10 29.32
C MET A 256 12.92 -39.07 30.20
N LEU A 257 13.91 -38.27 29.83
CA LEU A 257 15.10 -38.06 30.63
C LEU A 257 14.82 -37.01 31.70
N LEU A 258 14.83 -37.42 32.96
CA LEU A 258 14.49 -36.61 34.13
C LEU A 258 15.78 -36.04 34.75
N ILE A 259 16.08 -34.77 34.42
CA ILE A 259 17.24 -34.04 34.95
C ILE A 259 16.77 -33.06 36.02
N LYS A 260 17.51 -32.97 37.14
CA LYS A 260 17.16 -32.10 38.26
C LYS A 260 17.22 -30.62 37.83
N ARG A 261 16.14 -29.86 38.09
CA ARG A 261 16.00 -28.42 37.77
C ARG A 261 16.00 -28.07 36.27
N GLN A 262 15.82 -29.04 35.38
CA GLN A 262 15.63 -28.80 33.95
C GLN A 262 14.32 -29.40 33.47
N PHE A 263 13.83 -28.95 32.31
CA PHE A 263 12.69 -29.59 31.66
C PHE A 263 13.08 -31.01 31.19
N PRO A 264 12.17 -32.00 31.28
CA PRO A 264 12.43 -33.34 30.80
C PRO A 264 12.73 -33.34 29.29
N LYS A 265 13.71 -34.12 28.87
CA LYS A 265 14.01 -34.36 27.45
C LYS A 265 13.26 -35.59 26.96
N PHE A 266 12.65 -35.51 25.78
CA PHE A 266 11.76 -36.55 25.25
C PHE A 266 12.36 -37.19 23.99
N PHE A 267 12.37 -38.52 23.93
CA PHE A 267 12.81 -39.30 22.78
C PHE A 267 11.73 -40.32 22.43
N THR A 268 11.15 -40.22 21.23
CA THR A 268 9.97 -41.02 20.84
C THR A 268 10.30 -41.94 19.67
N TYR A 269 9.96 -43.22 19.81
CA TYR A 269 10.12 -44.26 18.77
C TYR A 269 8.74 -44.85 18.46
N ARG A 270 8.43 -45.07 17.19
CA ARG A 270 7.08 -45.47 16.75
C ARG A 270 7.10 -46.66 15.80
N ALA A 271 6.07 -47.50 15.89
CA ALA A 271 5.90 -48.68 15.03
C ALA A 271 5.90 -48.33 13.52
N ARG A 272 5.27 -47.20 13.12
CA ARG A 272 5.20 -46.79 11.71
C ARG A 272 6.56 -46.47 11.07
N ASN A 273 7.58 -46.19 11.88
CA ASN A 273 8.94 -45.93 11.44
C ASN A 273 9.87 -47.10 11.83
N ASP A 274 9.30 -48.31 12.02
CA ASP A 274 10.01 -49.50 12.52
C ASP A 274 10.84 -49.25 13.80
N PHE A 275 10.25 -48.50 14.75
CA PHE A 275 10.89 -48.09 16.00
C PHE A 275 12.24 -47.38 15.85
N THR A 276 12.45 -46.68 14.74
CA THR A 276 13.46 -45.61 14.64
C THR A 276 12.96 -44.34 15.32
N GLU A 277 13.88 -43.51 15.82
CA GLU A 277 13.54 -42.27 16.52
C GLU A 277 12.79 -41.34 15.55
N ASP A 278 11.65 -40.82 15.99
CA ASP A 278 11.02 -39.71 15.31
C ASP A 278 11.53 -38.39 15.88
N THR A 279 12.50 -37.78 15.19
CA THR A 279 13.13 -36.52 15.58
C THR A 279 12.14 -35.34 15.62
N ILE A 280 10.98 -35.44 14.94
CA ILE A 280 9.92 -34.42 14.99
C ILE A 280 9.39 -34.23 16.42
N TYR A 281 9.39 -35.30 17.21
CA TYR A 281 8.90 -35.32 18.60
C TYR A 281 10.04 -35.21 19.62
N ARG A 282 11.26 -34.91 19.18
CA ARG A 282 12.38 -34.71 20.10
C ARG A 282 12.10 -33.52 21.00
N HIS A 283 12.27 -33.71 22.31
CA HIS A 283 11.97 -32.72 23.36
C HIS A 283 10.51 -32.24 23.38
N LEU A 284 9.61 -32.95 22.69
CA LEU A 284 8.18 -32.69 22.65
C LEU A 284 7.41 -33.87 23.22
N GLU A 285 6.57 -33.61 24.21
CA GLU A 285 5.62 -34.59 24.74
C GLU A 285 4.59 -34.98 23.65
N PRO A 286 4.48 -36.25 23.22
CA PRO A 286 3.62 -36.63 22.11
C PRO A 286 2.14 -36.32 22.26
N ALA A 287 1.61 -36.24 23.49
CA ALA A 287 0.23 -35.80 23.71
C ALA A 287 0.04 -34.30 23.36
N SER A 288 1.09 -33.47 23.55
CA SER A 288 1.10 -32.04 23.20
C SER A 288 1.21 -31.79 21.69
N ALA A 289 1.65 -32.77 20.90
CA ALA A 289 1.71 -32.65 19.44
C ALA A 289 0.34 -32.44 18.78
N PHE A 290 -0.74 -32.92 19.40
CA PHE A 290 -2.10 -32.61 18.96
C PHE A 290 -2.45 -31.14 19.18
N GLN A 291 -2.06 -30.57 20.33
CA GLN A 291 -2.23 -29.15 20.64
C GLN A 291 -1.40 -28.23 19.74
N LEU A 292 -0.25 -28.72 19.26
CA LEU A 292 0.57 -28.04 18.25
C LEU A 292 0.05 -28.26 16.81
N GLU A 293 -0.97 -29.08 16.61
CA GLU A 293 -1.58 -29.35 15.30
C GLU A 293 -0.59 -29.80 14.21
N LEU A 294 0.38 -30.63 14.57
CA LEU A 294 1.41 -31.08 13.60
C LEU A 294 0.80 -31.78 12.37
N TYR A 295 -0.43 -32.33 12.50
CA TYR A 295 -1.15 -32.98 11.41
C TYR A 295 -1.50 -32.04 10.25
N ARG A 296 -1.62 -30.72 10.47
CA ARG A 296 -1.89 -29.75 9.39
C ARG A 296 -0.70 -29.57 8.46
N MET A 297 0.51 -29.93 8.91
CA MET A 297 1.73 -29.85 8.11
C MET A 297 2.03 -31.13 7.31
N ARG A 298 1.05 -32.06 7.18
CA ARG A 298 1.24 -33.36 6.49
C ARG A 298 1.65 -33.25 5.02
N SER A 299 1.37 -32.12 4.37
CA SER A 299 1.79 -31.80 2.99
C SER A 299 3.31 -31.57 2.87
N TYR A 300 4.00 -31.43 4.00
CA TYR A 300 5.44 -31.18 4.07
C TYR A 300 6.17 -32.39 4.65
N GLU A 301 7.40 -32.57 4.22
CA GLU A 301 8.41 -33.36 4.90
C GLU A 301 9.13 -32.46 5.91
N LEU A 302 9.05 -32.82 7.18
CA LEU A 302 9.47 -31.97 8.30
C LEU A 302 10.83 -32.39 8.82
N GLU A 303 11.68 -31.40 9.08
CA GLU A 303 12.95 -31.53 9.78
C GLU A 303 12.90 -30.65 11.04
N ALA A 304 13.02 -31.24 12.22
CA ALA A 304 13.02 -30.51 13.48
C ALA A 304 14.37 -29.86 13.73
N LEU A 305 14.37 -28.55 13.97
CA LEU A 305 15.57 -27.77 14.27
C LEU A 305 15.72 -27.57 15.79
N PRO A 306 16.95 -27.66 16.32
CA PRO A 306 17.18 -27.41 17.75
C PRO A 306 16.94 -25.94 18.08
N THR A 307 16.17 -25.70 19.15
CA THR A 307 15.86 -24.36 19.67
C THR A 307 16.51 -24.16 21.04
N SER A 308 16.82 -22.91 21.40
CA SER A 308 17.36 -22.60 22.72
C SER A 308 16.29 -22.71 23.80
N ASN A 309 15.06 -22.32 23.47
CA ASN A 309 13.88 -22.48 24.32
C ASN A 309 13.09 -23.74 23.96
N GLN A 310 13.09 -24.74 24.85
CA GLN A 310 12.39 -26.02 24.64
C GLN A 310 10.86 -25.91 24.58
N LYS A 311 10.28 -24.76 24.90
CA LYS A 311 8.83 -24.49 24.71
C LYS A 311 8.49 -24.11 23.26
N MET A 312 9.49 -23.79 22.46
CA MET A 312 9.36 -23.42 21.04
C MET A 312 9.79 -24.60 20.19
N HIS A 313 8.94 -25.01 19.27
CA HIS A 313 9.25 -26.07 18.32
C HIS A 313 9.34 -25.47 16.93
N LEU A 314 10.54 -25.53 16.36
CA LEU A 314 10.84 -25.03 15.03
C LEU A 314 11.04 -26.20 14.07
N TYR A 315 10.32 -26.15 12.95
CA TYR A 315 10.38 -27.15 11.90
C TYR A 315 10.71 -26.50 10.55
N LEU A 316 11.66 -27.08 9.83
CA LEU A 316 11.87 -26.80 8.41
C LEU A 316 10.99 -27.76 7.60
N GLY A 317 10.00 -27.23 6.90
CA GLY A 317 9.11 -28.00 6.02
C GLY A 317 9.55 -27.92 4.57
N LYS A 318 9.70 -29.07 3.92
CA LYS A 318 9.95 -29.23 2.48
C LYS A 318 8.69 -29.75 1.82
N ALA A 319 8.12 -29.04 0.84
CA ALA A 319 6.85 -29.48 0.23
C ALA A 319 7.00 -30.83 -0.46
N LYS A 320 6.02 -31.73 -0.27
CA LYS A 320 6.02 -33.03 -0.94
C LYS A 320 5.65 -32.87 -2.42
N VAL A 321 6.62 -33.10 -3.31
CA VAL A 321 6.44 -33.06 -4.77
C VAL A 321 6.47 -34.46 -5.37
N LYS A 322 6.01 -34.60 -6.62
CA LYS A 322 6.11 -35.87 -7.36
C LYS A 322 7.59 -36.22 -7.60
N LYS A 323 7.94 -37.50 -7.55
CA LYS A 323 9.32 -37.99 -7.78
C LYS A 323 9.86 -37.47 -9.12
N GLY A 324 10.98 -36.75 -9.08
CA GLY A 324 11.65 -36.17 -10.26
C GLY A 324 11.52 -34.65 -10.42
N GLN A 325 10.63 -34.00 -9.66
CA GLN A 325 10.48 -32.53 -9.66
C GLN A 325 11.31 -31.90 -8.53
N GLU A 326 11.96 -30.76 -8.79
CA GLU A 326 12.67 -30.01 -7.74
C GLU A 326 11.66 -29.39 -6.76
N VAL A 327 11.96 -29.46 -5.47
CA VAL A 327 11.16 -28.80 -4.42
C VAL A 327 11.44 -27.30 -4.47
N THR A 328 10.40 -26.50 -4.67
CA THR A 328 10.49 -25.03 -4.73
C THR A 328 10.00 -24.34 -3.46
N ASP A 329 9.16 -25.02 -2.66
CA ASP A 329 8.51 -24.49 -1.45
C ASP A 329 9.21 -25.03 -0.19
N TYR A 330 9.86 -24.12 0.54
CA TYR A 330 10.52 -24.40 1.80
C TYR A 330 9.96 -23.43 2.83
N ARG A 331 9.54 -23.89 4.01
CA ARG A 331 8.98 -23.00 5.04
C ARG A 331 9.54 -23.30 6.40
N PHE A 332 9.76 -22.26 7.20
CA PHE A 332 9.88 -22.42 8.64
C PHE A 332 8.50 -22.39 9.28
N PHE A 333 8.20 -23.42 10.06
CA PHE A 333 7.03 -23.50 10.92
C PHE A 333 7.49 -23.42 12.36
N ILE A 334 7.13 -22.34 13.05
CA ILE A 334 7.35 -22.22 14.49
C ILE A 334 6.03 -22.42 15.23
N ARG A 335 6.04 -23.28 16.24
CA ARG A 335 4.85 -23.64 17.00
C ARG A 335 5.14 -23.62 18.49
N SER A 336 4.25 -23.02 19.26
CA SER A 336 4.38 -22.96 20.73
C SER A 336 3.04 -23.07 21.45
N ILE A 337 3.09 -23.64 22.65
CA ILE A 337 1.97 -23.68 23.58
C ILE A 337 2.29 -22.77 24.75
N ILE A 338 1.44 -21.78 24.96
CA ILE A 338 1.55 -20.83 26.06
C ILE A 338 0.76 -21.40 27.23
N ARG A 339 1.45 -21.70 28.34
CA ARG A 339 0.88 -22.27 29.56
C ARG A 339 1.08 -21.31 30.73
N HIS A 340 0.00 -21.00 31.44
CA HIS A 340 0.01 -20.21 32.67
C HIS A 340 -1.11 -20.67 33.61
N GLN A 341 -1.13 -20.20 34.85
CA GLN A 341 -2.24 -20.42 35.76
C GLN A 341 -3.51 -19.73 35.23
N ASP A 342 -4.67 -20.35 35.42
CA ASP A 342 -5.95 -19.78 34.99
C ASP A 342 -6.18 -18.41 35.64
N LEU A 343 -6.48 -17.42 34.80
CA LEU A 343 -6.69 -16.04 35.22
C LEU A 343 -8.18 -15.84 35.51
N ILE A 344 -8.47 -15.27 36.67
CA ILE A 344 -9.85 -15.17 37.18
C ILE A 344 -10.51 -13.84 36.76
N THR A 345 -9.73 -12.77 36.55
CA THR A 345 -10.24 -11.42 36.23
C THR A 345 -10.05 -11.05 34.75
N LYS A 346 -10.89 -10.14 34.25
CA LYS A 346 -10.84 -9.64 32.86
C LYS A 346 -9.59 -8.81 32.60
N GLU A 347 -9.20 -7.99 33.56
CA GLU A 347 -8.06 -7.07 33.48
C GLU A 347 -6.74 -7.86 33.47
N ALA A 348 -6.58 -8.83 34.37
CA ALA A 348 -5.40 -9.69 34.39
C ALA A 348 -5.32 -10.56 33.14
N SER A 349 -6.46 -10.99 32.59
CA SER A 349 -6.55 -11.72 31.33
C SER A 349 -6.04 -10.91 30.13
N PHE A 350 -6.34 -9.60 30.08
CA PHE A 350 -5.88 -8.70 29.01
C PHE A 350 -4.38 -8.41 29.09
N GLU A 351 -3.92 -7.98 30.26
CA GLU A 351 -2.51 -7.65 30.48
C GLU A 351 -1.61 -8.88 30.25
N TYR A 352 -2.07 -10.05 30.70
CA TYR A 352 -1.38 -11.31 30.42
C TYR A 352 -1.30 -11.61 28.92
N LEU A 353 -2.42 -11.53 28.19
CA LEU A 353 -2.45 -11.84 26.76
C LEU A 353 -1.49 -10.94 25.98
N GLN A 354 -1.46 -9.65 26.32
CA GLN A 354 -0.58 -8.69 25.67
C GLN A 354 0.89 -8.96 26.00
N ASN A 355 1.26 -9.04 27.28
CA ASN A 355 2.66 -9.19 27.70
C ASN A 355 3.24 -10.56 27.31
N GLU A 356 2.49 -11.64 27.50
CA GLU A 356 2.96 -12.98 27.19
C GLU A 356 2.87 -13.29 25.70
N GLY A 357 1.86 -12.78 25.00
CA GLY A 357 1.80 -12.85 23.55
C GLY A 357 2.99 -12.15 22.90
N GLU A 358 3.33 -10.95 23.37
CA GLU A 358 4.48 -10.17 22.88
C GLU A 358 5.81 -10.85 23.19
N ARG A 359 6.01 -11.34 24.43
CA ARG A 359 7.20 -12.09 24.83
C ARG A 359 7.43 -13.33 23.95
N VAL A 360 6.39 -14.14 23.76
CA VAL A 360 6.46 -15.39 22.98
C VAL A 360 6.68 -15.10 21.50
N LEU A 361 6.07 -14.04 20.96
CA LEU A 361 6.32 -13.62 19.58
C LEU A 361 7.77 -13.19 19.35
N LEU A 362 8.35 -12.42 20.27
CA LEU A 362 9.75 -12.01 20.21
C LEU A 362 10.70 -13.20 20.28
N GLU A 363 10.48 -14.11 21.23
CA GLU A 363 11.25 -15.37 21.32
C GLU A 363 11.14 -16.19 20.04
N ALA A 364 9.96 -16.27 19.43
CA ALA A 364 9.76 -16.96 18.15
C ALA A 364 10.55 -16.29 17.00
N MET A 365 10.62 -14.97 16.99
CA MET A 365 11.39 -14.21 16.00
C MET A 365 12.90 -14.38 16.18
N ASP A 366 13.39 -14.41 17.42
CA ASP A 366 14.80 -14.65 17.74
C ASP A 366 15.23 -16.05 17.28
N GLU A 367 14.42 -17.08 17.55
CA GLU A 367 14.69 -18.45 17.10
C GLU A 367 14.64 -18.56 15.56
N LEU A 368 13.73 -17.83 14.90
CA LEU A 368 13.71 -17.75 13.44
C LEU A 368 14.97 -17.06 12.90
N GLU A 369 15.45 -15.98 13.52
CA GLU A 369 16.70 -15.32 13.12
C GLU A 369 17.90 -16.27 13.19
N VAL A 370 17.98 -17.09 14.24
CA VAL A 370 19.00 -18.15 14.36
C VAL A 370 18.81 -19.20 13.26
N ALA A 371 17.57 -19.59 12.95
CA ALA A 371 17.26 -20.54 11.89
C ALA A 371 17.69 -20.08 10.50
N PHE A 372 17.78 -18.78 10.26
CA PHE A 372 18.29 -18.22 8.99
C PHE A 372 19.76 -18.53 8.71
N SER A 373 20.51 -19.03 9.70
CA SER A 373 21.86 -19.58 9.51
C SER A 373 21.88 -20.92 8.76
N HIS A 374 20.75 -21.62 8.67
CA HIS A 374 20.64 -22.91 7.99
C HIS A 374 20.88 -22.77 6.46
N PRO A 375 21.59 -23.71 5.79
CA PRO A 375 21.94 -23.59 4.37
C PRO A 375 20.72 -23.39 3.44
N LEU A 376 19.60 -24.04 3.78
CA LEU A 376 18.34 -23.94 3.03
C LEU A 376 17.47 -22.74 3.41
N ALA A 377 17.85 -21.95 4.43
CA ALA A 377 17.05 -20.81 4.88
C ALA A 377 16.84 -19.76 3.79
N LYS A 378 17.83 -19.55 2.92
CA LYS A 378 17.72 -18.60 1.80
C LYS A 378 16.59 -18.96 0.82
N ARG A 379 16.27 -20.24 0.71
CA ARG A 379 15.17 -20.77 -0.12
C ARG A 379 13.82 -20.70 0.60
N THR A 380 13.79 -20.42 1.91
CA THR A 380 12.52 -20.38 2.66
C THR A 380 11.66 -19.20 2.27
N ASP A 381 10.36 -19.47 2.21
CA ASP A 381 9.32 -18.54 1.87
C ASP A 381 8.05 -18.86 2.68
N CYS A 382 7.16 -17.87 2.82
CA CYS A 382 5.87 -18.06 3.47
C CYS A 382 5.94 -18.67 4.89
N ASN A 383 6.89 -18.21 5.71
CA ASN A 383 7.09 -18.74 7.07
C ASN A 383 5.82 -18.57 7.92
N HIS A 384 5.59 -19.53 8.81
CA HIS A 384 4.35 -19.67 9.56
C HIS A 384 4.59 -19.70 11.07
N ILE A 385 3.83 -18.88 11.81
CA ILE A 385 3.84 -18.85 13.27
C ILE A 385 2.51 -19.40 13.80
N PHE A 386 2.55 -20.38 14.70
CA PHE A 386 1.37 -20.89 15.39
C PHE A 386 1.52 -20.80 16.91
N LEU A 387 0.63 -20.02 17.53
CA LEU A 387 0.61 -19.84 18.99
C LEU A 387 -0.71 -20.38 19.56
N ASN A 388 -0.62 -21.33 20.49
CA ASN A 388 -1.78 -21.91 21.16
C ASN A 388 -1.83 -21.46 22.63
N PHE A 389 -2.82 -20.64 22.98
CA PHE A 389 -3.07 -20.23 24.36
C PHE A 389 -3.85 -21.32 25.09
N GLY A 390 -3.17 -22.00 26.02
CA GLY A 390 -3.76 -23.07 26.83
C GLY A 390 -4.79 -22.61 27.87
N PRO A 391 -4.56 -21.53 28.63
CA PRO A 391 -5.51 -21.05 29.64
C PRO A 391 -6.80 -20.51 29.02
N THR A 392 -7.90 -20.54 29.79
CA THR A 392 -9.14 -19.88 29.37
C THR A 392 -9.10 -18.39 29.72
N VAL A 393 -9.35 -17.52 28.74
CA VAL A 393 -9.28 -16.05 28.88
C VAL A 393 -10.70 -15.46 28.90
N ILE A 394 -10.95 -14.46 29.74
CA ILE A 394 -12.25 -13.76 29.79
C ILE A 394 -12.20 -12.48 28.94
N MET A 395 -12.69 -12.52 27.70
CA MET A 395 -12.57 -11.39 26.76
C MET A 395 -13.55 -11.44 25.59
N ASP A 396 -13.74 -10.29 24.95
CA ASP A 396 -14.43 -10.14 23.66
C ASP A 396 -13.44 -10.35 22.49
N PRO A 397 -13.74 -11.21 21.50
CA PRO A 397 -12.92 -11.40 20.31
C PRO A 397 -12.51 -10.10 19.59
N ALA A 398 -13.37 -9.09 19.52
CA ALA A 398 -13.07 -7.84 18.81
C ALA A 398 -11.89 -7.08 19.44
N LYS A 399 -11.79 -7.07 20.78
CA LYS A 399 -10.67 -6.44 21.49
C LYS A 399 -9.36 -7.19 21.33
N ILE A 400 -9.43 -8.52 21.20
CA ILE A 400 -8.26 -9.36 20.91
C ILE A 400 -7.73 -9.03 19.52
N GLU A 401 -8.63 -8.90 18.54
CA GLU A 401 -8.27 -8.53 17.18
C GLU A 401 -7.52 -7.19 17.12
N GLU A 402 -8.04 -6.15 17.79
CA GLU A 402 -7.38 -4.84 17.91
C GLU A 402 -5.99 -4.94 18.57
N SER A 403 -5.90 -5.67 19.69
CA SER A 403 -4.62 -5.85 20.42
C SER A 403 -3.58 -6.59 19.59
N VAL A 404 -3.97 -7.65 18.88
CA VAL A 404 -3.06 -8.43 18.04
C VAL A 404 -2.64 -7.61 16.82
N LEU A 405 -3.56 -6.85 16.21
CA LEU A 405 -3.24 -5.95 15.10
C LEU A 405 -2.21 -4.90 15.53
N GLY A 406 -2.39 -4.27 16.69
CA GLY A 406 -1.43 -3.32 17.25
C GLY A 406 -0.04 -3.93 17.53
N MET A 407 0.02 -5.21 17.93
CA MET A 407 1.28 -5.93 18.10
C MET A 407 1.96 -6.23 16.77
N VAL A 408 1.22 -6.73 15.77
CA VAL A 408 1.78 -7.09 14.46
C VAL A 408 2.23 -5.86 13.68
N MET A 409 1.51 -4.74 13.77
CA MET A 409 1.92 -3.48 13.15
C MET A 409 3.21 -2.93 13.77
N ARG A 410 3.42 -3.08 15.09
CA ARG A 410 4.69 -2.68 15.75
C ARG A 410 5.89 -3.52 15.27
N TYR A 411 5.71 -4.82 15.09
CA TYR A 411 6.80 -5.74 14.70
C TYR A 411 6.85 -6.09 13.21
N GLY A 412 5.99 -5.48 12.39
CA GLY A 412 5.82 -5.75 10.97
C GLY A 412 7.13 -5.79 10.17
N PRO A 413 8.03 -4.79 10.27
CA PRO A 413 9.29 -4.79 9.52
C PRO A 413 10.18 -6.00 9.82
N ARG A 414 10.19 -6.47 11.07
CA ARG A 414 11.01 -7.61 11.49
C ARG A 414 10.37 -8.94 11.06
N LEU A 415 9.05 -9.07 11.17
CA LEU A 415 8.30 -10.22 10.63
C LEU A 415 8.47 -10.35 9.10
N TRP A 416 8.46 -9.22 8.40
CA TRP A 416 8.70 -9.14 6.96
C TRP A 416 10.11 -9.59 6.57
N LYS A 417 11.13 -9.12 7.29
CA LYS A 417 12.52 -9.57 7.12
C LYS A 417 12.65 -11.08 7.31
N LEU A 418 11.89 -11.64 8.25
CA LEU A 418 11.80 -13.08 8.51
C LEU A 418 10.87 -13.84 7.57
N ARG A 419 10.31 -13.17 6.55
CA ARG A 419 9.41 -13.76 5.53
C ARG A 419 8.19 -14.48 6.14
N VAL A 420 7.70 -13.99 7.27
CA VAL A 420 6.49 -14.52 7.93
C VAL A 420 5.28 -14.01 7.16
N LEU A 421 4.58 -14.92 6.47
CA LEU A 421 3.41 -14.60 5.64
C LEU A 421 2.10 -14.86 6.38
N GLN A 422 2.09 -15.88 7.24
CA GLN A 422 0.89 -16.30 7.94
C GLN A 422 1.21 -16.52 9.42
N ALA A 423 0.31 -16.04 10.28
CA ALA A 423 0.33 -16.34 11.70
C ALA A 423 -1.04 -16.81 12.13
N GLU A 424 -1.09 -17.78 13.03
CA GLU A 424 -2.32 -18.32 13.58
C GLU A 424 -2.23 -18.32 15.10
N ILE A 425 -3.25 -17.77 15.75
CA ILE A 425 -3.35 -17.73 17.19
C ILE A 425 -4.66 -18.38 17.61
N ARG A 426 -4.58 -19.37 18.50
CA ARG A 426 -5.73 -20.11 19.03
C ARG A 426 -5.97 -19.76 20.48
N PHE A 427 -7.20 -19.38 20.80
CA PHE A 427 -7.64 -18.98 22.14
C PHE A 427 -8.83 -19.82 22.60
N THR A 428 -8.90 -20.05 23.91
CA THR A 428 -10.11 -20.54 24.59
C THR A 428 -10.72 -19.37 25.35
N LEU A 429 -11.87 -18.87 24.92
CA LEU A 429 -12.49 -17.63 25.41
C LEU A 429 -13.79 -17.90 26.17
N ARG A 430 -14.09 -17.07 27.16
CA ARG A 430 -15.43 -16.93 27.75
C ARG A 430 -15.81 -15.45 27.85
N ILE A 431 -17.06 -15.10 27.58
CA ILE A 431 -17.51 -13.69 27.58
C ILE A 431 -17.61 -13.14 29.02
N GLY A 432 -17.87 -14.02 30.00
CA GLY A 432 -17.95 -13.68 31.42
C GLY A 432 -17.70 -14.87 32.34
N PRO A 433 -17.56 -14.63 33.65
CA PRO A 433 -17.38 -15.67 34.66
C PRO A 433 -18.66 -16.51 34.80
N GLY A 434 -18.76 -17.58 34.02
CA GLY A 434 -19.92 -18.49 33.97
C GLY A 434 -20.48 -18.76 32.56
N ALA A 435 -20.02 -18.03 31.54
CA ALA A 435 -20.38 -18.28 30.15
C ALA A 435 -19.68 -19.56 29.63
N PRO A 436 -20.29 -20.30 28.69
CA PRO A 436 -19.65 -21.44 28.05
C PRO A 436 -18.39 -20.99 27.33
N THR A 437 -17.36 -21.83 27.38
CA THR A 437 -16.08 -21.60 26.71
C THR A 437 -16.21 -21.84 25.21
N LYS A 438 -15.67 -20.93 24.40
CA LYS A 438 -15.61 -21.01 22.94
C LYS A 438 -14.15 -21.02 22.50
N ASN A 439 -13.82 -21.84 21.51
CA ASN A 439 -12.51 -21.79 20.88
C ASN A 439 -12.56 -20.81 19.71
N VAL A 440 -11.71 -19.80 19.75
CA VAL A 440 -11.59 -18.79 18.70
C VAL A 440 -10.19 -18.84 18.13
N ARG A 441 -10.10 -18.76 16.80
CA ARG A 441 -8.85 -18.73 16.06
C ARG A 441 -8.75 -17.44 15.27
N LEU A 442 -7.63 -16.76 15.44
CA LEU A 442 -7.29 -15.56 14.69
C LEU A 442 -6.19 -15.93 13.69
N CYS A 443 -6.49 -15.77 12.40
CA CYS A 443 -5.59 -16.08 11.30
C CYS A 443 -5.19 -14.78 10.61
N LEU A 444 -3.91 -14.44 10.72
CA LEU A 444 -3.30 -13.32 10.05
C LEU A 444 -2.64 -13.82 8.77
N SER A 445 -2.89 -13.16 7.64
CA SER A 445 -2.26 -13.45 6.37
C SER A 445 -1.85 -12.17 5.67
N ASN A 446 -0.61 -12.10 5.22
CA ASN A 446 -0.11 -11.02 4.37
C ASN A 446 0.13 -11.54 2.94
N GLY A 447 -0.86 -12.22 2.37
CA GLY A 447 -0.73 -12.89 1.07
C GLY A 447 -0.36 -11.97 -0.10
N SER A 448 -0.80 -10.70 -0.05
CA SER A 448 -0.57 -9.67 -1.06
C SER A 448 0.79 -8.98 -0.94
N GLY A 449 1.40 -9.01 0.25
CA GLY A 449 2.68 -8.38 0.55
C GLY A 449 2.59 -6.91 0.99
N TYR A 450 1.43 -6.26 0.87
CA TYR A 450 1.21 -4.87 1.25
C TYR A 450 0.06 -4.66 2.24
N SER A 451 -0.80 -5.66 2.44
CA SER A 451 -1.95 -5.59 3.35
C SER A 451 -2.01 -6.82 4.26
N LEU A 452 -2.17 -6.59 5.56
CA LEU A 452 -2.41 -7.64 6.53
C LEU A 452 -3.91 -7.91 6.63
N ASP A 453 -4.35 -9.06 6.12
CA ASP A 453 -5.71 -9.54 6.35
C ASP A 453 -5.78 -10.29 7.68
N VAL A 454 -6.78 -9.96 8.48
CA VAL A 454 -7.09 -10.64 9.73
C VAL A 454 -8.45 -11.31 9.60
N TYR A 455 -8.46 -12.62 9.83
CA TYR A 455 -9.67 -13.42 9.80
C TYR A 455 -9.87 -14.09 11.14
N THR A 456 -10.99 -13.78 11.79
CA THR A 456 -11.39 -14.38 13.06
C THR A 456 -12.39 -15.51 12.80
N TYR A 457 -12.15 -16.68 13.38
CA TYR A 457 -12.97 -17.88 13.22
C TYR A 457 -13.37 -18.47 14.58
N GLU A 458 -14.59 -18.95 14.70
CA GLU A 458 -15.07 -19.79 15.80
C GLU A 458 -14.99 -21.27 15.39
N GLU A 459 -14.50 -22.14 16.27
CA GLU A 459 -14.48 -23.60 16.05
C GLU A 459 -15.84 -24.18 16.46
N ILE A 460 -16.67 -24.58 15.49
CA ILE A 460 -18.04 -25.07 15.73
C ILE A 460 -18.17 -26.51 15.21
N SER A 461 -18.84 -27.38 15.99
CA SER A 461 -19.12 -28.76 15.56
C SER A 461 -20.30 -28.76 14.59
N ASP A 462 -20.13 -29.38 13.42
CA ASP A 462 -21.25 -29.69 12.53
C ASP A 462 -22.19 -30.69 13.24
N PRO A 463 -23.47 -30.38 13.44
CA PRO A 463 -24.42 -31.28 14.09
C PRO A 463 -24.75 -32.54 13.26
N LYS A 464 -24.52 -32.54 11.94
CA LYS A 464 -24.79 -33.70 11.06
C LYS A 464 -23.59 -34.62 10.91
N ILE A 465 -22.38 -34.05 10.85
CA ILE A 465 -21.14 -34.79 10.51
C ILE A 465 -20.28 -35.03 11.77
N GLY A 466 -20.50 -34.27 12.86
CA GLY A 466 -19.72 -34.37 14.10
C GLY A 466 -18.27 -33.87 13.97
N VAL A 467 -17.94 -33.22 12.86
CA VAL A 467 -16.62 -32.64 12.55
C VAL A 467 -16.59 -31.18 12.96
N ILE A 468 -15.50 -30.75 13.57
CA ILE A 468 -15.29 -29.34 13.94
C ILE A 468 -14.83 -28.55 12.72
N MET A 469 -15.55 -27.48 12.40
CA MET A 469 -15.34 -26.62 11.25
C MET A 469 -15.01 -25.19 11.67
N PHE A 470 -14.35 -24.46 10.77
CA PHE A 470 -14.14 -23.02 10.90
C PHE A 470 -15.39 -22.26 10.50
N GLN A 471 -15.97 -21.48 11.42
CA GLN A 471 -17.03 -20.53 11.12
C GLN A 471 -16.50 -19.11 11.27
N SER A 472 -16.55 -18.30 10.21
CA SER A 472 -16.09 -16.90 10.28
C SER A 472 -16.91 -16.10 11.27
N PHE A 473 -16.22 -15.27 12.06
CA PHE A 473 -16.80 -14.37 13.04
C PHE A 473 -16.85 -12.95 12.46
N GLY A 474 -18.03 -12.33 12.45
CA GLY A 474 -18.24 -10.99 11.87
C GLY A 474 -18.83 -11.01 10.44
N PRO A 475 -18.93 -9.84 9.78
CA PRO A 475 -19.59 -9.69 8.49
C PRO A 475 -18.76 -10.23 7.30
N ARG A 476 -17.43 -10.31 7.44
CA ARG A 476 -16.52 -10.75 6.37
C ARG A 476 -16.30 -12.27 6.46
N GLN A 477 -16.64 -13.00 5.40
CA GLN A 477 -16.31 -14.42 5.29
C GLN A 477 -14.83 -14.60 4.93
N GLY A 478 -14.11 -15.40 5.71
CA GLY A 478 -12.70 -15.69 5.49
C GLY A 478 -12.48 -16.95 4.62
N PRO A 479 -11.27 -17.13 4.05
CA PRO A 479 -10.97 -18.22 3.11
C PRO A 479 -11.13 -19.63 3.70
N MET A 480 -11.07 -19.78 5.03
CA MET A 480 -11.23 -21.08 5.69
C MET A 480 -12.67 -21.37 6.12
N HIS A 481 -13.64 -20.50 5.80
CA HIS A 481 -15.04 -20.68 6.19
C HIS A 481 -15.60 -22.03 5.71
N GLY A 482 -16.22 -22.78 6.61
CA GLY A 482 -16.81 -24.09 6.31
C GLY A 482 -15.80 -25.23 6.13
N LEU A 483 -14.50 -24.99 6.28
CA LEU A 483 -13.48 -26.03 6.18
C LEU A 483 -13.27 -26.73 7.54
N PRO A 484 -12.95 -28.04 7.56
CA PRO A 484 -12.57 -28.75 8.78
C PRO A 484 -11.29 -28.18 9.42
N ILE A 485 -11.19 -28.20 10.75
CA ILE A 485 -9.96 -27.80 11.46
C ILE A 485 -8.73 -28.68 11.12
N SER A 486 -8.99 -29.87 10.58
CA SER A 486 -7.97 -30.82 10.12
C SER A 486 -7.36 -30.48 8.74
N THR A 487 -7.82 -29.39 8.11
CA THR A 487 -7.38 -29.00 6.76
C THR A 487 -5.87 -28.71 6.76
N PRO A 488 -5.10 -29.40 5.89
CA PRO A 488 -3.66 -29.23 5.83
C PRO A 488 -3.28 -27.90 5.17
N TYR A 489 -2.09 -27.38 5.50
CA TYR A 489 -1.55 -26.23 4.80
C TYR A 489 -1.30 -26.57 3.33
N VAL A 490 -1.73 -25.66 2.47
CA VAL A 490 -1.58 -25.77 1.02
C VAL A 490 -0.14 -25.43 0.65
N THR A 491 0.44 -26.25 -0.23
CA THR A 491 1.76 -25.98 -0.82
C THR A 491 1.73 -24.74 -1.68
N LYS A 492 2.89 -24.15 -1.97
CA LYS A 492 3.00 -22.89 -2.71
C LYS A 492 2.33 -22.98 -4.09
N ASP A 493 1.40 -22.07 -4.34
CA ASP A 493 0.74 -21.89 -5.63
C ASP A 493 1.63 -21.16 -6.63
N TYR A 494 1.40 -21.38 -7.94
CA TYR A 494 2.10 -20.70 -9.03
C TYR A 494 2.06 -19.17 -8.89
N LEU A 495 0.92 -18.61 -8.47
CA LEU A 495 0.75 -17.18 -8.24
C LEU A 495 1.66 -16.66 -7.12
N GLN A 496 1.81 -17.43 -6.04
CA GLN A 496 2.65 -17.04 -4.90
C GLN A 496 4.13 -17.02 -5.27
N GLN A 497 4.55 -17.86 -6.21
CA GLN A 497 5.91 -17.79 -6.77
C GLN A 497 6.14 -16.47 -7.52
N LYS A 498 5.19 -16.04 -8.35
CA LYS A 498 5.26 -14.74 -9.03
C LYS A 498 5.26 -13.58 -8.04
N ARG A 499 4.39 -13.61 -7.02
CA ARG A 499 4.38 -12.62 -5.93
C ARG A 499 5.73 -12.50 -5.26
N PHE A 500 6.31 -13.62 -4.86
CA PHE A 500 7.63 -13.64 -4.24
C PHE A 500 8.71 -13.02 -5.13
N LEU A 501 8.72 -13.32 -6.43
CA LEU A 501 9.67 -12.70 -7.36
C LEU A 501 9.53 -11.18 -7.38
N ALA A 502 8.31 -10.65 -7.47
CA ALA A 502 8.06 -9.22 -7.41
C ALA A 502 8.51 -8.61 -6.06
N THR A 503 8.09 -9.21 -4.94
CA THR A 503 8.41 -8.74 -3.59
C THR A 503 9.91 -8.78 -3.30
N SER A 504 10.63 -9.79 -3.80
CA SER A 504 12.09 -9.91 -3.63
C SER A 504 12.86 -8.77 -4.30
N GLN A 505 12.27 -8.14 -5.31
CA GLN A 505 12.81 -6.96 -6.00
C GLN A 505 12.24 -5.64 -5.43
N GLY A 506 11.42 -5.72 -4.38
CA GLY A 506 10.85 -4.56 -3.70
C GLY A 506 9.64 -3.95 -4.38
N THR A 507 8.79 -4.73 -5.06
CA THR A 507 7.53 -4.25 -5.64
C THR A 507 6.37 -5.22 -5.43
N THR A 508 5.16 -4.72 -5.60
CA THR A 508 3.92 -5.51 -5.59
C THR A 508 3.72 -6.26 -6.92
N TYR A 509 3.16 -7.45 -6.86
CA TYR A 509 2.85 -8.21 -8.07
C TYR A 509 1.70 -7.58 -8.86
N VAL A 510 1.81 -7.61 -10.18
CA VAL A 510 0.98 -6.82 -11.09
C VAL A 510 -0.53 -7.06 -10.93
N TYR A 511 -0.95 -8.30 -10.67
CA TYR A 511 -2.37 -8.65 -10.51
C TYR A 511 -2.93 -8.32 -9.11
N ASP A 512 -2.08 -7.97 -8.15
CA ASP A 512 -2.53 -7.51 -6.84
C ASP A 512 -2.76 -5.98 -6.81
N ILE A 513 -2.35 -5.26 -7.87
CA ILE A 513 -2.51 -3.80 -7.97
C ILE A 513 -3.98 -3.37 -8.02
N PRO A 514 -4.89 -3.99 -8.81
CA PRO A 514 -6.30 -3.62 -8.78
C PRO A 514 -6.91 -3.73 -7.36
N ASP A 515 -6.50 -4.73 -6.58
CA ASP A 515 -6.97 -4.87 -5.20
C ASP A 515 -6.51 -3.72 -4.29
N MET A 516 -5.32 -3.14 -4.55
CA MET A 516 -4.86 -1.93 -3.85
C MET A 516 -5.79 -0.74 -4.11
N PHE A 517 -6.28 -0.58 -5.35
CA PHE A 517 -7.26 0.45 -5.69
C PHE A 517 -8.56 0.23 -4.91
N ARG A 518 -9.08 -1.01 -4.88
CA ARG A 518 -10.27 -1.39 -4.10
C ARG A 518 -10.13 -1.00 -2.62
N GLN A 519 -9.04 -1.42 -1.98
CA GLN A 519 -8.80 -1.14 -0.55
C GLN A 519 -8.71 0.37 -0.25
N MET A 520 -8.04 1.14 -1.11
CA MET A 520 -7.91 2.58 -0.93
C MET A 520 -9.24 3.33 -1.17
N ILE A 521 -10.10 2.83 -2.07
CA ILE A 521 -11.45 3.37 -2.27
C ILE A 521 -12.34 3.08 -1.04
N GLU A 522 -12.33 1.85 -0.51
CA GLU A 522 -13.04 1.50 0.73
C GLU A 522 -12.61 2.37 1.91
N ARG A 523 -11.31 2.68 1.99
CA ARG A 523 -10.77 3.62 2.98
C ARG A 523 -11.29 5.04 2.74
N ARG A 524 -11.29 5.51 1.49
CA ARG A 524 -11.74 6.85 1.14
C ARG A 524 -13.22 7.06 1.43
N TRP A 525 -14.07 6.05 1.18
CA TRP A 525 -15.48 6.08 1.59
C TRP A 525 -15.64 6.24 3.09
N ARG A 526 -14.91 5.46 3.90
CA ARG A 526 -14.95 5.59 5.36
C ARG A 526 -14.56 6.98 5.83
N GLU A 527 -13.46 7.53 5.30
CA GLU A 527 -13.01 8.90 5.61
C GLU A 527 -14.11 9.93 5.26
N CYS A 528 -14.70 9.86 4.06
CA CYS A 528 -15.75 10.80 3.65
C CYS A 528 -17.06 10.66 4.45
N ILE A 529 -17.40 9.46 4.91
CA ILE A 529 -18.57 9.22 5.77
C ILE A 529 -18.31 9.77 7.17
N GLU A 530 -17.13 9.54 7.74
CA GLU A 530 -16.71 10.10 9.04
C GLU A 530 -16.67 11.64 9.01
N GLU A 531 -16.23 12.23 7.90
CA GLU A 531 -16.24 13.68 7.66
C GLU A 531 -17.65 14.26 7.45
N GLY A 532 -18.65 13.43 7.13
CA GLY A 532 -20.00 13.88 6.75
C GLY A 532 -20.10 14.49 5.35
N SER A 533 -19.09 14.28 4.50
CA SER A 533 -19.02 14.80 3.12
C SER A 533 -19.98 14.09 2.15
N VAL A 534 -20.43 12.87 2.48
CA VAL A 534 -21.36 12.08 1.66
C VAL A 534 -22.49 11.52 2.52
N GLU A 535 -23.71 11.51 1.99
CA GLU A 535 -24.88 10.91 2.62
C GLU A 535 -25.12 9.48 2.07
N GLY A 536 -25.17 8.48 2.94
CA GLY A 536 -25.49 7.09 2.59
C GLY A 536 -24.41 6.08 2.97
N PRO A 537 -24.72 4.77 2.91
CA PRO A 537 -23.75 3.71 3.14
C PRO A 537 -22.78 3.59 1.96
N MET A 538 -21.57 3.09 2.23
CA MET A 538 -20.62 2.69 1.19
C MET A 538 -21.27 1.64 0.27
N PRO A 539 -21.08 1.71 -1.07
CA PRO A 539 -21.57 0.69 -1.98
C PRO A 539 -21.04 -0.72 -1.64
N ASP A 540 -21.88 -1.76 -1.82
CA ASP A 540 -21.47 -3.16 -1.62
C ASP A 540 -20.30 -3.57 -2.54
N ASN A 541 -20.26 -3.00 -3.74
CA ASN A 541 -19.16 -3.16 -4.68
C ASN A 541 -18.56 -1.80 -5.02
N VAL A 542 -17.34 -1.54 -4.54
CA VAL A 542 -16.64 -0.27 -4.76
C VAL A 542 -15.83 -0.23 -6.06
N MET A 543 -15.62 -1.38 -6.72
CA MET A 543 -14.78 -1.46 -7.92
C MET A 543 -15.07 -2.70 -8.77
N THR A 544 -15.18 -2.53 -10.09
CA THR A 544 -15.11 -3.64 -11.04
C THR A 544 -13.86 -3.53 -11.91
N ALA A 545 -13.21 -4.66 -12.19
CA ALA A 545 -12.02 -4.73 -13.02
C ALA A 545 -12.23 -5.73 -14.16
N VAL A 546 -11.97 -5.28 -15.39
CA VAL A 546 -12.01 -6.12 -16.61
C VAL A 546 -10.66 -6.05 -17.29
N GLU A 547 -10.04 -7.20 -17.55
CA GLU A 547 -8.72 -7.25 -18.19
C GLU A 547 -8.85 -6.97 -19.69
N LEU A 548 -7.87 -6.24 -20.23
CA LEU A 548 -7.79 -5.87 -21.63
C LEU A 548 -6.63 -6.64 -22.28
N VAL A 549 -6.95 -7.43 -23.30
CA VAL A 549 -5.98 -8.27 -24.03
C VAL A 549 -6.01 -7.90 -25.51
N VAL A 550 -4.86 -7.95 -26.17
CA VAL A 550 -4.79 -7.78 -27.63
C VAL A 550 -4.95 -9.13 -28.30
N GLU A 551 -5.83 -9.23 -29.29
CA GLU A 551 -6.04 -10.46 -30.05
C GLU A 551 -4.75 -10.91 -30.78
N PRO A 552 -4.42 -12.21 -30.78
CA PRO A 552 -3.22 -12.72 -31.45
C PRO A 552 -3.25 -12.59 -32.99
N ASP A 553 -4.43 -12.60 -33.61
CA ASP A 553 -4.59 -12.74 -35.07
C ASP A 553 -5.09 -11.44 -35.73
N GLY A 554 -4.43 -11.04 -36.83
CA GLY A 554 -4.91 -10.01 -37.76
C GLY A 554 -4.77 -8.56 -37.26
N GLU A 555 -5.88 -7.95 -36.85
CA GLU A 555 -6.02 -6.48 -36.72
C GLU A 555 -5.51 -5.88 -35.39
N ARG A 556 -5.01 -6.71 -34.46
CA ARG A 556 -4.51 -6.28 -33.14
C ARG A 556 -5.52 -5.39 -32.40
N ARG A 557 -6.78 -5.84 -32.33
CA ARG A 557 -7.84 -5.16 -31.57
C ARG A 557 -7.75 -5.50 -30.09
N ILE A 558 -8.23 -4.59 -29.25
CA ILE A 558 -8.31 -4.80 -27.79
C ILE A 558 -9.65 -5.46 -27.46
N VAL A 559 -9.62 -6.50 -26.63
CA VAL A 559 -10.80 -7.23 -26.17
C VAL A 559 -10.83 -7.30 -24.66
N GLU A 560 -12.04 -7.17 -24.13
CA GLU A 560 -12.34 -7.32 -22.70
C GLU A 560 -12.45 -8.82 -22.37
N VAL A 561 -11.63 -9.29 -21.43
CA VAL A 561 -11.54 -10.70 -21.06
C VAL A 561 -11.59 -10.84 -19.54
N THR A 562 -12.27 -11.89 -19.07
CA THR A 562 -12.22 -12.34 -17.67
C THR A 562 -11.49 -13.67 -17.61
N ARG A 563 -10.22 -13.65 -17.20
CA ARG A 563 -9.37 -14.86 -17.05
C ARG A 563 -8.76 -14.93 -15.65
N LEU A 564 -8.15 -16.07 -15.32
CA LEU A 564 -7.49 -16.27 -14.02
C LEU A 564 -6.20 -15.43 -13.93
N HIS A 565 -5.98 -14.85 -12.75
CA HIS A 565 -4.79 -14.04 -12.45
C HIS A 565 -3.48 -14.78 -12.75
N GLY A 566 -2.53 -14.07 -13.35
CA GLY A 566 -1.19 -14.59 -13.63
C GLY A 566 -1.06 -15.48 -14.88
N GLN A 567 -2.13 -15.62 -15.67
CA GLN A 567 -2.14 -16.32 -16.97
C GLN A 567 -1.84 -15.39 -18.17
N ASN A 568 -1.17 -14.26 -17.95
CA ASN A 568 -0.71 -13.39 -19.02
C ASN A 568 0.36 -14.08 -19.87
N ASN A 569 0.22 -13.93 -21.18
CA ASN A 569 1.15 -14.36 -22.23
C ASN A 569 2.12 -13.25 -22.67
N VAL A 570 1.91 -12.03 -22.18
CA VAL A 570 2.69 -10.82 -22.51
C VAL A 570 3.15 -10.17 -21.21
N GLY A 571 4.32 -9.54 -21.21
CA GLY A 571 4.89 -8.84 -20.04
C GLY A 571 4.24 -7.49 -19.71
N MET A 572 3.08 -7.21 -20.28
CA MET A 572 2.27 -6.01 -20.07
C MET A 572 0.82 -6.44 -19.87
N VAL A 573 0.18 -5.90 -18.85
CA VAL A 573 -1.23 -6.17 -18.53
C VAL A 573 -1.97 -4.84 -18.44
N ALA A 574 -3.21 -4.81 -18.92
CA ALA A 574 -4.07 -3.64 -18.86
C ALA A 574 -5.46 -4.01 -18.35
N TRP A 575 -6.13 -3.08 -17.68
CA TRP A 575 -7.49 -3.23 -17.19
C TRP A 575 -8.32 -1.98 -17.46
N ARG A 576 -9.60 -2.17 -17.75
CA ARG A 576 -10.62 -1.15 -17.51
C ARG A 576 -11.11 -1.32 -16.08
N LEU A 577 -10.86 -0.31 -15.25
CA LEU A 577 -11.37 -0.26 -13.88
C LEU A 577 -12.53 0.72 -13.81
N THR A 578 -13.68 0.26 -13.34
CA THR A 578 -14.80 1.13 -12.97
C THR A 578 -14.76 1.31 -11.47
N LEU A 579 -14.47 2.53 -11.03
CA LEU A 579 -14.30 2.91 -9.63
C LEU A 579 -15.55 3.63 -9.15
N TYR A 580 -16.18 3.16 -8.09
CA TYR A 580 -17.28 3.86 -7.43
C TYR A 580 -16.70 4.67 -6.28
N THR A 581 -16.37 5.93 -6.53
CA THR A 581 -15.71 6.81 -5.56
C THR A 581 -16.70 7.79 -4.92
N PRO A 582 -16.41 8.34 -3.72
CA PRO A 582 -17.31 9.28 -3.04
C PRO A 582 -17.69 10.49 -3.90
N GLU A 583 -16.77 10.97 -4.73
CA GLU A 583 -16.97 12.10 -5.63
C GLU A 583 -17.72 11.74 -6.93
N CYS A 584 -17.74 10.47 -7.32
CA CYS A 584 -18.48 9.93 -8.46
C CYS A 584 -19.20 8.63 -8.06
N PRO A 585 -20.29 8.69 -7.27
CA PRO A 585 -20.97 7.49 -6.76
C PRO A 585 -21.55 6.59 -7.86
N ASP A 586 -21.91 7.16 -9.02
CA ASP A 586 -22.40 6.41 -10.19
C ASP A 586 -21.31 5.61 -10.91
N GLY A 587 -20.05 5.79 -10.51
CA GLY A 587 -18.89 5.15 -11.11
C GLY A 587 -18.11 6.06 -12.07
N ARG A 588 -16.80 5.82 -12.15
CA ARG A 588 -15.89 6.43 -13.12
C ARG A 588 -14.95 5.37 -13.69
N ASP A 589 -14.69 5.44 -14.99
CA ASP A 589 -13.77 4.51 -15.63
C ASP A 589 -12.36 5.08 -15.71
N ILE A 590 -11.37 4.21 -15.53
CA ILE A 590 -9.96 4.50 -15.84
C ILE A 590 -9.35 3.29 -16.57
N ILE A 591 -8.33 3.56 -17.39
CA ILE A 591 -7.48 2.50 -17.96
C ILE A 591 -6.21 2.39 -17.13
N LEU A 592 -6.01 1.24 -16.50
CA LEU A 592 -4.79 0.89 -15.76
C LEU A 592 -3.89 0.03 -16.66
N ILE A 593 -2.65 0.45 -16.87
CA ILE A 593 -1.64 -0.31 -17.61
C ILE A 593 -0.47 -0.59 -16.68
N ALA A 594 0.06 -1.81 -16.65
CA ALA A 594 1.18 -2.16 -15.77
C ALA A 594 2.11 -3.22 -16.37
N ASN A 595 3.41 -3.05 -16.15
CA ASN A 595 4.40 -4.07 -16.52
C ASN A 595 4.34 -5.27 -15.57
N ASP A 596 4.52 -6.48 -16.10
CA ASP A 596 4.78 -7.67 -15.29
C ASP A 596 6.29 -7.92 -15.17
N LEU A 597 6.87 -7.53 -14.03
CA LEU A 597 8.29 -7.76 -13.71
C LEU A 597 8.69 -9.25 -13.79
N THR A 598 7.74 -10.16 -13.54
CA THR A 598 8.02 -11.61 -13.52
C THR A 598 8.18 -12.19 -14.93
N TYR A 599 7.82 -11.43 -15.96
CA TYR A 599 7.92 -11.81 -17.36
C TYR A 599 9.04 -11.02 -18.05
N TYR A 600 10.15 -11.69 -18.39
CA TYR A 600 11.36 -11.08 -18.97
C TYR A 600 11.79 -9.77 -18.29
N MET A 601 11.76 -9.73 -16.95
CA MET A 601 12.15 -8.57 -16.14
C MET A 601 11.35 -7.28 -16.40
N GLY A 602 10.15 -7.41 -16.99
CA GLY A 602 9.31 -6.29 -17.40
C GLY A 602 9.85 -5.54 -18.62
N SER A 603 10.63 -6.21 -19.49
CA SER A 603 11.18 -5.60 -20.71
C SER A 603 10.10 -5.33 -21.76
N PHE A 604 10.23 -4.21 -22.47
CA PHE A 604 9.37 -3.83 -23.58
C PHE A 604 9.80 -4.56 -24.86
N GLY A 605 9.07 -5.61 -25.22
CA GLY A 605 9.12 -6.20 -26.56
C GLY A 605 7.93 -5.74 -27.40
N PRO A 606 7.87 -6.14 -28.69
CA PRO A 606 6.82 -5.70 -29.61
C PRO A 606 5.41 -5.97 -29.06
N ASN A 607 5.15 -7.17 -28.53
CA ASN A 607 3.83 -7.51 -27.99
C ASN A 607 3.45 -6.64 -26.77
N GLU A 608 4.40 -6.35 -25.89
CA GLU A 608 4.19 -5.46 -24.74
C GLU A 608 3.86 -4.03 -25.18
N ASP A 609 4.59 -3.51 -26.17
CA ASP A 609 4.37 -2.19 -26.75
C ASP A 609 2.99 -2.07 -27.40
N TRP A 610 2.53 -3.12 -28.11
CA TRP A 610 1.20 -3.15 -28.71
C TRP A 610 0.07 -3.16 -27.69
N VAL A 611 0.21 -3.90 -26.58
CA VAL A 611 -0.76 -3.87 -25.47
C VAL A 611 -0.82 -2.46 -24.87
N TYR A 612 0.34 -1.84 -24.60
CA TYR A 612 0.40 -0.47 -24.08
C TYR A 612 -0.27 0.52 -25.04
N TYR A 613 0.12 0.49 -26.32
CA TYR A 613 -0.37 1.40 -27.35
C TYR A 613 -1.89 1.30 -27.50
N LYS A 614 -2.43 0.09 -27.67
CA LYS A 614 -3.87 -0.11 -27.85
C LYS A 614 -4.68 0.25 -26.61
N ALA A 615 -4.18 -0.05 -25.41
CA ALA A 615 -4.84 0.38 -24.18
C ALA A 615 -4.83 1.91 -24.02
N SER A 616 -3.74 2.59 -24.40
CA SER A 616 -3.66 4.06 -24.38
C SER A 616 -4.59 4.70 -25.41
N VAL A 617 -4.67 4.15 -26.63
CA VAL A 617 -5.63 4.60 -27.66
C VAL A 617 -7.06 4.41 -27.17
N TYR A 618 -7.37 3.25 -26.57
CA TYR A 618 -8.70 2.97 -26.02
C TYR A 618 -9.10 3.97 -24.92
N ALA A 619 -8.18 4.34 -24.02
CA ALA A 619 -8.43 5.40 -23.03
C ALA A 619 -8.74 6.75 -23.68
N ARG A 620 -8.02 7.09 -24.76
CA ARG A 620 -8.17 8.35 -25.48
C ARG A 620 -9.47 8.42 -26.31
N GLU A 621 -9.88 7.31 -26.90
CA GLU A 621 -11.17 7.19 -27.60
C GLU A 621 -12.34 7.40 -26.64
N LEU A 622 -12.27 6.81 -25.44
CA LEU A 622 -13.27 6.98 -24.38
C LEU A 622 -13.15 8.31 -23.61
N LYS A 623 -12.07 9.07 -23.82
CA LYS A 623 -11.78 10.33 -23.11
C LYS A 623 -11.69 10.20 -21.59
N ILE A 624 -11.25 9.02 -21.12
CA ILE A 624 -11.10 8.71 -19.69
C ILE A 624 -9.62 8.74 -19.25
N PRO A 625 -9.34 8.92 -17.95
CA PRO A 625 -7.98 8.94 -17.44
C PRO A 625 -7.23 7.61 -17.65
N ARG A 626 -5.91 7.71 -17.85
CA ARG A 626 -5.00 6.58 -17.98
C ARG A 626 -3.95 6.59 -16.86
N VAL A 627 -3.87 5.50 -16.12
CA VAL A 627 -2.87 5.28 -15.06
C VAL A 627 -1.88 4.22 -15.52
N TYR A 628 -0.59 4.52 -15.44
CA TYR A 628 0.48 3.60 -15.81
C TYR A 628 1.36 3.26 -14.60
N ILE A 629 1.52 1.97 -14.31
CA ILE A 629 2.44 1.47 -13.28
C ILE A 629 3.73 0.98 -13.94
N SER A 630 4.81 1.71 -13.70
CA SER A 630 6.11 1.47 -14.33
C SER A 630 6.99 0.57 -13.48
N VAL A 631 7.23 -0.65 -13.98
CA VAL A 631 8.25 -1.58 -13.46
C VAL A 631 8.92 -2.31 -14.62
N ASN A 632 10.01 -1.76 -15.15
CA ASN A 632 10.60 -2.27 -16.38
C ASN A 632 12.14 -2.24 -16.37
N SER A 633 12.71 -2.89 -17.38
CA SER A 633 14.15 -2.87 -17.66
C SER A 633 14.49 -2.21 -19.00
N GLY A 634 13.58 -1.39 -19.53
CA GLY A 634 13.70 -0.78 -20.86
C GLY A 634 13.33 -1.73 -21.99
N ALA A 635 13.80 -1.42 -23.20
CA ALA A 635 13.57 -2.25 -24.39
C ALA A 635 14.17 -3.65 -24.20
N ARG A 636 13.49 -4.67 -24.73
CA ARG A 636 13.99 -6.04 -24.73
C ARG A 636 15.27 -6.11 -25.54
N ILE A 637 16.24 -6.83 -24.99
CA ILE A 637 17.52 -7.11 -25.61
C ILE A 637 17.64 -8.63 -25.77
N GLY A 638 18.15 -9.06 -26.91
CA GLY A 638 18.40 -10.46 -27.19
C GLY A 638 19.48 -10.64 -28.25
N VAL A 639 19.98 -11.86 -28.36
CA VAL A 639 20.84 -12.30 -29.45
C VAL A 639 20.28 -13.62 -29.99
N ALA A 640 20.48 -13.89 -31.28
CA ALA A 640 19.98 -15.12 -31.89
C ALA A 640 20.73 -16.35 -31.34
N GLU A 641 20.13 -17.02 -30.35
CA GLU A 641 20.73 -18.18 -29.68
C GLU A 641 20.94 -19.36 -30.63
N GLU A 642 20.06 -19.53 -31.63
CA GLU A 642 20.19 -20.58 -32.65
C GLU A 642 21.41 -20.37 -33.56
N VAL A 643 21.78 -19.11 -33.81
CA VAL A 643 22.99 -18.78 -34.59
C VAL A 643 24.22 -18.90 -33.71
N LYS A 644 24.11 -18.47 -32.44
CA LYS A 644 25.19 -18.53 -31.44
C LYS A 644 25.71 -19.95 -31.19
N SER A 645 24.85 -20.97 -31.28
CA SER A 645 25.26 -22.37 -31.13
C SER A 645 25.92 -22.98 -32.37
N GLU A 646 25.83 -22.34 -33.54
CA GLU A 646 26.17 -22.96 -34.84
C GLU A 646 27.23 -22.19 -35.65
N PHE A 647 27.57 -20.94 -35.31
CA PHE A 647 28.57 -20.17 -36.05
C PHE A 647 29.99 -20.70 -35.83
N ASN A 648 30.83 -20.55 -36.85
CA ASN A 648 32.25 -20.86 -36.84
C ASN A 648 33.08 -19.60 -37.08
N VAL A 649 34.34 -19.62 -36.65
CA VAL A 649 35.26 -18.49 -36.75
C VAL A 649 36.36 -18.81 -37.76
N ALA A 650 36.51 -17.97 -38.78
CA ALA A 650 37.63 -18.05 -39.70
C ALA A 650 38.81 -17.28 -39.08
N TRP A 651 39.78 -17.98 -38.50
CA TRP A 651 40.95 -17.37 -37.85
C TRP A 651 41.94 -16.79 -38.88
N LEU A 652 42.75 -15.81 -38.46
CA LEU A 652 43.89 -15.38 -39.27
C LEU A 652 44.98 -16.47 -39.31
N ASP A 653 45.16 -17.17 -38.19
CA ASP A 653 46.11 -18.26 -37.98
C ASP A 653 45.43 -19.26 -37.02
N SER A 654 45.07 -20.45 -37.51
CA SER A 654 44.31 -21.44 -36.73
C SER A 654 45.09 -21.99 -35.54
N GLU A 655 46.42 -22.01 -35.64
CA GLU A 655 47.32 -22.43 -34.56
C GLU A 655 47.51 -21.31 -33.51
N ARG A 656 47.17 -20.05 -33.85
CA ARG A 656 47.29 -18.88 -32.97
C ARG A 656 46.07 -17.95 -33.00
N PRO A 657 44.95 -18.32 -32.33
CA PRO A 657 43.73 -17.53 -32.29
C PRO A 657 43.88 -16.12 -31.68
N ASP A 658 44.91 -15.90 -30.85
CA ASP A 658 45.25 -14.60 -30.24
C ASP A 658 45.61 -13.52 -31.27
N ARG A 659 46.00 -13.92 -32.49
CA ARG A 659 46.27 -12.99 -33.60
C ARG A 659 45.01 -12.36 -34.18
N GLY A 660 43.83 -12.85 -33.80
CA GLY A 660 42.53 -12.37 -34.27
C GLY A 660 41.90 -13.24 -35.36
N PHE A 661 40.74 -12.82 -35.83
CA PHE A 661 39.91 -13.54 -36.80
C PHE A 661 39.59 -12.70 -38.03
N LYS A 662 39.31 -13.35 -39.16
CA LYS A 662 38.91 -12.74 -40.43
C LYS A 662 37.42 -12.43 -40.47
N TYR A 663 36.57 -13.41 -40.19
CA TYR A 663 35.10 -13.30 -40.24
C TYR A 663 34.42 -14.50 -39.54
N LEU A 664 33.10 -14.42 -39.39
CA LEU A 664 32.24 -15.52 -38.90
C LEU A 664 31.53 -16.19 -40.08
N TYR A 665 31.39 -17.52 -40.04
CA TYR A 665 30.78 -18.29 -41.12
C TYR A 665 30.00 -19.50 -40.62
N LEU A 666 29.16 -20.05 -41.50
CA LEU A 666 28.46 -21.32 -41.29
C LEU A 666 29.00 -22.37 -42.26
N THR A 667 29.03 -23.62 -41.82
CA THR A 667 29.24 -24.77 -42.70
C THR A 667 28.00 -24.97 -43.58
N PRO A 668 28.10 -25.66 -44.73
CA PRO A 668 26.95 -25.97 -45.57
C PRO A 668 25.82 -26.70 -44.80
N GLU A 669 26.17 -27.54 -43.84
CA GLU A 669 25.22 -28.26 -42.99
C GLU A 669 24.47 -27.32 -42.03
N SER A 670 25.20 -26.46 -41.29
CA SER A 670 24.58 -25.49 -40.37
C SER A 670 23.80 -24.42 -41.13
N TYR A 671 24.24 -24.04 -42.34
CA TYR A 671 23.47 -23.15 -43.21
C TYR A 671 22.16 -23.79 -43.70
N SER A 672 22.16 -25.08 -44.05
CA SER A 672 20.92 -25.78 -44.42
C SER A 672 19.89 -25.77 -43.26
N LYS A 673 20.35 -25.95 -42.02
CA LYS A 673 19.50 -25.86 -40.82
C LYS A 673 18.93 -24.45 -40.62
N LEU A 674 19.80 -23.44 -40.55
CA LEU A 674 19.41 -22.06 -40.22
C LEU A 674 18.76 -21.30 -41.39
N GLY A 675 19.09 -21.65 -42.62
CA GLY A 675 18.54 -21.05 -43.84
C GLY A 675 17.04 -21.29 -43.97
N THR A 676 16.53 -22.44 -43.54
CA THR A 676 15.08 -22.73 -43.54
C THR A 676 14.29 -21.85 -42.58
N LEU A 677 14.93 -21.35 -41.52
CA LEU A 677 14.33 -20.49 -40.51
C LEU A 677 14.39 -19.00 -40.90
N GLY A 678 15.16 -18.64 -41.92
CA GLY A 678 15.39 -17.25 -42.32
C GLY A 678 16.25 -16.45 -41.33
N SER A 679 16.92 -17.11 -40.37
CA SER A 679 17.64 -16.44 -39.28
C SER A 679 18.90 -15.68 -39.71
N VAL A 680 19.48 -15.96 -40.88
CA VAL A 680 20.75 -15.36 -41.32
C VAL A 680 20.75 -15.02 -42.81
N LYS A 681 21.47 -13.94 -43.16
CA LYS A 681 21.91 -13.65 -44.52
C LYS A 681 23.39 -13.96 -44.64
N THR A 682 23.75 -14.67 -45.70
CA THR A 682 25.11 -15.18 -45.89
C THR A 682 25.55 -15.04 -47.34
N THR A 683 26.85 -14.88 -47.55
CA THR A 683 27.49 -14.96 -48.86
C THR A 683 28.36 -16.21 -48.94
N LEU A 684 28.15 -17.04 -49.96
CA LEU A 684 28.99 -18.20 -50.22
C LEU A 684 30.36 -17.74 -50.71
N ILE A 685 31.41 -18.19 -50.04
CA ILE A 685 32.81 -17.94 -50.40
C ILE A 685 33.60 -19.25 -50.33
N GLU A 686 34.66 -19.35 -51.13
CA GLU A 686 35.68 -20.39 -50.95
C GLU A 686 36.87 -19.78 -50.23
N ASP A 687 37.25 -20.37 -49.09
CA ASP A 687 38.42 -19.96 -48.32
C ASP A 687 39.09 -21.21 -47.74
N GLU A 688 40.42 -21.28 -47.81
CA GLU A 688 41.22 -22.44 -47.35
C GLU A 688 40.80 -23.80 -47.94
N GLY A 689 40.17 -23.81 -49.13
CA GLY A 689 39.70 -25.03 -49.80
C GLY A 689 38.34 -25.54 -49.29
N GLU A 690 37.67 -24.80 -48.41
CA GLU A 690 36.33 -25.11 -47.90
C GLU A 690 35.28 -24.11 -48.44
N SER A 691 34.09 -24.61 -48.78
CA SER A 691 32.94 -23.76 -49.06
C SER A 691 32.35 -23.24 -47.75
N ARG A 692 32.47 -21.93 -47.50
CA ARG A 692 32.04 -21.26 -46.27
C ARG A 692 30.92 -20.29 -46.55
N TYR A 693 29.84 -20.33 -45.76
CA TYR A 693 28.77 -19.33 -45.81
C TYR A 693 29.10 -18.21 -44.84
N LYS A 694 29.81 -17.18 -45.31
CA LYS A 694 30.15 -16.02 -44.49
C LYS A 694 28.87 -15.30 -44.06
N ILE A 695 28.70 -15.09 -42.76
CA ILE A 695 27.54 -14.38 -42.22
C ILE A 695 27.70 -12.89 -42.53
N THR A 696 26.73 -12.31 -43.25
CA THR A 696 26.67 -10.86 -43.49
C THR A 696 25.77 -10.20 -42.46
N ASP A 697 24.59 -10.77 -42.23
CA ASP A 697 23.58 -10.21 -41.36
C ASP A 697 22.89 -11.33 -40.55
N ILE A 698 22.60 -11.04 -39.29
CA ILE A 698 21.83 -11.92 -38.41
C ILE A 698 20.45 -11.30 -38.23
N ILE A 699 19.41 -12.03 -38.62
CA ILE A 699 18.01 -11.62 -38.48
C ILE A 699 17.43 -12.21 -37.19
N GLY A 700 17.72 -13.49 -36.92
CA GLY A 700 17.14 -14.26 -35.83
C GLY A 700 15.73 -14.77 -36.16
N LYS A 701 15.36 -15.90 -35.55
CA LYS A 701 14.03 -16.50 -35.67
C LYS A 701 13.01 -15.81 -34.75
N GLU A 702 13.45 -15.43 -33.55
CA GLU A 702 12.61 -14.82 -32.53
C GLU A 702 12.54 -13.30 -32.72
N ASP A 703 11.38 -12.73 -32.39
CA ASP A 703 11.16 -11.28 -32.43
C ASP A 703 11.52 -10.62 -31.10
N GLY A 704 11.91 -9.35 -31.13
CA GLY A 704 12.24 -8.57 -29.93
C GLY A 704 13.70 -8.69 -29.46
N LEU A 705 14.62 -8.89 -30.39
CA LEU A 705 16.07 -8.93 -30.19
C LEU A 705 16.71 -7.53 -30.29
N GLY A 706 16.15 -6.64 -31.12
CA GLY A 706 16.78 -5.35 -31.45
C GLY A 706 15.85 -4.23 -31.92
N VAL A 707 15.95 -3.85 -33.21
CA VAL A 707 15.40 -2.59 -33.75
C VAL A 707 13.88 -2.54 -33.82
N GLU A 708 13.23 -3.70 -33.89
CA GLU A 708 11.80 -3.90 -33.77
C GLU A 708 11.26 -3.34 -32.44
N CYS A 709 11.96 -3.56 -31.32
CA CYS A 709 11.63 -3.00 -30.01
C CYS A 709 11.80 -1.48 -30.03
N LEU A 710 12.77 -0.94 -30.77
CA LEU A 710 13.01 0.50 -30.84
C LEU A 710 11.93 1.23 -31.66
N ARG A 711 11.47 0.62 -32.76
CA ARG A 711 10.37 1.15 -33.56
C ARG A 711 9.09 1.22 -32.72
N ASP A 712 8.76 0.14 -32.02
CA ASP A 712 7.53 0.03 -31.26
C ASP A 712 7.62 0.83 -29.93
N ALA A 713 8.81 0.97 -29.34
CA ALA A 713 9.09 1.96 -28.30
C ALA A 713 8.80 3.41 -28.75
N GLY A 714 9.16 3.75 -29.99
CA GLY A 714 8.84 5.05 -30.61
C GLY A 714 7.33 5.25 -30.77
N LEU A 715 6.59 4.19 -31.11
CA LEU A 715 5.12 4.21 -31.22
C LEU A 715 4.46 4.56 -29.88
N ILE A 716 4.85 3.90 -28.79
CA ILE A 716 4.27 4.18 -27.47
C ILE A 716 4.68 5.55 -26.92
N ALA A 717 5.88 6.05 -27.25
CA ALA A 717 6.29 7.41 -26.89
C ALA A 717 5.41 8.45 -27.60
N GLY A 718 5.18 8.29 -28.90
CA GLY A 718 4.30 9.17 -29.69
C GLY A 718 2.87 9.18 -29.17
N GLU A 719 2.28 8.01 -28.90
CA GLU A 719 0.94 7.92 -28.33
C GLU A 719 0.87 8.50 -26.92
N THR A 720 1.88 8.32 -26.08
CA THR A 720 1.90 8.89 -24.73
C THR A 720 1.92 10.42 -24.77
N ALA A 721 2.72 11.00 -25.67
CA ALA A 721 2.75 12.45 -25.88
C ALA A 721 1.39 12.98 -26.36
N GLN A 722 0.74 12.27 -27.27
CA GLN A 722 -0.61 12.61 -27.74
C GLN A 722 -1.67 12.44 -26.64
N ALA A 723 -1.57 11.38 -25.84
CA ALA A 723 -2.48 11.10 -24.75
C ALA A 723 -2.44 12.17 -23.67
N TYR A 724 -1.26 12.71 -23.34
CA TYR A 724 -1.15 13.81 -22.37
C TYR A 724 -1.91 15.08 -22.78
N GLU A 725 -1.92 15.43 -24.07
CA GLU A 725 -2.68 16.60 -24.57
C GLU A 725 -4.19 16.34 -24.61
N ASP A 726 -4.62 15.08 -24.64
CA ASP A 726 -6.03 14.72 -24.84
C ASP A 726 -6.74 14.25 -23.55
N ILE A 727 -6.08 13.47 -22.71
CA ILE A 727 -6.64 12.87 -21.49
C ILE A 727 -5.71 13.05 -20.30
N VAL A 728 -6.23 12.79 -19.09
CA VAL A 728 -5.40 12.83 -17.87
C VAL A 728 -4.54 11.58 -17.79
N THR A 729 -3.23 11.77 -17.74
CA THR A 729 -2.21 10.72 -17.61
C THR A 729 -1.53 10.80 -16.25
N ILE A 730 -1.45 9.67 -15.55
CA ILE A 730 -0.73 9.51 -14.27
C ILE A 730 0.22 8.33 -14.39
N SER A 731 1.46 8.49 -13.91
CA SER A 731 2.47 7.43 -13.88
C SER A 731 2.91 7.16 -12.43
N ILE A 732 2.91 5.89 -12.02
CA ILE A 732 3.42 5.46 -10.70
C ILE A 732 4.67 4.61 -10.93
N VAL A 733 5.77 4.98 -10.30
CA VAL A 733 7.04 4.23 -10.36
C VAL A 733 7.23 3.50 -9.05
N THR A 734 7.02 2.17 -9.05
CA THR A 734 7.07 1.35 -7.83
C THR A 734 8.44 0.73 -7.57
N CYS A 735 9.25 0.45 -8.61
CA CYS A 735 10.58 -0.14 -8.45
C CYS A 735 11.64 0.46 -9.38
N ARG A 736 11.48 0.30 -10.69
CA ARG A 736 12.44 0.84 -11.65
C ARG A 736 11.78 1.22 -12.97
N ALA A 737 12.20 2.36 -13.50
CA ALA A 737 11.92 2.78 -14.87
C ALA A 737 13.27 2.98 -15.57
N ILE A 738 13.47 2.29 -16.70
CA ILE A 738 14.74 2.29 -17.44
C ILE A 738 14.49 2.59 -18.92
N GLY A 739 15.32 3.43 -19.54
CA GLY A 739 15.27 3.70 -20.97
C GLY A 739 13.93 4.28 -21.42
N ILE A 740 13.23 3.59 -22.34
CA ILE A 740 11.91 4.01 -22.82
C ILE A 740 10.88 4.14 -21.68
N GLY A 741 10.96 3.28 -20.66
CA GLY A 741 10.07 3.36 -19.50
C GLY A 741 10.16 4.71 -18.78
N SER A 742 11.37 5.27 -18.68
CA SER A 742 11.62 6.59 -18.09
C SER A 742 11.04 7.72 -18.93
N TYR A 743 11.14 7.62 -20.26
CA TYR A 743 10.53 8.60 -21.15
C TYR A 743 9.00 8.55 -21.11
N VAL A 744 8.40 7.37 -21.13
CA VAL A 744 6.94 7.22 -21.03
C VAL A 744 6.44 7.80 -19.70
N VAL A 745 7.17 7.60 -18.61
CA VAL A 745 6.87 8.22 -17.31
C VAL A 745 6.90 9.75 -17.41
N ARG A 746 7.95 10.34 -18.00
CA ARG A 746 8.05 11.80 -18.17
C ARG A 746 7.03 12.37 -19.16
N LEU A 747 6.75 11.68 -20.26
CA LEU A 747 5.75 12.07 -21.26
C LEU A 747 4.32 11.96 -20.69
N GLY A 748 4.10 11.12 -19.69
CA GLY A 748 2.88 11.11 -18.89
C GLY A 748 2.73 12.31 -17.94
N HIS A 749 3.80 13.11 -17.78
CA HIS A 749 3.93 14.29 -16.93
C HIS A 749 3.73 14.06 -15.43
N ARG A 750 2.56 13.60 -14.98
CA ARG A 750 2.20 13.50 -13.56
C ARG A 750 2.79 12.22 -12.96
N VAL A 751 3.88 12.34 -12.22
CA VAL A 751 4.64 11.19 -11.71
C VAL A 751 4.58 11.08 -10.20
N ILE A 752 4.24 9.88 -9.72
CA ILE A 752 4.34 9.48 -8.31
C ILE A 752 5.47 8.47 -8.20
N GLN A 753 6.50 8.78 -7.43
CA GLN A 753 7.67 7.92 -7.27
C GLN A 753 7.66 7.28 -5.87
N VAL A 754 7.82 5.96 -5.80
CA VAL A 754 8.03 5.28 -4.52
C VAL A 754 9.46 5.50 -4.04
N GLU A 755 9.69 5.74 -2.74
CA GLU A 755 11.00 6.12 -2.18
C GLU A 755 12.15 5.17 -2.53
N SER A 756 11.88 3.86 -2.59
CA SER A 756 12.85 2.81 -2.92
C SER A 756 13.17 2.73 -4.42
N SER A 757 12.40 3.42 -5.26
CA SER A 757 12.43 3.30 -6.72
C SER A 757 13.30 4.36 -7.41
N TYR A 758 13.67 4.09 -8.66
CA TYR A 758 14.45 5.02 -9.48
C TYR A 758 13.99 5.10 -10.94
N ILE A 759 14.16 6.29 -11.52
CA ILE A 759 13.91 6.60 -12.94
C ILE A 759 15.26 6.90 -13.59
N ILE A 760 15.76 6.02 -14.46
CA ILE A 760 17.09 6.18 -15.07
C ILE A 760 17.06 5.97 -16.58
N LEU A 761 18.02 6.55 -17.28
CA LEU A 761 18.25 6.24 -18.69
C LEU A 761 19.24 5.08 -18.83
N THR A 762 20.32 5.13 -18.05
CA THR A 762 21.43 4.18 -18.11
C THR A 762 21.81 3.73 -16.70
N GLY A 763 22.05 2.43 -16.52
CA GLY A 763 22.48 1.87 -15.23
C GLY A 763 23.85 2.38 -14.80
N TYR A 764 24.03 2.60 -13.49
CA TYR A 764 25.27 3.15 -12.92
C TYR A 764 26.52 2.34 -13.29
N ALA A 765 26.40 1.00 -13.36
CA ALA A 765 27.50 0.12 -13.71
C ALA A 765 27.99 0.33 -15.16
N ALA A 766 27.09 0.67 -16.08
CA ALA A 766 27.46 0.98 -17.47
C ALA A 766 28.17 2.34 -17.54
N LEU A 767 27.70 3.36 -16.80
CA LEU A 767 28.37 4.66 -16.72
C LEU A 767 29.78 4.55 -16.15
N ASN A 768 29.95 3.77 -15.07
CA ASN A 768 31.27 3.54 -14.48
C ASN A 768 32.24 2.86 -15.47
N LYS A 769 31.74 1.93 -16.30
CA LYS A 769 32.55 1.30 -17.36
C LYS A 769 32.97 2.31 -18.42
N VAL A 770 32.07 3.19 -18.85
CA VAL A 770 32.37 4.24 -19.84
C VAL A 770 33.38 5.25 -19.29
N LEU A 771 33.24 5.63 -18.02
CA LEU A 771 34.16 6.56 -17.35
C LEU A 771 35.50 5.89 -16.95
N GLY A 772 35.61 4.56 -17.07
CA GLY A 772 36.79 3.80 -16.67
C GLY A 772 37.06 3.74 -15.17
N ARG A 773 36.14 4.25 -14.33
CA ARG A 773 36.27 4.28 -12.86
C ARG A 773 34.90 4.19 -12.18
N ALA A 774 34.88 3.68 -10.95
CA ALA A 774 33.67 3.57 -10.14
C ALA A 774 33.28 4.94 -9.55
N VAL A 775 32.51 5.72 -10.31
CA VAL A 775 32.01 7.04 -9.88
C VAL A 775 30.75 6.90 -9.04
N TYR A 776 29.78 6.13 -9.53
CA TYR A 776 28.48 5.95 -8.88
C TYR A 776 28.41 4.59 -8.18
N ALA A 777 27.69 4.50 -7.07
CA ALA A 777 27.53 3.28 -6.28
C ALA A 777 26.13 2.66 -6.40
N SER A 778 25.12 3.45 -6.79
CA SER A 778 23.72 3.01 -6.86
C SER A 778 22.95 3.76 -7.93
N ASN A 779 21.94 3.12 -8.53
CA ASN A 779 21.01 3.77 -9.46
C ASN A 779 20.21 4.90 -8.79
N ASN A 780 19.96 4.83 -7.47
CA ASN A 780 19.26 5.90 -6.76
C ASN A 780 20.03 7.22 -6.80
N GLN A 781 21.37 7.21 -6.88
CA GLN A 781 22.16 8.44 -7.01
C GLN A 781 21.87 9.19 -8.32
N LEU A 782 21.38 8.49 -9.34
CA LEU A 782 21.09 9.05 -10.66
C LEU A 782 19.59 9.34 -10.84
N GLY A 783 18.73 8.47 -10.29
CA GLY A 783 17.30 8.46 -10.59
C GLY A 783 16.37 8.33 -9.39
N GLY A 784 16.90 8.30 -8.17
CA GLY A 784 16.09 8.24 -6.95
C GLY A 784 15.34 9.54 -6.68
N GLN A 785 14.49 9.55 -5.65
CA GLN A 785 13.68 10.71 -5.28
C GLN A 785 14.52 11.97 -5.02
N GLN A 786 15.75 11.83 -4.52
CA GLN A 786 16.66 12.94 -4.28
C GLN A 786 17.06 13.68 -5.56
N VAL A 787 16.94 13.05 -6.72
CA VAL A 787 17.17 13.69 -8.02
C VAL A 787 15.83 14.11 -8.62
N MET A 788 14.91 13.16 -8.78
CA MET A 788 13.70 13.35 -9.60
C MET A 788 12.63 14.21 -8.91
N HIS A 789 12.54 14.21 -7.58
CA HIS A 789 11.64 15.12 -6.88
C HIS A 789 12.23 16.55 -6.84
N HIS A 790 13.55 16.67 -6.70
CA HIS A 790 14.26 17.95 -6.59
C HIS A 790 14.42 18.68 -7.94
N ASN A 791 14.26 17.99 -9.07
CA ASN A 791 14.27 18.59 -10.40
C ASN A 791 12.87 18.73 -11.03
N GLY A 792 11.81 18.32 -10.32
CA GLY A 792 10.43 18.45 -10.77
C GLY A 792 9.91 17.36 -11.70
N VAL A 793 10.68 16.29 -11.96
CA VAL A 793 10.19 15.13 -12.74
C VAL A 793 9.15 14.33 -11.95
N SER A 794 9.39 14.14 -10.65
CA SER A 794 8.45 13.48 -9.72
C SER A 794 7.62 14.54 -9.01
N HIS A 795 6.30 14.51 -9.21
CA HIS A 795 5.37 15.45 -8.59
C HIS A 795 5.09 15.13 -7.13
N ALA A 796 5.07 13.85 -6.78
CA ALA A 796 4.94 13.38 -5.40
C ALA A 796 5.82 12.15 -5.15
N VAL A 797 6.15 11.94 -3.88
CA VAL A 797 6.85 10.76 -3.40
C VAL A 797 5.99 10.03 -2.37
N ALA A 798 5.94 8.71 -2.48
CA ALA A 798 5.22 7.85 -1.56
C ALA A 798 6.16 6.81 -0.92
N PRO A 799 5.96 6.47 0.37
CA PRO A 799 6.83 5.51 1.07
C PRO A 799 6.60 4.06 0.60
N THR A 800 5.39 3.73 0.14
CA THR A 800 5.00 2.37 -0.29
C THR A 800 4.14 2.43 -1.55
N ASP A 801 4.05 1.30 -2.26
CA ASP A 801 3.18 1.17 -3.44
C ASP A 801 1.70 1.52 -3.10
N LEU A 802 1.23 1.14 -1.91
CA LEU A 802 -0.15 1.39 -1.46
C LEU A 802 -0.42 2.88 -1.25
N GLU A 803 0.52 3.60 -0.65
CA GLU A 803 0.45 5.05 -0.45
C GLU A 803 0.58 5.82 -1.78
N ALA A 804 1.29 5.25 -2.76
CA ALA A 804 1.34 5.78 -4.11
C ALA A 804 -0.03 5.68 -4.81
N VAL A 805 -0.72 4.54 -4.69
CA VAL A 805 -2.11 4.37 -5.18
C VAL A 805 -3.07 5.33 -4.46
N ARG A 806 -2.91 5.53 -3.13
CA ARG A 806 -3.69 6.52 -2.39
C ARG A 806 -3.51 7.93 -2.94
N THR A 807 -2.28 8.32 -3.24
CA THR A 807 -1.96 9.63 -3.86
C THR A 807 -2.58 9.75 -5.25
N ALA A 808 -2.51 8.70 -6.07
CA ALA A 808 -3.13 8.67 -7.40
C ALA A 808 -4.65 8.82 -7.32
N LEU A 809 -5.31 8.11 -6.40
CA LEU A 809 -6.75 8.25 -6.14
C LEU A 809 -7.11 9.65 -5.61
N ARG A 810 -6.27 10.23 -4.75
CA ARG A 810 -6.45 11.61 -4.30
C ARG A 810 -6.40 12.59 -5.47
N TRP A 811 -5.45 12.42 -6.40
CA TRP A 811 -5.38 13.24 -7.62
C TRP A 811 -6.60 13.03 -8.52
N LEU A 812 -7.00 11.77 -8.74
CA LEU A 812 -8.21 11.46 -9.49
C LEU A 812 -9.44 12.12 -8.85
N SER A 813 -9.53 12.23 -7.52
CA SER A 813 -10.67 12.88 -6.85
C SER A 813 -10.88 14.34 -7.26
N PHE A 814 -9.85 15.04 -7.73
CA PHE A 814 -9.96 16.40 -8.26
C PHE A 814 -10.36 16.41 -9.75
N VAL A 815 -10.09 15.34 -10.48
CA VAL A 815 -10.23 15.23 -11.93
C VAL A 815 -11.62 14.72 -12.32
N PRO A 816 -12.27 15.31 -13.35
CA PRO A 816 -13.57 14.82 -13.85
C PRO A 816 -13.51 13.35 -14.31
N LYS A 817 -14.68 12.69 -14.36
CA LYS A 817 -14.77 11.28 -14.78
C LYS A 817 -14.29 11.06 -16.23
N ASP A 818 -14.53 12.03 -17.10
CA ASP A 818 -14.11 12.08 -18.50
C ASP A 818 -13.86 13.54 -18.91
N LYS A 819 -13.25 13.77 -20.08
CA LYS A 819 -12.91 15.13 -20.58
C LYS A 819 -14.14 16.03 -20.79
N MET A 820 -15.31 15.45 -21.04
CA MET A 820 -16.53 16.18 -21.32
C MET A 820 -17.33 16.49 -20.06
N SER A 821 -17.08 15.78 -18.97
CA SER A 821 -17.74 15.99 -17.69
C SER A 821 -17.19 17.20 -16.94
N MET A 822 -18.04 17.81 -16.11
CA MET A 822 -17.62 18.85 -15.19
C MET A 822 -16.75 18.26 -14.07
N VAL A 823 -15.90 19.11 -13.47
CA VAL A 823 -15.13 18.76 -12.27
C VAL A 823 -16.03 18.23 -11.14
N PRO A 824 -15.56 17.26 -10.34
CA PRO A 824 -16.37 16.63 -9.30
C PRO A 824 -16.49 17.54 -8.07
N ILE A 825 -17.57 18.33 -8.03
CA ILE A 825 -17.91 19.21 -6.90
C ILE A 825 -18.51 18.35 -5.78
N MET A 826 -17.84 18.32 -4.63
CA MET A 826 -18.32 17.61 -3.44
C MET A 826 -19.07 18.54 -2.51
N ARG A 827 -19.88 17.99 -1.59
CA ARG A 827 -20.46 18.78 -0.50
C ARG A 827 -19.32 19.23 0.43
N PRO A 828 -19.19 20.54 0.71
CA PRO A 828 -18.16 21.00 1.63
C PRO A 828 -18.56 20.66 3.07
N TRP A 829 -17.64 20.05 3.82
CA TRP A 829 -17.73 19.99 5.28
C TRP A 829 -17.31 21.34 5.91
N ASP A 830 -16.43 22.08 5.22
CA ASP A 830 -15.98 23.42 5.61
C ASP A 830 -16.88 24.53 5.02
N PRO A 831 -17.67 25.27 5.84
CA PRO A 831 -18.67 26.22 5.34
C PRO A 831 -18.12 27.27 4.36
N ILE A 832 -18.91 27.63 3.34
CA ILE A 832 -18.50 28.63 2.34
C ILE A 832 -18.66 30.08 2.83
N ASP A 833 -19.54 30.31 3.81
CA ASP A 833 -19.84 31.65 4.35
C ASP A 833 -18.87 32.07 5.47
N ARG A 834 -17.94 31.20 5.87
CA ARG A 834 -16.95 31.57 6.90
C ARG A 834 -15.96 32.60 6.34
N PRO A 835 -15.47 33.52 7.18
CA PRO A 835 -14.39 34.41 6.78
C PRO A 835 -13.06 33.65 6.65
N VAL A 836 -12.13 34.23 5.88
CA VAL A 836 -10.73 33.83 5.92
C VAL A 836 -10.09 34.49 7.13
N GLU A 837 -9.67 33.68 8.11
CA GLU A 837 -9.17 34.17 9.41
C GLU A 837 -7.67 34.44 9.39
N TRP A 838 -6.92 33.60 8.68
CA TRP A 838 -5.48 33.79 8.53
C TRP A 838 -5.21 34.85 7.46
N THR A 839 -4.59 35.96 7.86
CA THR A 839 -4.23 37.07 6.95
C THR A 839 -2.71 37.15 6.79
N PRO A 840 -2.18 37.27 5.55
CA PRO A 840 -0.75 37.42 5.33
C PRO A 840 -0.21 38.71 5.95
N PRO A 841 0.84 38.65 6.79
CA PRO A 841 1.53 39.85 7.25
C PRO A 841 2.39 40.43 6.12
N ARG A 842 2.75 41.72 6.22
CA ARG A 842 3.71 42.36 5.30
C ARG A 842 5.11 41.74 5.36
N ALA A 843 5.46 41.13 6.48
CA ALA A 843 6.73 40.41 6.63
C ALA A 843 6.70 39.09 5.86
N ALA A 844 7.88 38.59 5.50
CA ALA A 844 8.02 37.28 4.85
C ALA A 844 7.41 36.17 5.74
N HIS A 845 6.60 35.32 5.13
CA HIS A 845 5.80 34.27 5.77
C HIS A 845 5.66 33.06 4.84
N ASP A 846 5.21 31.93 5.38
CA ASP A 846 4.89 30.75 4.58
C ASP A 846 3.51 30.91 3.93
N PRO A 847 3.40 30.96 2.59
CA PRO A 847 2.12 31.10 1.91
C PRO A 847 1.19 29.90 2.12
N ARG A 848 1.71 28.73 2.50
CA ARG A 848 0.87 27.56 2.78
C ARG A 848 -0.16 27.85 3.89
N LEU A 849 0.17 28.77 4.80
CA LEU A 849 -0.71 29.21 5.87
C LEU A 849 -1.90 30.04 5.36
N MET A 850 -1.72 30.88 4.32
CA MET A 850 -2.87 31.55 3.71
C MET A 850 -3.78 30.58 2.96
N LEU A 851 -3.22 29.50 2.40
CA LEU A 851 -3.97 28.52 1.62
C LEU A 851 -4.75 27.57 2.53
N ALA A 852 -4.07 26.90 3.48
CA ALA A 852 -4.64 25.84 4.31
C ALA A 852 -5.01 26.28 5.75
N GLY A 853 -4.41 27.36 6.24
CA GLY A 853 -4.54 27.79 7.64
C GLY A 853 -3.47 27.23 8.57
N ASP A 854 -3.57 27.60 9.85
CA ASP A 854 -2.82 26.99 10.95
C ASP A 854 -3.78 26.20 11.87
N ALA A 855 -3.27 25.66 12.99
CA ALA A 855 -4.10 24.87 13.91
C ALA A 855 -5.23 25.68 14.59
N ALA A 856 -5.16 27.01 14.58
CA ALA A 856 -6.09 27.91 15.27
C ALA A 856 -6.93 28.78 14.33
N ARG A 857 -6.44 29.08 13.12
CA ARG A 857 -7.04 30.00 12.16
C ARG A 857 -7.17 29.34 10.81
N ALA A 858 -8.36 29.35 10.24
CA ALA A 858 -8.62 28.75 8.95
C ALA A 858 -8.04 29.59 7.78
N GLY A 859 -7.52 28.92 6.76
CA GLY A 859 -7.03 29.51 5.51
C GLY A 859 -8.15 29.76 4.49
N PHE A 860 -7.73 30.06 3.26
CA PHE A 860 -8.63 30.35 2.13
C PHE A 860 -9.39 29.10 1.64
N PHE A 861 -8.69 27.98 1.48
CA PHE A 861 -9.26 26.71 0.99
C PHE A 861 -9.87 25.88 2.11
N ASP A 862 -10.57 24.81 1.70
CA ASP A 862 -11.20 23.86 2.60
C ASP A 862 -10.11 23.14 3.42
N VAL A 863 -10.32 23.05 4.73
CA VAL A 863 -9.37 22.44 5.67
C VAL A 863 -9.06 20.99 5.25
N GLY A 864 -7.77 20.62 5.25
CA GLY A 864 -7.29 19.28 4.88
C GLY A 864 -7.27 18.96 3.38
N THR A 865 -7.68 19.89 2.51
CA THR A 865 -7.77 19.62 1.06
C THR A 865 -6.50 19.97 0.27
N TRP A 866 -5.61 20.79 0.82
CA TRP A 866 -4.35 21.18 0.21
C TRP A 866 -3.44 19.98 -0.08
N ASP A 867 -3.02 19.82 -1.34
CA ASP A 867 -2.11 18.78 -1.83
C ASP A 867 -1.03 19.43 -2.71
N GLU A 868 0.14 19.69 -2.12
CA GLU A 868 1.28 20.34 -2.79
C GLU A 868 2.02 19.35 -3.70
N ILE A 869 2.35 19.79 -4.92
CA ILE A 869 3.11 19.00 -5.91
C ILE A 869 4.45 19.66 -6.22
N MET A 870 5.47 18.84 -6.52
CA MET A 870 6.83 19.26 -6.82
C MET A 870 7.44 20.15 -5.72
N ARG A 871 7.19 19.80 -4.45
CA ARG A 871 7.52 20.62 -3.28
C ARG A 871 9.00 21.04 -3.18
N PRO A 872 10.00 20.15 -3.35
CA PRO A 872 11.41 20.51 -3.14
C PRO A 872 12.04 21.22 -4.35
N TRP A 873 11.40 21.20 -5.53
CA TRP A 873 11.89 21.86 -6.74
C TRP A 873 11.30 23.27 -6.89
N ALA A 874 12.15 24.26 -7.22
CA ALA A 874 11.78 25.66 -7.43
C ALA A 874 10.82 26.18 -6.34
N GLN A 875 11.26 26.11 -5.08
CA GLN A 875 10.41 26.34 -3.91
C GLN A 875 9.92 27.80 -3.78
N THR A 876 10.45 28.72 -4.60
CA THR A 876 9.96 30.09 -4.73
C THR A 876 8.53 30.17 -5.27
N VAL A 877 8.06 29.11 -5.94
CA VAL A 877 6.67 28.96 -6.39
C VAL A 877 6.08 27.69 -5.80
N ILE A 878 4.88 27.83 -5.25
CA ILE A 878 4.12 26.76 -4.61
C ILE A 878 2.98 26.39 -5.55
N THR A 879 2.88 25.11 -5.89
CA THR A 879 1.86 24.58 -6.81
C THR A 879 1.17 23.39 -6.18
N GLY A 880 -0.14 23.26 -6.36
CA GLY A 880 -0.89 22.16 -5.77
C GLY A 880 -2.35 22.13 -6.18
N ARG A 881 -3.09 21.19 -5.61
CA ARG A 881 -4.55 21.09 -5.75
C ARG A 881 -5.22 21.34 -4.40
N ALA A 882 -6.40 21.94 -4.42
CA ALA A 882 -7.21 22.16 -3.22
C ALA A 882 -8.70 22.13 -3.57
N ARG A 883 -9.57 22.28 -2.56
CA ARG A 883 -10.99 22.55 -2.78
C ARG A 883 -11.40 23.91 -2.20
N LEU A 884 -12.27 24.62 -2.91
CA LEU A 884 -12.94 25.82 -2.46
C LEU A 884 -14.45 25.54 -2.39
N GLY A 885 -14.97 25.33 -1.18
CA GLY A 885 -16.37 24.97 -1.00
C GLY A 885 -16.74 23.67 -1.72
N GLY A 886 -15.83 22.70 -1.74
CA GLY A 886 -15.98 21.44 -2.45
C GLY A 886 -15.59 21.47 -3.94
N ILE A 887 -15.40 22.64 -4.55
CA ILE A 887 -14.96 22.79 -5.95
C ILE A 887 -13.47 22.54 -6.05
N PRO A 888 -13.00 21.54 -6.82
CA PRO A 888 -11.57 21.28 -6.97
C PRO A 888 -10.90 22.36 -7.84
N VAL A 889 -9.74 22.84 -7.39
CA VAL A 889 -8.97 23.91 -8.05
C VAL A 889 -7.48 23.56 -8.12
N GLY A 890 -6.84 23.92 -9.23
CA GLY A 890 -5.39 24.01 -9.33
C GLY A 890 -4.92 25.35 -8.79
N VAL A 891 -3.84 25.37 -8.02
CA VAL A 891 -3.39 26.56 -7.29
C VAL A 891 -1.93 26.85 -7.60
N VAL A 892 -1.62 28.12 -7.84
CA VAL A 892 -0.27 28.66 -7.91
C VAL A 892 -0.14 29.81 -6.91
N ALA A 893 0.85 29.74 -6.03
CA ALA A 893 1.14 30.77 -5.03
C ALA A 893 2.65 31.04 -4.98
N VAL A 894 3.03 32.16 -4.36
CA VAL A 894 4.43 32.65 -4.36
C VAL A 894 5.01 32.62 -2.95
N GLU A 895 6.17 31.99 -2.79
CA GLU A 895 6.94 32.03 -1.55
C GLU A 895 7.54 33.42 -1.33
N THR A 896 7.34 33.96 -0.13
CA THR A 896 7.79 35.32 0.21
C THR A 896 9.13 35.30 0.95
N ARG A 897 9.49 34.17 1.55
CA ARG A 897 10.80 33.98 2.18
C ARG A 897 11.86 33.72 1.11
N THR A 898 13.10 34.11 1.41
CA THR A 898 14.26 33.68 0.64
C THR A 898 14.43 32.17 0.81
N VAL A 899 14.51 31.46 -0.31
CA VAL A 899 14.71 30.01 -0.38
C VAL A 899 16.19 29.72 -0.58
N GLU A 900 16.70 28.71 0.12
CA GLU A 900 18.06 28.18 -0.10
C GLU A 900 17.99 26.91 -0.95
N LEU A 901 18.53 26.98 -2.16
CA LEU A 901 18.63 25.87 -3.09
C LEU A 901 20.03 25.25 -3.00
N THR A 902 20.12 24.01 -2.54
CA THR A 902 21.38 23.25 -2.53
C THR A 902 21.52 22.44 -3.82
N LEU A 903 22.47 22.83 -4.67
CA LEU A 903 22.87 22.07 -5.84
C LEU A 903 23.89 20.99 -5.41
N PRO A 904 23.64 19.69 -5.68
CA PRO A 904 24.58 18.64 -5.35
C PRO A 904 25.85 18.71 -6.23
N ALA A 905 26.97 18.27 -5.67
CA ALA A 905 28.20 18.06 -6.45
C ALA A 905 28.01 16.91 -7.44
N ASP A 906 28.59 17.01 -8.63
CA ASP A 906 28.65 15.89 -9.58
C ASP A 906 29.88 15.02 -9.29
N PRO A 907 29.73 13.77 -8.84
CA PRO A 907 30.87 12.88 -8.57
C PRO A 907 31.73 12.57 -9.81
N ALA A 908 31.20 12.78 -11.02
CA ALA A 908 31.96 12.60 -12.25
C ALA A 908 32.99 13.72 -12.48
N ASN A 909 32.80 14.89 -11.88
CA ASN A 909 33.75 16.00 -11.95
C ASN A 909 34.37 16.26 -10.56
N LEU A 910 35.68 16.03 -10.45
CA LEU A 910 36.40 16.16 -9.18
C LEU A 910 36.45 17.60 -8.63
N ASP A 911 36.31 18.60 -9.52
CA ASP A 911 36.28 20.02 -9.14
C ASP A 911 34.86 20.49 -8.76
N SER A 912 33.86 19.63 -8.91
CA SER A 912 32.47 19.96 -8.55
C SER A 912 32.29 19.91 -7.04
N GLU A 913 31.77 21.00 -6.49
CA GLU A 913 31.38 21.11 -5.08
C GLU A 913 29.88 21.39 -4.96
N ALA A 914 29.30 21.01 -3.82
CA ALA A 914 27.92 21.34 -3.53
C ALA A 914 27.79 22.86 -3.29
N LYS A 915 26.82 23.50 -3.94
CA LYS A 915 26.63 24.96 -3.87
C LYS A 915 25.26 25.28 -3.32
N THR A 916 25.22 26.15 -2.31
CA THR A 916 23.95 26.71 -1.82
C THR A 916 23.73 28.07 -2.47
N LEU A 917 22.62 28.19 -3.20
CA LEU A 917 22.19 29.42 -3.84
C LEU A 917 21.00 29.99 -3.09
N GLN A 918 20.99 31.30 -2.87
CA GLN A 918 19.85 32.00 -2.29
C GLN A 918 18.98 32.56 -3.42
N GLN A 919 17.72 32.16 -3.43
CA GLN A 919 16.70 32.69 -4.32
C GLN A 919 15.76 33.56 -3.50
N ALA A 920 15.69 34.86 -3.82
CA ALA A 920 14.79 35.78 -3.14
C ALA A 920 13.32 35.38 -3.36
N GLY A 921 12.49 35.54 -2.32
CA GLY A 921 11.04 35.40 -2.46
C GLY A 921 10.46 36.44 -3.41
N GLN A 922 9.25 36.20 -3.91
CA GLN A 922 8.53 37.11 -4.83
C GLN A 922 9.22 37.38 -6.18
N VAL A 923 10.22 36.58 -6.57
CA VAL A 923 10.94 36.73 -7.84
C VAL A 923 10.85 35.44 -8.64
N TRP A 924 10.58 35.56 -9.95
CA TRP A 924 10.72 34.43 -10.85
C TRP A 924 12.18 34.21 -11.24
N PHE A 925 12.63 32.98 -11.06
CA PHE A 925 13.86 32.36 -11.57
C PHE A 925 13.53 31.37 -12.71
N PRO A 926 14.52 30.92 -13.51
CA PRO A 926 14.29 30.01 -14.63
C PRO A 926 13.49 28.74 -14.25
N ASP A 927 13.87 28.11 -13.14
CA ASP A 927 13.22 26.93 -12.59
C ASP A 927 11.78 27.20 -12.16
N SER A 928 11.54 28.31 -11.46
CA SER A 928 10.21 28.69 -10.97
C SER A 928 9.25 29.14 -12.08
N ALA A 929 9.77 29.79 -13.13
CA ALA A 929 8.98 30.14 -14.31
C ALA A 929 8.58 28.87 -15.08
N TYR A 930 9.50 27.91 -15.22
CA TYR A 930 9.21 26.62 -15.83
C TYR A 930 8.20 25.81 -15.01
N LYS A 931 8.36 25.74 -13.68
CA LYS A 931 7.40 25.10 -12.76
C LYS A 931 6.00 25.71 -12.89
N THR A 932 5.92 27.04 -12.98
CA THR A 932 4.64 27.76 -13.15
C THR A 932 3.96 27.36 -14.46
N ALA A 933 4.69 27.39 -15.59
CA ALA A 933 4.15 27.02 -16.89
C ALA A 933 3.72 25.54 -16.95
N GLN A 934 4.53 24.64 -16.38
CA GLN A 934 4.25 23.21 -16.31
C GLN A 934 2.98 22.93 -15.48
N ALA A 935 2.82 23.56 -14.31
CA ALA A 935 1.64 23.39 -13.47
C ALA A 935 0.36 23.91 -14.15
N ILE A 936 0.41 25.09 -14.79
CA ILE A 936 -0.74 25.62 -15.54
C ILE A 936 -1.14 24.67 -16.66
N ASN A 937 -0.16 24.10 -17.39
CA ASN A 937 -0.45 23.10 -18.40
C ASN A 937 -1.13 21.87 -17.77
N ASP A 938 -0.58 21.29 -16.70
CA ASP A 938 -1.13 20.11 -16.03
C ASP A 938 -2.58 20.34 -15.58
N PHE A 939 -2.86 21.47 -14.91
CA PHE A 939 -4.21 21.83 -14.44
C PHE A 939 -5.18 22.05 -15.59
N SER A 940 -4.74 22.72 -16.67
CA SER A 940 -5.59 22.90 -17.85
C SER A 940 -5.94 21.57 -18.51
N ARG A 941 -5.01 20.60 -18.57
CA ARG A 941 -5.29 19.26 -19.16
C ARG A 941 -6.17 18.42 -18.25
N GLU A 942 -6.18 18.71 -16.95
CA GLU A 942 -7.14 18.14 -15.98
C GLU A 942 -8.53 18.79 -16.04
N ASN A 943 -8.72 19.82 -16.88
CA ASN A 943 -9.90 20.69 -16.89
C ASN A 943 -10.19 21.33 -15.52
N LEU A 944 -9.16 21.51 -14.68
CA LEU A 944 -9.29 22.17 -13.40
C LEU A 944 -9.29 23.69 -13.56
N PRO A 945 -10.20 24.41 -12.88
CA PRO A 945 -10.04 25.85 -12.74
C PRO A 945 -8.75 26.18 -11.99
N ILE A 946 -8.12 27.29 -12.36
CA ILE A 946 -6.81 27.69 -11.84
C ILE A 946 -6.97 28.95 -11.00
N MET A 947 -6.40 28.96 -9.80
CA MET A 947 -6.32 30.14 -8.94
C MET A 947 -4.86 30.52 -8.69
N ILE A 948 -4.50 31.74 -9.09
CA ILE A 948 -3.14 32.27 -8.97
C ILE A 948 -3.14 33.37 -7.92
N PHE A 949 -2.52 33.11 -6.76
CA PHE A 949 -2.24 34.13 -5.75
C PHE A 949 -0.98 34.90 -6.14
N ALA A 950 -1.16 35.93 -6.97
CA ALA A 950 -0.07 36.64 -7.62
C ALA A 950 0.63 37.58 -6.64
N ASN A 951 1.93 37.36 -6.41
CA ASN A 951 2.74 38.17 -5.51
C ASN A 951 4.21 38.21 -5.98
N TRP A 952 4.41 38.57 -7.26
CA TRP A 952 5.73 38.67 -7.89
C TRP A 952 6.12 40.12 -8.17
N ARG A 953 7.28 40.52 -7.64
CA ARG A 953 7.91 41.81 -7.93
C ARG A 953 8.57 41.86 -9.31
N GLY A 954 8.78 40.72 -9.96
CA GLY A 954 9.36 40.67 -11.29
C GLY A 954 10.09 39.36 -11.58
N PHE A 955 10.85 39.39 -12.67
CA PHE A 955 11.78 38.33 -13.07
C PHE A 955 13.20 38.67 -12.62
N SER A 956 14.00 37.65 -12.30
CA SER A 956 15.43 37.86 -12.05
C SER A 956 16.14 38.32 -13.33
N GLY A 957 16.58 39.58 -13.33
CA GLY A 957 17.36 40.18 -14.42
C GLY A 957 18.87 39.92 -14.32
N GLY A 958 19.31 39.05 -13.41
CA GLY A 958 20.72 38.73 -13.24
C GLY A 958 21.33 38.06 -14.48
N GLN A 959 22.61 38.33 -14.77
CA GLN A 959 23.28 37.77 -15.96
C GLN A 959 23.18 36.24 -16.02
N LYS A 960 23.32 35.56 -14.87
CA LYS A 960 23.20 34.10 -14.76
C LYS A 960 21.81 33.62 -15.20
N ASP A 961 20.75 34.16 -14.61
CA ASP A 961 19.37 33.71 -14.87
C ASP A 961 18.93 34.05 -16.31
N MET A 962 19.42 35.17 -16.85
CA MET A 962 19.26 35.53 -18.25
C MET A 962 19.96 34.53 -19.19
N TYR A 963 21.17 34.11 -18.84
CA TYR A 963 21.91 33.07 -19.57
C TYR A 963 21.21 31.70 -19.49
N GLU A 964 20.62 31.39 -18.34
CA GLU A 964 19.76 30.23 -18.10
C GLU A 964 18.36 30.36 -18.72
N GLN A 965 18.16 31.34 -19.60
CA GLN A 965 17.03 31.43 -20.54
C GLN A 965 15.69 31.73 -19.85
N ILE A 966 15.69 32.47 -18.74
CA ILE A 966 14.46 32.89 -18.04
C ILE A 966 13.38 33.49 -18.95
N LEU A 967 13.77 34.25 -19.99
CA LEU A 967 12.84 34.82 -20.97
C LEU A 967 12.06 33.76 -21.75
N LYS A 968 12.66 32.60 -22.05
CA LYS A 968 11.96 31.51 -22.72
C LYS A 968 10.87 30.96 -21.81
N PHE A 969 11.21 30.66 -20.56
CA PHE A 969 10.27 30.14 -19.56
C PHE A 969 9.14 31.13 -19.22
N GLY A 970 9.46 32.43 -19.15
CA GLY A 970 8.43 33.47 -19.02
C GLY A 970 7.43 33.48 -20.18
N ALA A 971 7.89 33.28 -21.42
CA ALA A 971 7.00 33.14 -22.58
C ALA A 971 6.18 31.84 -22.57
N GLU A 972 6.67 30.77 -21.91
CA GLU A 972 5.90 29.53 -21.75
C GLU A 972 4.70 29.70 -20.83
N ILE A 973 4.79 30.57 -19.80
CA ILE A 973 3.64 30.90 -18.93
C ILE A 973 2.50 31.48 -19.76
N VAL A 974 2.80 32.45 -20.64
CA VAL A 974 1.81 33.07 -21.54
C VAL A 974 1.19 32.03 -22.46
N ARG A 975 2.01 31.12 -23.02
CA ARG A 975 1.51 30.04 -23.88
C ARG A 975 0.60 29.07 -23.12
N ALA A 976 0.96 28.72 -21.88
CA ALA A 976 0.16 27.85 -21.03
C ALA A 976 -1.20 28.47 -20.69
N LEU A 977 -1.22 29.75 -20.31
CA LEU A 977 -2.46 30.51 -20.03
C LEU A 977 -3.34 30.70 -21.27
N ARG A 978 -2.72 30.91 -22.44
CA ARG A 978 -3.45 30.98 -23.72
C ARG A 978 -4.12 29.65 -24.08
N GLY A 979 -3.48 28.53 -23.73
CA GLY A 979 -4.03 27.18 -23.92
C GLY A 979 -5.04 26.75 -22.84
N ALA A 980 -5.26 27.56 -21.80
CA ALA A 980 -6.14 27.21 -20.70
C ALA A 980 -7.61 27.09 -21.16
N THR A 981 -8.21 25.94 -20.90
CA THR A 981 -9.62 25.65 -21.22
C THR A 981 -10.56 25.95 -20.06
N ALA A 982 -10.11 25.85 -18.82
CA ALA A 982 -10.92 26.14 -17.63
C ALA A 982 -10.76 27.61 -17.19
N PRO A 983 -11.66 28.13 -16.31
CA PRO A 983 -11.51 29.47 -15.74
C PRO A 983 -10.18 29.63 -14.99
N VAL A 984 -9.55 30.80 -15.14
CA VAL A 984 -8.33 31.18 -14.45
C VAL A 984 -8.58 32.48 -13.68
N ILE A 985 -8.44 32.44 -12.37
CA ILE A 985 -8.60 33.61 -11.50
C ILE A 985 -7.22 34.01 -10.98
N VAL A 986 -6.81 35.23 -11.29
CA VAL A 986 -5.61 35.85 -10.72
C VAL A 986 -6.05 36.77 -9.60
N TYR A 987 -5.53 36.56 -8.39
CA TYR A 987 -5.84 37.39 -7.24
C TYR A 987 -4.55 37.89 -6.59
N ILE A 988 -4.42 39.22 -6.44
CA ILE A 988 -3.31 39.82 -5.68
C ILE A 988 -3.72 39.88 -4.19
N PRO A 989 -3.09 39.08 -3.30
CA PRO A 989 -3.48 38.99 -1.89
C PRO A 989 -3.08 40.25 -1.08
N PRO A 990 -3.52 40.38 0.19
CA PRO A 990 -3.13 41.50 1.04
C PRO A 990 -1.62 41.65 1.17
N GLY A 991 -1.12 42.88 1.04
CA GLY A 991 0.32 43.17 1.01
C GLY A 991 1.06 42.54 -0.18
N GLY A 992 0.35 41.91 -1.11
CA GLY A 992 0.89 41.35 -2.34
C GLY A 992 1.25 42.43 -3.34
N GLU A 993 2.29 42.16 -4.12
CA GLU A 993 2.81 43.08 -5.12
C GLU A 993 2.90 42.40 -6.49
N LEU A 994 2.45 43.08 -7.54
CA LEU A 994 2.61 42.61 -8.91
C LEU A 994 3.19 43.73 -9.79
N ARG A 995 4.42 43.54 -10.27
CA ARG A 995 5.15 44.62 -10.97
C ARG A 995 5.59 44.25 -12.38
N GLY A 996 5.66 45.27 -13.24
CA GLY A 996 6.38 45.26 -14.51
C GLY A 996 6.13 44.00 -15.35
N GLY A 997 7.21 43.27 -15.64
CA GLY A 997 7.13 42.04 -16.44
C GLY A 997 6.28 40.94 -15.81
N ALA A 998 6.17 40.89 -14.49
CA ALA A 998 5.38 39.86 -13.84
C ALA A 998 3.87 40.03 -14.08
N TRP A 999 3.38 41.27 -14.14
CA TRP A 999 2.00 41.56 -14.55
C TRP A 999 1.73 41.09 -15.97
N ALA A 1000 2.64 41.44 -16.90
CA ALA A 1000 2.43 41.22 -18.33
C ALA A 1000 2.20 39.75 -18.71
N VAL A 1001 2.76 38.79 -17.97
CA VAL A 1001 2.64 37.36 -18.28
C VAL A 1001 1.38 36.71 -17.70
N VAL A 1002 0.67 37.36 -16.77
CA VAL A 1002 -0.57 36.84 -16.14
C VAL A 1002 -1.78 37.74 -16.36
N ASP A 1003 -1.67 38.75 -17.23
CA ASP A 1003 -2.74 39.69 -17.53
C ASP A 1003 -3.94 38.99 -18.20
N PRO A 1004 -5.20 39.34 -17.85
CA PRO A 1004 -6.38 38.75 -18.46
C PRO A 1004 -6.46 38.87 -19.99
N SER A 1005 -5.81 39.86 -20.60
CA SER A 1005 -5.77 40.03 -22.06
C SER A 1005 -5.11 38.87 -22.80
N VAL A 1006 -4.32 38.04 -22.12
CA VAL A 1006 -3.75 36.81 -22.69
C VAL A 1006 -4.86 35.85 -23.13
N ASN A 1007 -5.91 35.70 -22.32
CA ASN A 1007 -7.06 34.86 -22.61
C ASN A 1007 -8.34 35.46 -22.00
N THR A 1008 -8.87 36.49 -22.66
CA THR A 1008 -10.03 37.29 -22.18
C THR A 1008 -11.31 36.49 -21.97
N LEU A 1009 -11.42 35.29 -22.55
CA LEU A 1009 -12.59 34.42 -22.40
C LEU A 1009 -12.54 33.58 -21.12
N ARG A 1010 -11.36 33.38 -20.53
CA ARG A 1010 -11.15 32.43 -19.42
C ARG A 1010 -10.47 33.07 -18.21
N MET A 1011 -9.79 34.20 -18.36
CA MET A 1011 -9.01 34.84 -17.31
C MET A 1011 -9.76 36.02 -16.69
N GLU A 1012 -9.77 36.06 -15.36
CA GLU A 1012 -10.24 37.19 -14.56
C GLU A 1012 -9.18 37.57 -13.53
N MET A 1013 -9.05 38.87 -13.25
CA MET A 1013 -8.06 39.38 -12.30
C MET A 1013 -8.70 40.29 -11.26
N TYR A 1014 -8.33 40.07 -10.01
CA TYR A 1014 -8.83 40.74 -8.82
C TYR A 1014 -7.66 41.16 -7.93
N ALA A 1015 -7.88 42.16 -7.08
CA ALA A 1015 -6.88 42.62 -6.13
C ALA A 1015 -7.50 42.89 -4.76
N ASP A 1016 -6.73 42.67 -3.69
CA ASP A 1016 -7.07 43.10 -2.35
C ASP A 1016 -6.95 44.65 -2.20
N PRO A 1017 -7.72 45.32 -1.34
CA PRO A 1017 -7.54 46.75 -1.06
C PRO A 1017 -6.11 47.15 -0.66
N GLU A 1018 -5.38 46.26 0.03
CA GLU A 1018 -3.99 46.50 0.44
C GLU A 1018 -2.96 46.08 -0.61
N ALA A 1019 -3.38 45.49 -1.72
CA ALA A 1019 -2.48 45.08 -2.81
C ALA A 1019 -1.83 46.29 -3.50
N ARG A 1020 -0.67 46.05 -4.13
CA ARG A 1020 0.03 47.04 -4.93
C ARG A 1020 0.42 46.52 -6.30
N GLY A 1021 0.30 47.37 -7.31
CA GLY A 1021 0.54 46.99 -8.71
C GLY A 1021 0.96 48.19 -9.53
N GLY A 1022 2.07 48.05 -10.23
CA GLY A 1022 2.72 49.17 -10.91
C GLY A 1022 3.80 48.71 -11.89
N VAL A 1023 4.33 49.62 -12.69
CA VAL A 1023 5.36 49.27 -13.69
C VAL A 1023 6.71 48.99 -13.03
N LEU A 1024 7.06 49.75 -11.99
CA LEU A 1024 8.27 49.64 -11.19
C LEU A 1024 7.91 49.86 -9.73
N GLU A 1025 8.82 49.49 -8.82
CA GLU A 1025 8.68 49.83 -7.40
C GLU A 1025 8.74 51.36 -7.20
N ALA A 1026 8.07 51.85 -6.17
CA ALA A 1026 7.95 53.28 -5.89
C ALA A 1026 9.32 53.97 -5.72
N GLU A 1027 10.28 53.32 -5.06
CA GLU A 1027 11.66 53.81 -4.92
C GLU A 1027 12.32 54.01 -6.29
N ALA A 1028 12.24 53.02 -7.18
CA ALA A 1028 12.78 53.10 -8.53
C ALA A 1028 12.09 54.17 -9.39
N ILE A 1029 10.78 54.38 -9.21
CA ILE A 1029 10.04 55.45 -9.90
C ILE A 1029 10.57 56.82 -9.46
N VAL A 1030 10.85 57.03 -8.18
CA VAL A 1030 11.39 58.29 -7.65
C VAL A 1030 12.74 58.60 -8.26
N GLU A 1031 13.64 57.62 -8.37
CA GLU A 1031 14.95 57.82 -9.00
C GLU A 1031 14.86 58.30 -10.46
N VAL A 1032 13.87 57.80 -11.20
CA VAL A 1032 13.72 58.09 -12.63
C VAL A 1032 12.88 59.34 -12.89
N LYS A 1033 11.76 59.50 -12.19
CA LYS A 1033 10.72 60.51 -12.49
C LYS A 1033 10.60 61.62 -11.44
N PHE A 1034 11.04 61.42 -10.21
CA PHE A 1034 10.99 62.42 -9.14
C PHE A 1034 12.41 62.76 -8.64
N LYS A 1035 13.24 63.20 -9.59
CA LYS A 1035 14.68 63.44 -9.38
C LYS A 1035 14.93 64.53 -8.33
N GLN A 1036 16.17 64.63 -7.86
CA GLN A 1036 16.58 65.62 -6.84
C GLN A 1036 16.12 67.05 -7.14
N ARG A 1037 16.11 67.48 -8.41
CA ARG A 1037 15.61 68.81 -8.79
C ARG A 1037 14.14 69.02 -8.42
N ASP A 1038 13.31 68.00 -8.63
CA ASP A 1038 11.87 68.08 -8.41
C ASP A 1038 11.54 67.92 -6.92
N ILE A 1039 12.35 67.15 -6.19
CA ILE A 1039 12.39 67.13 -4.71
C ILE A 1039 12.70 68.53 -4.17
N LEU A 1040 13.77 69.18 -4.64
CA LEU A 1040 14.15 70.54 -4.22
C LEU A 1040 13.05 71.56 -4.52
N LYS A 1041 12.45 71.52 -5.72
CA LYS A 1041 11.29 72.38 -6.05
C LYS A 1041 10.13 72.18 -5.07
N THR A 1042 9.90 70.93 -4.66
CA THR A 1042 8.83 70.59 -3.72
C THR A 1042 9.15 71.11 -2.31
N MET A 1043 10.41 71.02 -1.88
CA MET A 1043 10.89 71.62 -0.62
C MET A 1043 10.68 73.14 -0.60
N HIS A 1044 11.14 73.85 -1.63
CA HIS A 1044 10.97 75.30 -1.75
C HIS A 1044 9.50 75.72 -1.84
N ARG A 1045 8.61 74.83 -2.28
CA ARG A 1045 7.17 75.07 -2.33
C ARG A 1045 6.46 74.82 -1.00
N LEU A 1046 6.91 73.85 -0.19
CA LEU A 1046 6.16 73.39 0.99
C LEU A 1046 6.78 73.80 2.33
N ASP A 1047 8.12 73.97 2.42
CA ASP A 1047 8.79 74.32 3.66
C ASP A 1047 8.77 75.84 3.91
N PRO A 1048 8.15 76.32 5.01
CA PRO A 1048 8.02 77.75 5.28
C PRO A 1048 9.35 78.47 5.58
N GLU A 1049 10.41 77.76 5.99
CA GLU A 1049 11.72 78.36 6.27
C GLU A 1049 12.54 78.54 5.00
N LEU A 1050 12.49 77.57 4.07
CA LEU A 1050 13.06 77.70 2.73
C LEU A 1050 12.35 78.77 1.93
N GLN A 1051 11.02 78.92 2.05
CA GLN A 1051 10.29 80.03 1.45
C GLN A 1051 10.73 81.39 1.99
N ARG A 1052 10.86 81.52 3.31
CA ARG A 1052 11.34 82.76 3.97
C ARG A 1052 12.77 83.09 3.57
N THR A 1053 13.67 82.11 3.59
CA THR A 1053 15.06 82.27 3.21
C THR A 1053 15.20 82.55 1.71
N GLY A 1054 14.39 81.89 0.87
CA GLY A 1054 14.32 82.14 -0.57
C GLY A 1054 13.83 83.55 -0.91
N ALA A 1055 12.80 84.03 -0.21
CA ALA A 1055 12.32 85.41 -0.33
C ALA A 1055 13.41 86.42 0.12
N ARG A 1056 14.11 86.14 1.23
CA ARG A 1056 15.24 86.95 1.70
C ARG A 1056 16.41 86.94 0.70
N ILE A 1057 16.74 85.80 0.09
CA ILE A 1057 17.76 85.69 -0.96
C ILE A 1057 17.35 86.52 -2.18
N ALA A 1058 16.08 86.49 -2.58
CA ALA A 1058 15.57 87.29 -3.69
C ALA A 1058 15.61 88.80 -3.38
N GLU A 1059 15.23 89.19 -2.15
CA GLU A 1059 15.32 90.57 -1.65
C GLU A 1059 16.78 91.07 -1.65
N LEU A 1060 17.70 90.30 -1.06
CA LEU A 1060 19.13 90.62 -1.03
C LEU A 1060 19.72 90.73 -2.44
N LYS A 1061 19.34 89.85 -3.38
CA LYS A 1061 19.78 89.92 -4.78
C LYS A 1061 19.27 91.17 -5.49
N GLU A 1062 18.02 91.59 -5.26
CA GLU A 1062 17.50 92.82 -5.86
C GLU A 1062 18.15 94.06 -5.21
N GLN A 1063 18.37 94.08 -3.91
CA GLN A 1063 19.11 95.15 -3.21
C GLN A 1063 20.55 95.30 -3.75
N ILE A 1064 21.28 94.19 -3.91
CA ILE A 1064 22.62 94.19 -4.54
C ILE A 1064 22.52 94.75 -5.96
N LYS A 1065 21.57 94.29 -6.76
CA LYS A 1065 21.39 94.72 -8.16
C LYS A 1065 21.00 96.19 -8.29
N GLU A 1066 20.18 96.74 -7.39
CA GLU A 1066 19.82 98.15 -7.35
C GLU A 1066 21.02 99.03 -6.99
N ILE A 1067 21.80 98.63 -5.99
CA ILE A 1067 23.03 99.36 -5.59
C ILE A 1067 24.07 99.26 -6.71
N SER A 1068 24.27 98.09 -7.31
CA SER A 1068 25.20 97.88 -8.44
C SER A 1068 24.78 98.66 -9.70
N LYS A 1069 23.48 98.84 -9.97
CA LYS A 1069 23.00 99.72 -11.05
C LYS A 1069 23.35 101.20 -10.80
N GLY A 1070 23.47 101.61 -9.53
CA GLY A 1070 23.93 102.94 -9.13
C GLY A 1070 25.43 103.13 -9.23
N LEU A 1071 26.22 102.04 -9.29
CA LEU A 1071 27.69 102.08 -9.29
C LEU A 1071 28.35 102.08 -10.67
N ASP A 1072 27.73 101.62 -11.77
CA ASP A 1072 28.19 101.99 -13.12
C ASP A 1072 27.27 101.59 -14.28
N ARG A 1073 27.12 102.48 -15.28
CA ARG A 1073 26.61 102.16 -16.62
C ARG A 1073 27.80 101.96 -17.55
N ARG A 1074 28.11 100.67 -17.81
CA ARG A 1074 29.08 100.09 -18.78
C ARG A 1074 30.36 99.61 -18.10
N GLY A 1075 30.50 98.29 -18.03
CA GLY A 1075 31.66 97.64 -17.44
C GLY A 1075 32.98 98.05 -18.09
N SER A 1076 33.73 98.87 -17.37
CA SER A 1076 35.19 98.93 -17.33
C SER A 1076 35.56 99.67 -16.05
N VAL A 1077 36.55 99.17 -15.32
CA VAL A 1077 37.00 99.75 -14.05
C VAL A 1077 37.48 101.19 -14.29
N ASP A 1078 36.73 102.18 -13.80
CA ASP A 1078 37.18 103.58 -13.73
C ASP A 1078 37.53 103.90 -12.26
N GLU A 1079 38.82 104.00 -11.95
CA GLU A 1079 39.36 104.29 -10.60
C GLU A 1079 38.94 105.68 -10.05
N SER A 1080 38.20 106.49 -10.84
CA SER A 1080 37.80 107.85 -10.49
C SER A 1080 36.56 107.95 -9.59
N LEU A 1081 35.64 106.99 -9.62
CA LEU A 1081 34.44 106.96 -8.75
C LEU A 1081 34.70 106.40 -7.34
N ILE A 1082 35.72 105.56 -7.18
CA ILE A 1082 36.12 104.92 -5.91
C ILE A 1082 36.68 105.95 -4.90
N ARG A 1083 37.07 107.14 -5.34
CA ARG A 1083 37.61 108.20 -4.46
C ARG A 1083 36.54 109.07 -3.79
N THR A 1084 35.26 108.90 -4.11
CA THR A 1084 34.16 109.59 -3.43
C THR A 1084 33.73 108.81 -2.19
N ASP A 1085 33.38 109.50 -1.11
CA ASP A 1085 32.90 108.85 0.13
C ASP A 1085 31.61 108.05 -0.10
N ALA A 1086 30.79 108.45 -1.09
CA ALA A 1086 29.61 107.74 -1.52
C ALA A 1086 29.91 106.40 -2.23
N GLY A 1087 30.95 106.34 -3.09
CA GLY A 1087 31.37 105.13 -3.78
C GLY A 1087 31.94 104.06 -2.83
N ARG A 1088 32.80 104.47 -1.87
CA ARG A 1088 33.34 103.55 -0.84
C ARG A 1088 32.26 103.01 0.10
N ALA A 1089 31.27 103.84 0.46
CA ALA A 1089 30.14 103.41 1.27
C ALA A 1089 29.25 102.39 0.54
N ALA A 1090 29.00 102.60 -0.76
CA ALA A 1090 28.19 101.69 -1.56
C ALA A 1090 28.90 100.35 -1.84
N GLU A 1091 30.21 100.34 -2.09
CA GLU A 1091 31.02 99.11 -2.22
C GLU A 1091 31.07 98.32 -0.91
N THR A 1092 31.26 98.99 0.23
CA THR A 1092 31.22 98.35 1.56
C THR A 1092 29.85 97.74 1.82
N ARG A 1093 28.77 98.43 1.44
CA ARG A 1093 27.40 97.93 1.59
C ARG A 1093 27.10 96.73 0.68
N VAL A 1094 27.59 96.73 -0.57
CA VAL A 1094 27.49 95.56 -1.47
C VAL A 1094 28.22 94.37 -0.86
N ARG A 1095 29.43 94.57 -0.32
CA ARG A 1095 30.21 93.51 0.32
C ARG A 1095 29.54 92.94 1.58
N GLU A 1096 28.85 93.78 2.36
CA GLU A 1096 27.99 93.34 3.48
C GLU A 1096 26.76 92.55 3.01
N LEU A 1097 26.10 92.99 1.95
CA LEU A 1097 24.94 92.28 1.39
C LEU A 1097 25.35 90.95 0.73
N GLU A 1098 26.53 90.87 0.11
CA GLU A 1098 27.10 89.65 -0.43
C GLU A 1098 27.44 88.63 0.67
N THR A 1099 27.94 89.08 1.83
CA THR A 1099 28.18 88.18 2.97
C THR A 1099 26.86 87.72 3.61
N GLU A 1100 25.85 88.58 3.73
CA GLU A 1100 24.50 88.20 4.15
C GLU A 1100 23.84 87.23 3.16
N LEU A 1101 23.99 87.46 1.85
CA LEU A 1101 23.48 86.59 0.81
C LEU A 1101 24.14 85.21 0.88
N LEU A 1102 25.46 85.15 1.05
CA LEU A 1102 26.20 83.90 1.19
C LEU A 1102 25.78 83.14 2.46
N ALA A 1103 25.53 83.84 3.57
CA ALA A 1103 25.03 83.24 4.81
C ALA A 1103 23.60 82.68 4.63
N ALA A 1104 22.72 83.41 3.95
CA ALA A 1104 21.36 82.96 3.63
C ALA A 1104 21.36 81.76 2.68
N GLU A 1105 22.19 81.77 1.63
CA GLU A 1105 22.34 80.63 0.70
C GLU A 1105 22.94 79.40 1.40
N LYS A 1106 23.88 79.58 2.33
CA LYS A 1106 24.43 78.49 3.15
C LYS A 1106 23.36 77.90 4.09
N THR A 1107 22.53 78.75 4.68
CA THR A 1107 21.43 78.34 5.57
C THR A 1107 20.37 77.57 4.78
N ALA A 1108 19.99 78.05 3.60
CA ALA A 1108 19.07 77.35 2.70
C ALA A 1108 19.61 75.96 2.30
N LYS A 1109 20.88 75.86 1.88
CA LYS A 1109 21.50 74.57 1.53
C LYS A 1109 21.61 73.61 2.72
N ALA A 1110 21.85 74.11 3.93
CA ALA A 1110 21.85 73.28 5.13
C ALA A 1110 20.46 72.70 5.41
N ARG A 1111 19.41 73.52 5.28
CA ARG A 1111 18.01 73.12 5.44
C ARG A 1111 17.55 72.14 4.36
N GLU A 1112 17.95 72.34 3.10
CA GLU A 1112 17.70 71.37 2.01
C GLU A 1112 18.29 70.00 2.33
N LYS A 1113 19.53 69.97 2.84
CA LYS A 1113 20.22 68.72 3.20
C LYS A 1113 19.54 68.02 4.38
N GLU A 1114 19.09 68.78 5.37
CA GLU A 1114 18.33 68.27 6.52
C GLU A 1114 16.99 67.64 6.08
N LEU A 1115 16.27 68.29 5.17
CA LEU A 1115 14.96 67.86 4.70
C LEU A 1115 15.02 66.77 3.62
N SER A 1116 16.17 66.52 3.02
CA SER A 1116 16.31 65.56 1.90
C SER A 1116 15.78 64.15 2.20
N PRO A 1117 16.05 63.53 3.36
CA PRO A 1117 15.54 62.19 3.65
C PRO A 1117 14.02 62.12 3.72
N ILE A 1118 13.36 63.08 4.39
CA ILE A 1118 11.89 63.07 4.56
C ILE A 1118 11.18 63.41 3.25
N TYR A 1119 11.70 64.35 2.45
CA TYR A 1119 11.10 64.66 1.15
C TYR A 1119 11.32 63.55 0.12
N HIS A 1120 12.38 62.75 0.26
CA HIS A 1120 12.52 61.52 -0.50
C HIS A 1120 11.43 60.51 -0.11
N GLN A 1121 11.19 60.29 1.18
CA GLN A 1121 10.07 59.43 1.63
C GLN A 1121 8.71 59.93 1.16
N ILE A 1122 8.48 61.25 1.17
CA ILE A 1122 7.25 61.85 0.61
C ILE A 1122 7.13 61.54 -0.90
N ALA A 1123 8.23 61.63 -1.64
CA ALA A 1123 8.24 61.28 -3.05
C ALA A 1123 7.94 59.78 -3.27
N VAL A 1124 8.47 58.89 -2.43
CA VAL A 1124 8.18 57.45 -2.47
C VAL A 1124 6.71 57.21 -2.17
N GLN A 1125 6.16 57.79 -1.10
CA GLN A 1125 4.73 57.69 -0.78
C GLN A 1125 3.85 58.24 -1.91
N PHE A 1126 4.25 59.35 -2.54
CA PHE A 1126 3.55 59.90 -3.70
C PHE A 1126 3.57 58.92 -4.88
N ALA A 1127 4.70 58.27 -5.15
CA ALA A 1127 4.79 57.22 -6.16
C ALA A 1127 3.90 56.01 -5.80
N GLU A 1128 3.92 55.53 -4.55
CA GLU A 1128 3.08 54.43 -4.07
C GLU A 1128 1.58 54.67 -4.24
N LEU A 1129 1.10 55.92 -4.11
CA LEU A 1129 -0.32 56.25 -4.34
C LEU A 1129 -0.78 55.95 -5.76
N HIS A 1130 0.15 55.87 -6.71
CA HIS A 1130 -0.12 55.44 -8.08
C HIS A 1130 -0.21 53.92 -8.21
N ASP A 1131 0.14 53.14 -7.19
CA ASP A 1131 0.17 51.68 -7.28
C ASP A 1131 -1.01 51.02 -6.53
N THR A 1132 -2.03 51.80 -6.19
CA THR A 1132 -3.19 51.36 -5.39
C THR A 1132 -4.18 50.52 -6.20
N ALA A 1133 -4.89 49.61 -5.53
CA ALA A 1133 -5.94 48.78 -6.14
C ALA A 1133 -7.05 49.62 -6.80
N GLU A 1134 -7.44 50.74 -6.19
CA GLU A 1134 -8.42 51.68 -6.73
C GLU A 1134 -8.02 52.20 -8.11
N ARG A 1135 -6.74 52.55 -8.29
CA ARG A 1135 -6.25 52.99 -9.60
C ARG A 1135 -6.32 51.85 -10.63
N MET A 1136 -6.06 50.61 -10.22
CA MET A 1136 -6.18 49.46 -11.13
C MET A 1136 -7.61 49.26 -11.61
N LEU A 1137 -8.59 49.41 -10.71
CA LEU A 1137 -10.01 49.29 -11.02
C LEU A 1137 -10.47 50.41 -11.96
N GLU A 1138 -10.16 51.67 -11.63
CA GLU A 1138 -10.50 52.85 -12.44
C GLU A 1138 -9.83 52.85 -13.83
N LYS A 1139 -8.74 52.09 -14.00
CA LYS A 1139 -8.07 51.88 -15.29
C LYS A 1139 -8.56 50.64 -16.03
N GLY A 1140 -9.49 49.87 -15.46
CA GLY A 1140 -10.01 48.63 -16.06
C GLY A 1140 -8.97 47.52 -16.15
N CYS A 1141 -7.94 47.54 -15.30
CA CYS A 1141 -6.89 46.53 -15.26
C CYS A 1141 -7.27 45.31 -14.41
N ILE A 1142 -8.24 45.46 -13.50
CA ILE A 1142 -8.84 44.40 -12.69
C ILE A 1142 -10.36 44.49 -12.78
N PHE A 1143 -11.04 43.39 -12.45
CA PHE A 1143 -12.51 43.30 -12.50
C PHE A 1143 -13.17 43.87 -11.26
N ASP A 1144 -12.58 43.64 -10.08
CA ASP A 1144 -13.10 44.14 -8.80
C ASP A 1144 -12.01 44.14 -7.72
N ILE A 1145 -12.27 44.89 -6.63
CA ILE A 1145 -11.45 44.92 -5.44
C ILE A 1145 -12.10 44.05 -4.37
N VAL A 1146 -11.46 42.93 -4.03
CA VAL A 1146 -12.03 41.89 -3.16
C VAL A 1146 -11.25 41.83 -1.84
N PRO A 1147 -11.86 42.23 -0.71
CA PRO A 1147 -11.23 42.11 0.60
C PRO A 1147 -10.95 40.65 0.97
N TRP A 1148 -9.74 40.37 1.46
CA TRP A 1148 -9.30 39.02 1.82
C TRP A 1148 -10.25 38.25 2.74
N ARG A 1149 -10.78 38.92 3.76
CA ARG A 1149 -11.66 38.30 4.76
C ARG A 1149 -12.91 37.66 4.14
N ASP A 1150 -13.49 38.29 3.13
CA ASP A 1150 -14.74 37.85 2.46
C ASP A 1150 -14.47 37.14 1.12
N SER A 1151 -13.20 37.06 0.71
CA SER A 1151 -12.77 36.55 -0.59
C SER A 1151 -13.24 35.10 -0.85
N ARG A 1152 -13.22 34.23 0.16
CA ARG A 1152 -13.65 32.82 0.05
C ARG A 1152 -15.06 32.68 -0.51
N ARG A 1153 -16.04 33.38 0.08
CA ARG A 1153 -17.45 33.35 -0.34
C ARG A 1153 -17.63 33.90 -1.75
N GLN A 1154 -16.98 35.02 -2.05
CA GLN A 1154 -17.10 35.67 -3.36
C GLN A 1154 -16.52 34.80 -4.48
N PHE A 1155 -15.31 34.28 -4.29
CA PHE A 1155 -14.66 33.43 -5.28
C PHE A 1155 -15.34 32.07 -5.42
N TYR A 1156 -15.93 31.50 -4.35
CA TYR A 1156 -16.74 30.30 -4.45
C TYR A 1156 -17.89 30.49 -5.45
N TRP A 1157 -18.73 31.51 -5.23
CA TRP A 1157 -19.89 31.75 -6.10
C TRP A 1157 -19.48 32.18 -7.50
N ARG A 1158 -18.43 33.00 -7.63
CA ARG A 1158 -17.91 33.42 -8.94
C ARG A 1158 -17.41 32.22 -9.73
N LEU A 1159 -16.59 31.38 -9.11
CA LEU A 1159 -16.02 30.21 -9.77
C LEU A 1159 -17.08 29.19 -10.14
N LYS A 1160 -18.02 28.91 -9.22
CA LYS A 1160 -19.14 28.00 -9.47
C LYS A 1160 -19.98 28.48 -10.65
N ARG A 1161 -20.28 29.79 -10.71
CA ARG A 1161 -20.96 30.41 -11.85
C ARG A 1161 -20.17 30.23 -13.14
N LEU A 1162 -18.88 30.54 -13.17
CA LEU A 1162 -18.06 30.43 -14.38
C LEU A 1162 -18.00 29.00 -14.91
N LEU A 1163 -17.88 28.00 -14.02
CA LEU A 1163 -17.90 26.59 -14.40
C LEU A 1163 -19.25 26.20 -15.04
N ARG A 1164 -20.37 26.55 -14.39
CA ARG A 1164 -21.71 26.28 -14.93
C ARG A 1164 -22.01 27.03 -16.21
N GLN A 1165 -21.59 28.27 -16.30
CA GLN A 1165 -21.76 29.08 -17.50
C GLN A 1165 -20.98 28.47 -18.66
N ASN A 1166 -19.71 28.13 -18.47
CA ASN A 1166 -18.90 27.47 -19.51
C ASN A 1166 -19.48 26.12 -19.95
N GLU A 1167 -20.05 25.34 -19.02
CA GLU A 1167 -20.75 24.09 -19.32
C GLU A 1167 -21.94 24.34 -20.26
N GLN A 1168 -22.81 25.31 -19.95
CA GLN A 1168 -23.96 25.62 -20.79
C GLN A 1168 -23.56 26.29 -22.12
N GLU A 1169 -22.52 27.14 -22.13
CA GLU A 1169 -21.99 27.74 -23.36
C GLU A 1169 -21.54 26.65 -24.34
N ARG A 1170 -20.84 25.62 -23.85
CA ARG A 1170 -20.44 24.49 -24.68
C ARG A 1170 -21.64 23.75 -25.26
N ARG A 1171 -22.72 23.56 -24.47
CA ARG A 1171 -23.96 22.92 -24.96
C ARG A 1171 -24.63 23.74 -26.07
N VAL A 1172 -24.63 25.07 -25.95
CA VAL A 1172 -25.11 25.97 -27.02
C VAL A 1172 -24.25 25.82 -28.28
N GLN A 1173 -22.93 25.80 -28.13
CA GLN A 1173 -22.01 25.60 -29.26
C GLN A 1173 -22.21 24.24 -29.94
N GLU A 1174 -22.43 23.18 -29.17
CA GLU A 1174 -22.71 21.83 -29.68
C GLU A 1174 -24.05 21.77 -30.42
N ALA A 1175 -25.08 22.47 -29.95
CA ALA A 1175 -26.38 22.55 -30.60
C ALA A 1175 -26.30 23.19 -32.01
N VAL A 1176 -25.48 24.24 -32.17
CA VAL A 1176 -25.31 24.98 -33.45
C VAL A 1176 -24.35 24.28 -34.43
N LYS A 1177 -23.49 23.39 -33.94
CA LYS A 1177 -22.41 22.72 -34.68
C LYS A 1177 -22.81 22.11 -36.04
N PRO A 1178 -24.03 21.57 -36.27
CA PRO A 1178 -24.41 21.03 -37.58
C PRO A 1178 -24.38 22.06 -38.71
N ALA A 1179 -24.70 23.33 -38.45
CA ALA A 1179 -24.73 24.39 -39.46
C ALA A 1179 -23.40 25.16 -39.51
N ASP A 1180 -22.89 25.58 -38.35
CA ASP A 1180 -21.70 26.44 -38.24
C ASP A 1180 -21.01 26.27 -36.88
N LYS A 1181 -19.76 26.75 -36.76
CA LYS A 1181 -19.02 26.80 -35.50
C LYS A 1181 -19.28 28.13 -34.78
N MET A 1182 -20.10 28.11 -33.74
CA MET A 1182 -20.34 29.28 -32.90
C MET A 1182 -19.17 29.55 -31.94
N GLU A 1183 -18.64 30.78 -31.96
CA GLU A 1183 -17.64 31.23 -30.98
C GLU A 1183 -18.24 31.38 -29.56
N GLN A 1184 -17.39 31.37 -28.54
CA GLN A 1184 -17.82 31.38 -27.13
C GLN A 1184 -18.53 32.69 -26.74
N GLY A 1185 -18.05 33.85 -27.21
CA GLY A 1185 -18.66 35.15 -26.88
C GLY A 1185 -20.13 35.27 -27.29
N PRO A 1186 -20.50 34.93 -28.54
CA PRO A 1186 -21.89 34.83 -28.96
C PRO A 1186 -22.72 33.84 -28.12
N ALA A 1187 -22.16 32.70 -27.72
CA ALA A 1187 -22.84 31.73 -26.88
C ALA A 1187 -23.15 32.31 -25.48
N ALA A 1188 -22.19 33.01 -24.89
CA ALA A 1188 -22.35 33.72 -23.62
C ALA A 1188 -23.45 34.81 -23.70
N ALA A 1189 -23.48 35.58 -24.79
CA ALA A 1189 -24.51 36.59 -25.04
C ALA A 1189 -25.91 35.96 -25.19
N THR A 1190 -25.99 34.78 -25.82
CA THR A 1190 -27.24 34.03 -25.98
C THR A 1190 -27.77 33.55 -24.63
N LEU A 1191 -26.91 33.02 -23.75
CA LEU A 1191 -27.30 32.64 -22.40
C LEU A 1191 -27.77 33.83 -21.56
N ARG A 1192 -27.07 34.97 -21.66
CA ARG A 1192 -27.49 36.21 -20.99
C ARG A 1192 -28.90 36.61 -21.45
N ARG A 1193 -29.16 36.52 -22.76
CA ARG A 1193 -30.49 36.80 -23.32
C ARG A 1193 -31.56 35.85 -22.76
N TRP A 1194 -31.30 34.54 -22.73
CA TRP A 1194 -32.25 33.56 -22.19
C TRP A 1194 -32.52 33.74 -20.69
N PHE A 1195 -31.51 34.14 -19.92
CA PHE A 1195 -31.70 34.52 -18.53
C PHE A 1195 -32.67 35.70 -18.40
N THR A 1196 -32.48 36.75 -19.21
CA THR A 1196 -33.38 37.91 -19.22
C THR A 1196 -34.79 37.56 -19.70
N GLU A 1197 -34.93 36.64 -20.66
CA GLU A 1197 -36.23 36.15 -21.14
C GLU A 1197 -37.00 35.37 -20.06
N ASP A 1198 -36.31 34.56 -19.25
CA ASP A 1198 -36.94 33.76 -18.18
C ASP A 1198 -37.26 34.58 -16.92
N ARG A 1199 -36.32 35.42 -16.46
CA ARG A 1199 -36.47 36.23 -15.22
C ARG A 1199 -37.15 37.59 -15.44
N GLY A 1200 -37.26 38.04 -16.69
CA GLY A 1200 -37.78 39.35 -17.07
C GLY A 1200 -36.74 40.48 -16.95
N GLU A 1201 -36.96 41.57 -17.69
CA GLU A 1201 -36.04 42.72 -17.78
C GLU A 1201 -35.72 43.34 -16.41
N THR A 1202 -36.67 43.33 -15.47
CA THR A 1202 -36.49 43.89 -14.12
C THR A 1202 -35.40 43.20 -13.31
N GLN A 1203 -35.15 41.91 -13.55
CA GLN A 1203 -34.14 41.11 -12.85
C GLN A 1203 -32.85 40.94 -13.68
N SER A 1204 -32.76 41.56 -14.86
CA SER A 1204 -31.59 41.42 -15.75
C SER A 1204 -30.28 41.95 -15.13
N HIS A 1205 -30.35 42.89 -14.18
CA HIS A 1205 -29.18 43.42 -13.47
C HIS A 1205 -28.48 42.37 -12.58
N GLN A 1206 -29.22 41.32 -12.15
CA GLN A 1206 -28.66 40.23 -11.35
C GLN A 1206 -27.58 39.45 -12.12
N TRP A 1207 -27.64 39.45 -13.46
CA TRP A 1207 -26.60 38.83 -14.27
C TRP A 1207 -25.21 39.42 -14.01
N GLU A 1208 -25.12 40.72 -13.76
CA GLU A 1208 -23.82 41.39 -13.57
C GLU A 1208 -23.39 41.38 -12.11
N HIS A 1209 -24.32 41.57 -11.18
CA HIS A 1209 -23.98 41.82 -9.76
C HIS A 1209 -24.23 40.65 -8.81
N ASP A 1210 -24.99 39.61 -9.19
CA ASP A 1210 -25.37 38.51 -8.30
C ASP A 1210 -24.94 37.14 -8.84
N ASN A 1211 -23.73 36.72 -8.46
CA ASN A 1211 -23.19 35.42 -8.86
C ASN A 1211 -24.00 34.24 -8.30
N GLU A 1212 -24.60 34.38 -7.12
CA GLU A 1212 -25.35 33.32 -6.46
C GLU A 1212 -26.69 33.09 -7.16
N ALA A 1213 -27.44 34.15 -7.46
CA ALA A 1213 -28.72 34.06 -8.16
C ALA A 1213 -28.57 33.45 -9.57
N VAL A 1214 -27.55 33.88 -10.33
CA VAL A 1214 -27.27 33.32 -11.66
C VAL A 1214 -26.88 31.86 -11.59
N CYS A 1215 -26.03 31.49 -10.62
CA CYS A 1215 -25.61 30.10 -10.45
C CYS A 1215 -26.80 29.20 -10.10
N LYS A 1216 -27.67 29.62 -9.16
CA LYS A 1216 -28.89 28.88 -8.81
C LYS A 1216 -29.85 28.74 -9.99
N TRP A 1217 -29.95 29.76 -10.84
CA TRP A 1217 -30.73 29.67 -12.06
C TRP A 1217 -30.14 28.63 -13.03
N LEU A 1218 -28.84 28.67 -13.31
CA LEU A 1218 -28.16 27.70 -14.18
C LEU A 1218 -28.34 26.25 -13.68
N GLU A 1219 -28.25 26.03 -12.36
CA GLU A 1219 -28.47 24.71 -11.77
C GLU A 1219 -29.92 24.24 -11.90
N ALA A 1220 -30.90 25.13 -11.72
CA ALA A 1220 -32.31 24.80 -11.89
C ALA A 1220 -32.67 24.43 -13.34
N GLN A 1221 -32.03 25.06 -14.33
CA GLN A 1221 -32.30 24.77 -15.75
C GLN A 1221 -31.75 23.41 -16.21
N ALA A 1222 -30.68 22.90 -15.57
CA ALA A 1222 -29.99 21.68 -16.00
C ALA A 1222 -30.72 20.37 -15.66
N GLY A 1223 -31.75 20.41 -14.80
CA GLY A 1223 -32.48 19.23 -14.32
C GLY A 1223 -33.94 19.11 -14.78
N ASP A 1224 -34.43 20.08 -15.56
CA ASP A 1224 -35.82 20.11 -16.04
C ASP A 1224 -35.84 20.05 -17.58
N ASP A 1225 -36.39 18.96 -18.13
CA ASP A 1225 -36.56 18.77 -19.59
C ASP A 1225 -37.47 19.82 -20.23
N ASN A 1226 -38.30 20.48 -19.42
CA ASN A 1226 -39.16 21.58 -19.82
C ASN A 1226 -38.55 22.96 -19.50
N SER A 1227 -37.26 23.05 -19.17
CA SER A 1227 -36.63 24.35 -18.90
C SER A 1227 -36.56 25.23 -20.15
N VAL A 1228 -36.46 26.56 -19.96
CA VAL A 1228 -36.30 27.51 -21.07
C VAL A 1228 -35.03 27.19 -21.85
N LEU A 1229 -33.97 26.80 -21.13
CA LEU A 1229 -32.70 26.41 -21.71
C LEU A 1229 -32.84 25.19 -22.65
N GLU A 1230 -33.42 24.08 -22.18
CA GLU A 1230 -33.55 22.86 -22.97
C GLU A 1230 -34.44 23.06 -24.21
N ARG A 1231 -35.55 23.79 -24.05
CA ARG A 1231 -36.43 24.12 -25.18
C ARG A 1231 -35.70 24.94 -26.23
N ASN A 1232 -34.97 25.96 -25.81
CA ASN A 1232 -34.23 26.82 -26.73
C ASN A 1232 -33.06 26.08 -27.39
N LEU A 1233 -32.36 25.21 -26.66
CA LEU A 1233 -31.31 24.34 -27.22
C LEU A 1233 -31.86 23.41 -28.30
N ARG A 1234 -33.01 22.75 -28.06
CA ARG A 1234 -33.67 21.90 -29.06
C ARG A 1234 -34.09 22.69 -30.29
N SER A 1235 -34.66 23.88 -30.11
CA SER A 1235 -35.07 24.76 -31.21
C SER A 1235 -33.86 25.17 -32.07
N ILE A 1236 -32.78 25.64 -31.45
CA ILE A 1236 -31.55 26.03 -32.16
C ILE A 1236 -30.93 24.84 -32.88
N HIS A 1237 -30.91 23.67 -32.25
CA HIS A 1237 -30.38 22.46 -32.89
C HIS A 1237 -31.18 22.05 -34.13
N GLN A 1238 -32.52 22.12 -34.04
CA GLN A 1238 -33.40 21.84 -35.16
C GLN A 1238 -33.19 22.84 -36.31
N ASP A 1239 -33.10 24.14 -35.99
CA ASP A 1239 -32.81 25.18 -36.98
C ASP A 1239 -31.44 24.99 -37.63
N ALA A 1240 -30.41 24.62 -36.85
CA ALA A 1240 -29.08 24.32 -37.36
C ALA A 1240 -29.08 23.09 -38.28
N LEU A 1241 -29.80 22.03 -37.92
CA LEU A 1241 -29.96 20.86 -38.78
C LEU A 1241 -30.67 21.23 -40.10
N LEU A 1242 -31.74 22.01 -40.04
CA LEU A 1242 -32.44 22.49 -41.24
C LEU A 1242 -31.52 23.33 -42.14
N GLN A 1243 -30.71 24.22 -41.57
CA GLN A 1243 -29.72 24.98 -42.32
C GLN A 1243 -28.63 24.10 -42.94
N ALA A 1244 -28.11 23.13 -42.19
CA ALA A 1244 -27.11 22.19 -42.69
C ALA A 1244 -27.65 21.37 -43.88
N VAL A 1245 -28.88 20.86 -43.76
CA VAL A 1245 -29.57 20.15 -44.84
C VAL A 1245 -29.79 21.08 -46.03
N ASN A 1246 -30.25 22.32 -45.81
CA ASN A 1246 -30.41 23.30 -46.88
C ASN A 1246 -29.10 23.60 -47.62
N ASN A 1247 -27.99 23.79 -46.89
CA ASN A 1247 -26.67 24.01 -47.47
C ASN A 1247 -26.23 22.82 -48.34
N LEU A 1248 -26.39 21.58 -47.83
CA LEU A 1248 -26.10 20.37 -48.59
C LEU A 1248 -26.99 20.24 -49.84
N VAL A 1249 -28.28 20.59 -49.75
CA VAL A 1249 -29.22 20.57 -50.88
C VAL A 1249 -28.88 21.63 -51.92
N VAL A 1250 -28.33 22.78 -51.51
CA VAL A 1250 -27.85 23.84 -52.41
C VAL A 1250 -26.63 23.38 -53.21
N GLU A 1251 -25.74 22.58 -52.63
CA GLU A 1251 -24.57 22.01 -53.32
C GLU A 1251 -24.92 20.91 -54.34
N LEU A 1252 -26.11 20.30 -54.23
CA LEU A 1252 -26.57 19.29 -55.19
C LEU A 1252 -26.91 19.88 -56.56
N THR A 1253 -26.51 19.18 -57.62
CA THR A 1253 -26.94 19.49 -58.99
C THR A 1253 -28.47 19.34 -59.14
N PRO A 1254 -29.11 19.99 -60.12
CA PRO A 1254 -30.56 19.92 -60.31
C PRO A 1254 -31.11 18.48 -60.44
N SER A 1255 -30.35 17.57 -61.07
CA SER A 1255 -30.70 16.15 -61.20
C SER A 1255 -30.61 15.39 -59.86
N GLN A 1256 -29.55 15.61 -59.08
CA GLN A 1256 -29.39 15.01 -57.76
C GLN A 1256 -30.43 15.52 -56.77
N ARG A 1257 -30.80 16.81 -56.86
CA ARG A 1257 -31.86 17.40 -56.03
C ARG A 1257 -33.22 16.77 -56.35
N ALA A 1258 -33.54 16.53 -57.62
CA ALA A 1258 -34.76 15.85 -58.03
C ALA A 1258 -34.80 14.39 -57.52
N GLU A 1259 -33.67 13.67 -57.57
CA GLU A 1259 -33.57 12.31 -57.02
C GLU A 1259 -33.70 12.28 -55.49
N PHE A 1260 -33.06 13.24 -54.80
CA PHE A 1260 -33.16 13.41 -53.35
C PHE A 1260 -34.61 13.67 -52.92
N ILE A 1261 -35.30 14.62 -53.57
CA ILE A 1261 -36.73 14.89 -53.32
C ILE A 1261 -37.56 13.63 -53.59
N ARG A 1262 -37.30 12.89 -54.68
CA ARG A 1262 -38.02 11.65 -54.99
C ARG A 1262 -37.85 10.58 -53.90
N LYS A 1263 -36.63 10.43 -53.35
CA LYS A 1263 -36.34 9.49 -52.26
C LYS A 1263 -36.96 9.95 -50.94
N LEU A 1264 -36.96 11.25 -50.66
CA LEU A 1264 -37.56 11.82 -49.44
C LEU A 1264 -39.08 11.69 -49.44
N THR A 1265 -39.73 11.95 -50.59
CA THR A 1265 -41.18 11.78 -50.77
C THR A 1265 -41.59 10.30 -50.67
N ALA A 1266 -40.70 9.37 -51.04
CA ALA A 1266 -40.93 7.93 -50.86
C ALA A 1266 -40.81 7.49 -49.39
N LEU A 1267 -39.99 8.17 -48.57
CA LEU A 1267 -39.87 7.94 -47.13
C LEU A 1267 -41.07 8.50 -46.34
N GLU A 1268 -41.66 9.62 -46.76
CA GLU A 1268 -42.88 10.18 -46.15
C GLU A 1268 -44.15 9.34 -46.42
N MET A 1269 -44.10 8.38 -47.34
CA MET A 1269 -45.22 7.46 -47.61
C MET A 1269 -45.26 6.22 -46.70
N GLU A 1270 -44.25 6.00 -45.86
CA GLU A 1270 -44.18 4.84 -44.94
C GLU A 1270 -44.38 5.20 -43.45
N HIS A 1271 -44.77 6.43 -43.11
CA HIS A 1271 -45.11 6.81 -41.72
C HIS A 1271 -46.45 7.51 -41.56
#